data_AF-A0A5P2DQ63-F1
#
_entry.id   AF-A0A5P2DQ63-F1
#
_cell.length_a   1.000
_cell.length_b   1.000
_cell.length_c   1.000
_cell.angle_alpha   90.00
_cell.angle_beta   90.00
_cell.angle_gamma   90.00
#
_symmetry.space_group_name_H-M   'P 1'
#
loop_
_entity.id
_entity.type
_entity.pdbx_description
1 polymer ?
#
loop_
_entity_poly.entity_id
_entity_poly.type
_entity_poly.pdbx_seq_one_letter_code
_entity_poly.pdbx_strand_id
1 'polypeptide(L)'
;MAELVKICDQAGRERGSGFVADDRGTVVTGHEAVDGLTRVVLHAPGRTWIAEAADVTALPGLALALIRTDGLGVRPLPVAPRELIDPGTYVRLPARGWRQARVLGAAEVSHPAVDRSHALPTGVAVELAIGTDGRDALLLGGEACGGPVLDARTGAVLAVVGTTLRADHRSGGFAVALRAAADAEPDGPLAALLERNAATVPGHGADLNLAGALELTATTLPSAGPEPVERPGTAAELAAFTTGERPVLGLVGDPGTGRTTALAALALHRARGACPAPTLWLRGADLQAADTSLADAATRALTEAARITRSARPEAPTTPPPTTGTADGTGSGGSGGVPAGSGGSGGVPAGSAGSEGVLAGSSRPGGVPAGSGGTGGVSGRSPQGAERTAAERSDPSSRSAPEETPRRAPGPTGTPPDTRHIPPPPTPAGPTPAGRAPAGGTPSGPAPSGPASAGAASGRPGPAEESAAPAGAASHLAHVVARAGRRLLVVLDAPEEMPPELAHRLGPWTTATAEWLHATGARLVVAAQPEYWEAAGALYPPEALHTPARPARRLPPALPLADLDAAGAEALRARLGIPADAVREADARHPLTLHLLAGVRAAEVTAGRPGRDEVFAAHLDLMCLRTAVRIAAACADAGGARVHGPGVRRLAARVAGRVHEAARRALGPGQGQLDRASFEELFPWRTGWASAVLTEGLLVPAGPGYRFAHEELSDWIQAAHLDVPSALRLLVHGPAEPGLPVPRHRIGPVLEALRRLAPDRLGGELTGLVHRLNRFTEQPERATADRAWWAARLLRETLLRAPDARPHLPVLHALAEHVARAGPGEFGGWFWNRLRLPEPDRLDLLRRLLPADPAEAVPGDRYLDAAARRLTRDPQRAQPLLCAWFTDSRRLRGRPGATVAAAAQALLHTHRGLAVDDLTEALVTTAHPRADELLAVLAEEEPSALCRAVARWAHDERPGRRVAAAAYGLATAPHVRTPADRELLRHAARALLARPADTTLHGSALAILLRDPQVRGRYLPDALACFRDSESGSRLPAAALVAALPVLPDPDEVFDALRARADGEVVRALAALTTPGLARRAAELVREHLARCPGDAPHAAFFVDRRLDQGPAAASVVRPLVLDLLFGAPAGVRAELAVVLAAPGGAASYPLRGELADTLLREEADPDVLDVFLGALAAKAAVRAEDRTRELLRRTGRQLLRAPGGAAVFERRTVELARAEPAFGALVARWLATAGAEAAALLGPSARRTVETLSRAAADVT
;
A
#
# COMPACT_ATOMS: atom_id res chain seq x y z
N MET A 1 -22.31 1.46 51.51
CA MET A 1 -22.32 2.86 51.99
C MET A 1 -20.88 3.35 51.99
N ALA A 2 -20.58 4.62 51.69
CA ALA A 2 -19.19 5.09 51.63
C ALA A 2 -18.53 5.04 53.02
N GLU A 3 -17.36 4.41 53.10
CA GLU A 3 -16.57 4.28 54.33
C GLU A 3 -15.74 5.56 54.53
N LEU A 4 -15.97 6.27 55.63
CA LEU A 4 -15.25 7.49 55.98
C LEU A 4 -14.08 7.17 56.90
N VAL A 5 -13.01 7.96 56.77
CA VAL A 5 -11.85 7.91 57.67
C VAL A 5 -12.10 8.91 58.79
N LYS A 6 -12.10 8.44 60.03
CA LYS A 6 -12.27 9.30 61.21
C LYS A 6 -10.94 9.93 61.59
N ILE A 7 -10.95 11.22 61.87
CA ILE A 7 -9.77 12.03 62.17
C ILE A 7 -9.81 12.42 63.63
N CYS A 8 -8.78 12.04 64.39
CA CYS A 8 -8.69 12.28 65.83
C CYS A 8 -7.39 13.02 66.19
N ASP A 9 -7.44 13.77 67.30
CA ASP A 9 -6.22 14.25 67.95
C ASP A 9 -5.51 13.13 68.72
N GLN A 10 -4.32 13.42 69.26
CA GLN A 10 -3.54 12.44 70.04
C GLN A 10 -4.24 11.95 71.32
N ALA A 11 -5.22 12.71 71.83
CA ALA A 11 -6.02 12.33 72.99
C ALA A 11 -7.22 11.43 72.59
N GLY A 12 -7.34 11.08 71.30
CA GLY A 12 -8.43 10.28 70.77
C GLY A 12 -9.74 11.04 70.59
N ARG A 13 -9.73 12.38 70.72
CA ARG A 13 -10.93 13.21 70.49
C ARG A 13 -11.13 13.36 68.99
N GLU A 14 -12.35 13.12 68.54
CA GLU A 14 -12.74 13.29 67.15
C GLU A 14 -12.67 14.76 66.74
N ARG A 15 -11.97 15.03 65.64
CA ARG A 15 -11.76 16.35 65.06
C ARG A 15 -12.50 16.53 63.73
N GLY A 16 -12.80 15.43 63.04
CA GLY A 16 -13.52 15.45 61.77
C GLY A 16 -13.54 14.07 61.12
N SER A 17 -14.02 14.04 59.88
CA SER A 17 -13.91 12.90 58.98
C SER A 17 -13.26 13.31 57.66
N GLY A 18 -12.84 12.31 56.89
CA GLY A 18 -12.34 12.49 55.53
C GLY A 18 -12.62 11.26 54.68
N PHE A 19 -12.24 11.32 53.41
CA PHE A 19 -12.38 10.21 52.49
C PHE A 19 -11.06 9.95 51.75
N VAL A 20 -10.83 8.70 51.37
CA VAL A 20 -9.69 8.33 50.53
C VAL A 20 -9.97 8.75 49.09
N ALA A 21 -9.05 9.49 48.48
CA ALA A 21 -9.22 10.11 47.17
C ALA A 21 -8.38 9.45 46.06
N ASP A 22 -7.36 8.64 46.36
CA ASP A 22 -6.59 7.96 45.31
C ASP A 22 -6.12 6.57 45.75
N ASP A 23 -5.58 5.81 44.80
CA ASP A 23 -4.99 4.49 44.99
C ASP A 23 -3.76 4.49 45.92
N ARG A 24 -3.16 5.67 46.16
CA ARG A 24 -2.09 5.89 47.13
C ARG A 24 -2.58 6.08 48.56
N GLY A 25 -3.89 6.12 48.80
CA GLY A 25 -4.44 6.29 50.13
C GLY A 25 -4.48 7.74 50.61
N THR A 26 -4.38 8.74 49.74
CA THR A 26 -4.46 10.16 50.15
C THR A 26 -5.86 10.46 50.70
N VAL A 27 -5.95 10.95 51.93
CA VAL A 27 -7.21 11.35 52.57
C VAL A 27 -7.44 12.85 52.39
N VAL A 28 -8.62 13.23 51.93
CA VAL A 28 -9.06 14.63 51.84
C VAL A 28 -9.98 14.95 53.01
N THR A 29 -9.74 16.09 53.66
CA THR A 29 -10.53 16.62 54.79
C THR A 29 -10.55 18.15 54.77
N GLY A 30 -11.35 18.76 55.65
CA GLY A 30 -11.30 20.18 55.95
C GLY A 30 -10.05 20.55 56.77
N HIS A 31 -9.49 21.74 56.55
CA HIS A 31 -8.33 22.25 57.29
C HIS A 31 -8.58 22.29 58.80
N GLU A 32 -9.80 22.64 59.21
CA GLU A 32 -10.26 22.66 60.62
C GLU A 32 -10.02 21.33 61.37
N ALA A 33 -10.03 20.20 60.68
CA ALA A 33 -9.79 18.88 61.28
C ALA A 33 -8.33 18.66 61.70
N VAL A 34 -7.38 19.34 61.06
CA VAL A 34 -5.93 19.22 61.32
C VAL A 34 -5.32 20.48 61.94
N ASP A 35 -6.05 21.58 61.95
CA ASP A 35 -5.56 22.88 62.38
C ASP A 35 -5.05 22.87 63.84
N GLY A 36 -3.84 23.39 64.03
CA GLY A 36 -3.13 23.44 65.32
C GLY A 36 -2.59 22.10 65.84
N LEU A 37 -2.63 21.01 65.07
CA LEU A 37 -2.14 19.69 65.49
C LEU A 37 -0.74 19.39 64.94
N THR A 38 0.13 18.81 65.78
CA THR A 38 1.46 18.31 65.36
C THR A 38 1.42 16.89 64.80
N ARG A 39 0.43 16.09 65.23
CA ARG A 39 0.12 14.76 64.70
C ARG A 39 -1.39 14.53 64.68
N VAL A 40 -1.83 13.73 63.73
CA VAL A 40 -3.25 13.38 63.53
C VAL A 40 -3.39 11.87 63.48
N VAL A 41 -4.40 11.30 64.14
CA VAL A 41 -4.66 9.86 64.14
C VAL A 41 -5.86 9.58 63.23
N LEU A 42 -5.66 8.72 62.23
CA LEU A 42 -6.67 8.30 61.25
C LEU A 42 -7.19 6.91 61.61
N HIS A 43 -8.51 6.77 61.72
CA HIS A 43 -9.16 5.49 61.96
C HIS A 43 -10.01 5.08 60.75
N ALA A 44 -9.69 3.92 60.18
CA ALA A 44 -10.46 3.22 59.16
C ALA A 44 -10.98 1.88 59.72
N PRO A 45 -11.96 1.21 59.08
CA PRO A 45 -12.47 -0.09 59.53
C PRO A 45 -11.34 -1.12 59.74
N GLY A 46 -10.98 -1.37 61.00
CA GLY A 46 -9.94 -2.33 61.38
C GLY A 46 -8.48 -1.87 61.22
N ARG A 47 -8.21 -0.60 60.89
CA ARG A 47 -6.85 -0.04 60.77
C ARG A 47 -6.74 1.36 61.37
N THR A 48 -5.62 1.64 62.04
CA THR A 48 -5.28 2.96 62.58
C THR A 48 -3.95 3.40 62.00
N TRP A 49 -3.84 4.67 61.61
CA TRP A 49 -2.64 5.24 61.01
C TRP A 49 -2.33 6.60 61.65
N ILE A 50 -1.04 6.93 61.85
CA ILE A 50 -0.61 8.16 62.53
C ILE A 50 0.10 9.07 61.53
N ALA A 51 -0.45 10.28 61.34
CA ALA A 51 0.09 11.34 60.49
C ALA A 51 1.05 12.21 61.27
N GLU A 52 2.28 12.32 60.79
CA GLU A 52 3.19 13.39 61.21
C GLU A 52 2.94 14.65 60.36
N ALA A 53 3.48 15.79 60.79
CA ALA A 53 3.35 17.05 60.04
C ALA A 53 3.83 16.95 58.57
N ALA A 54 4.81 16.08 58.27
CA ALA A 54 5.30 15.86 56.91
C ALA A 54 4.34 15.08 55.99
N ASP A 55 3.33 14.43 56.57
CA ASP A 55 2.29 13.69 55.85
C ASP A 55 1.04 14.54 55.60
N VAL A 56 0.95 15.72 56.24
CA VAL A 56 -0.18 16.63 56.14
C VAL A 56 0.19 17.83 55.28
N THR A 57 -0.46 17.95 54.12
CA THR A 57 -0.42 19.16 53.29
C THR A 57 -1.62 20.02 53.65
N ALA A 58 -1.41 21.03 54.50
CA ALA A 58 -2.44 22.00 54.89
C ALA A 58 -2.66 23.05 53.79
N LEU A 59 -3.92 23.28 53.42
CA LEU A 59 -4.35 24.26 52.41
C LEU A 59 -5.35 25.25 53.04
N PRO A 60 -4.93 26.10 54.00
CA PRO A 60 -5.83 27.00 54.72
C PRO A 60 -6.55 28.00 53.81
N GLY A 61 -5.91 28.44 52.71
CA GLY A 61 -6.52 29.31 51.70
C GLY A 61 -7.71 28.68 50.95
N LEU A 62 -7.82 27.35 50.97
CA LEU A 62 -8.92 26.58 50.40
C LEU A 62 -9.80 25.92 51.48
N ALA A 63 -9.50 26.13 52.77
CA ALA A 63 -10.10 25.42 53.91
C ALA A 63 -9.99 23.87 53.83
N LEU A 64 -8.97 23.34 53.15
CA LEU A 64 -8.77 21.89 52.96
C LEU A 64 -7.43 21.42 53.57
N ALA A 65 -7.31 20.12 53.77
CA ALA A 65 -6.03 19.45 54.03
C ALA A 65 -5.98 18.09 53.34
N LEU A 66 -4.78 17.71 52.88
CA LEU A 66 -4.50 16.42 52.27
C LEU A 66 -3.58 15.63 53.19
N ILE A 67 -3.95 14.40 53.56
CA ILE A 67 -3.17 13.55 54.44
C ILE A 67 -2.70 12.33 53.65
N ARG A 68 -1.40 12.19 53.46
CA ARG A 68 -0.81 11.00 52.84
C ARG A 68 -0.86 9.84 53.84
N THR A 69 -1.29 8.67 53.40
CA THR A 69 -1.33 7.45 54.24
C THR A 69 -0.73 6.27 53.49
N ASP A 70 -0.53 5.16 54.18
CA ASP A 70 -0.15 3.89 53.54
C ASP A 70 -1.15 2.79 53.94
N GLY A 71 -1.94 2.32 52.97
CA GLY A 71 -2.76 1.13 53.11
C GLY A 71 -3.88 1.18 54.16
N LEU A 72 -4.68 2.25 54.24
CA LEU A 72 -5.87 2.29 55.13
C LEU A 72 -6.94 1.23 54.82
N GLY A 73 -6.89 0.57 53.66
CA GLY A 73 -7.83 -0.49 53.28
C GLY A 73 -9.23 -0.01 52.90
N VAL A 74 -9.44 1.31 52.85
CA VAL A 74 -10.70 1.95 52.43
C VAL A 74 -10.70 2.16 50.92
N ARG A 75 -11.84 1.88 50.27
CA ARG A 75 -11.98 2.13 48.82
C ARG A 75 -11.99 3.64 48.52
N PRO A 76 -11.16 4.13 47.58
CA PRO A 76 -11.20 5.53 47.18
C PRO A 76 -12.56 5.93 46.59
N LEU A 77 -12.96 7.19 46.81
CA LEU A 77 -14.19 7.75 46.23
C LEU A 77 -13.89 8.56 44.97
N PRO A 78 -14.68 8.44 43.89
CA PRO A 78 -14.50 9.23 42.69
C PRO A 78 -14.84 10.70 42.98
N VAL A 79 -13.99 11.62 42.56
CA VAL A 79 -14.26 13.06 42.63
C VAL A 79 -14.85 13.51 41.29
N ALA A 80 -15.93 14.28 41.36
CA ALA A 80 -16.61 14.77 40.17
C ALA A 80 -15.74 15.75 39.38
N PRO A 81 -15.65 15.63 38.04
CA PRO A 81 -14.87 16.53 37.21
C PRO A 81 -15.58 17.88 36.92
N ARG A 82 -16.70 18.17 37.59
CA ARG A 82 -17.55 19.34 37.32
C ARG A 82 -16.88 20.63 37.77
N GLU A 83 -16.69 21.56 36.84
CA GLU A 83 -16.14 22.91 37.13
C GLU A 83 -17.10 23.73 38.00
N LEU A 84 -18.41 23.58 37.80
CA LEU A 84 -19.46 24.23 38.57
C LEU A 84 -20.47 23.20 39.10
N ILE A 85 -20.99 23.46 40.29
CA ILE A 85 -22.08 22.68 40.88
C ILE A 85 -23.38 23.48 40.70
N ASP A 86 -24.26 22.99 39.83
CA ASP A 86 -25.51 23.69 39.50
C ASP A 86 -26.38 23.90 40.76
N PRO A 87 -26.91 25.13 40.97
CA PRO A 87 -27.97 25.35 41.94
C PRO A 87 -29.13 24.37 41.73
N GLY A 88 -29.61 23.77 42.81
CA GLY A 88 -30.64 22.74 42.77
C GLY A 88 -30.11 21.30 42.74
N THR A 89 -28.80 21.08 42.60
CA THR A 89 -28.18 19.74 42.66
C THR A 89 -28.48 19.06 43.99
N TYR A 90 -29.00 17.83 43.95
CA TYR A 90 -29.20 17.00 45.13
C TYR A 90 -27.90 16.30 45.54
N VAL A 91 -27.55 16.45 46.81
CA VAL A 91 -26.30 15.91 47.36
C VAL A 91 -26.56 15.11 48.63
N ARG A 92 -25.62 14.23 49.00
CA ARG A 92 -25.61 13.48 50.26
C ARG A 92 -24.35 13.81 51.04
N LEU A 93 -24.47 14.10 52.33
CA LEU A 93 -23.33 14.39 53.20
C LEU A 93 -23.49 13.75 54.59
N PRO A 94 -22.38 13.53 55.32
CA PRO A 94 -22.43 13.08 56.71
C PRO A 94 -22.90 14.21 57.63
N ALA A 95 -24.01 13.99 58.32
CA ALA A 95 -24.61 14.92 59.29
C ALA A 95 -25.41 14.12 60.33
N ARG A 96 -24.71 13.43 61.25
CA ARG A 96 -25.25 12.37 62.13
C ARG A 96 -25.90 11.25 61.31
N GLY A 97 -25.09 10.61 60.47
CA GLY A 97 -25.53 9.72 59.39
C GLY A 97 -25.70 10.43 58.04
N TRP A 98 -25.94 9.66 56.98
CA TRP A 98 -26.06 10.19 55.62
C TRP A 98 -27.39 10.93 55.42
N ARG A 99 -27.33 12.22 55.06
CA ARG A 99 -28.51 13.05 54.79
C ARG A 99 -28.47 13.66 53.41
N GLN A 100 -29.63 13.85 52.81
CA GLN A 100 -29.78 14.55 51.54
C GLN A 100 -29.92 16.06 51.78
N ALA A 101 -29.24 16.86 50.96
CA ALA A 101 -29.31 18.32 50.93
C ALA A 101 -29.40 18.80 49.49
N ARG A 102 -29.62 20.11 49.31
CA ARG A 102 -29.66 20.75 47.99
C ARG A 102 -28.69 21.91 47.92
N VAL A 103 -27.95 22.02 46.83
CA VAL A 103 -27.05 23.15 46.58
C VAL A 103 -27.88 24.39 46.25
N LEU A 104 -27.61 25.52 46.91
CA LEU A 104 -28.29 26.80 46.67
C LEU A 104 -27.56 27.66 45.63
N GLY A 105 -26.23 27.57 45.60
CA GLY A 105 -25.37 28.32 44.70
C GLY A 105 -24.00 28.55 45.31
N ALA A 106 -23.16 29.31 44.59
CA ALA A 106 -21.87 29.76 45.10
C ALA A 106 -22.06 30.76 46.26
N ALA A 107 -21.16 30.74 47.23
CA ALA A 107 -21.15 31.63 48.39
C ALA A 107 -19.75 32.23 48.60
N GLU A 108 -19.71 33.48 49.06
CA GLU A 108 -18.47 34.10 49.53
C GLU A 108 -18.31 33.83 51.02
N VAL A 109 -17.25 33.12 51.39
CA VAL A 109 -17.01 32.67 52.77
C VAL A 109 -15.58 32.94 53.20
N SER A 110 -15.41 33.11 54.50
CA SER A 110 -14.10 33.16 55.16
C SER A 110 -13.91 31.92 56.05
N HIS A 111 -12.68 31.39 56.04
CA HIS A 111 -12.24 30.29 56.87
C HIS A 111 -11.33 30.79 57.99
N PRO A 112 -11.75 30.66 59.26
CA PRO A 112 -10.87 30.99 60.38
C PRO A 112 -9.85 29.86 60.61
N ALA A 113 -8.56 30.18 60.49
CA ALA A 113 -7.45 29.32 60.89
C ALA A 113 -6.73 29.88 62.14
N VAL A 114 -5.92 29.05 62.83
CA VAL A 114 -5.19 29.43 64.05
C VAL A 114 -4.29 30.66 63.86
N ASP A 115 -3.75 30.88 62.67
CA ASP A 115 -2.89 32.01 62.35
C ASP A 115 -3.69 33.27 61.95
N ARG A 116 -4.61 33.15 60.98
CA ARG A 116 -5.42 34.24 60.45
C ARG A 116 -6.72 33.74 59.80
N SER A 117 -7.62 34.67 59.47
CA SER A 117 -8.79 34.38 58.65
C SER A 117 -8.44 34.44 57.16
N HIS A 118 -8.81 33.41 56.40
CA HIS A 118 -8.60 33.30 54.96
C HIS A 118 -9.92 33.50 54.22
N ALA A 119 -9.99 34.49 53.32
CA ALA A 119 -11.10 34.58 52.37
C ALA A 119 -10.91 33.52 51.27
N LEU A 120 -11.92 32.69 51.01
CA LEU A 120 -11.86 31.70 49.94
C LEU A 120 -12.01 32.39 48.58
N PRO A 121 -11.36 31.87 47.51
CA PRO A 121 -11.55 32.41 46.16
C PRO A 121 -13.03 32.34 45.73
N THR A 122 -13.47 33.33 44.95
CA THR A 122 -14.85 33.41 44.47
C THR A 122 -15.25 32.14 43.71
N GLY A 123 -16.41 31.57 44.05
CA GLY A 123 -16.94 30.36 43.40
C GLY A 123 -16.44 29.03 43.99
N VAL A 124 -15.49 29.05 44.94
CA VAL A 124 -14.95 27.83 45.56
C VAL A 124 -15.89 27.25 46.62
N ALA A 125 -16.65 28.08 47.34
CA ALA A 125 -17.60 27.62 48.33
C ALA A 125 -19.03 27.58 47.78
N VAL A 126 -19.80 26.56 48.22
CA VAL A 126 -21.22 26.40 47.90
C VAL A 126 -22.06 26.36 49.16
N GLU A 127 -23.23 26.99 49.11
CA GLU A 127 -24.20 26.96 50.21
C GLU A 127 -25.15 25.76 50.05
N LEU A 128 -25.42 25.08 51.16
CA LEU A 128 -26.25 23.88 51.24
C LEU A 128 -27.53 24.16 52.03
N ALA A 129 -28.67 23.87 51.40
CA ALA A 129 -29.96 23.74 52.08
C ALA A 129 -30.12 22.32 52.63
N ILE A 130 -30.12 22.22 53.95
CA ILE A 130 -30.33 20.98 54.70
C ILE A 130 -31.38 21.22 55.80
N GLY A 131 -32.18 20.20 56.12
CA GLY A 131 -33.19 20.30 57.18
C GLY A 131 -32.59 20.63 58.55
N THR A 132 -33.42 21.06 59.50
CA THR A 132 -33.00 21.58 60.83
C THR A 132 -32.02 20.65 61.56
N ASP A 133 -32.32 19.35 61.66
CA ASP A 133 -31.42 18.37 62.29
C ASP A 133 -30.04 18.31 61.63
N GLY A 134 -30.00 18.46 60.30
CA GLY A 134 -28.75 18.47 59.55
C GLY A 134 -27.99 19.76 59.79
N ARG A 135 -28.68 20.91 59.84
CA ARG A 135 -28.07 22.20 60.18
C ARG A 135 -27.46 22.17 61.58
N ASP A 136 -28.16 21.59 62.56
CA ASP A 136 -27.67 21.43 63.93
C ASP A 136 -26.47 20.50 63.99
N ALA A 137 -26.46 19.43 63.19
CA ALA A 137 -25.30 18.54 63.07
C ALA A 137 -24.07 19.27 62.48
N LEU A 138 -24.26 20.14 61.48
CA LEU A 138 -23.18 20.94 60.90
C LEU A 138 -22.63 21.97 61.89
N LEU A 139 -23.48 22.56 62.74
CA LEU A 139 -23.04 23.50 63.79
C LEU A 139 -22.17 22.84 64.88
N LEU A 140 -22.29 21.53 65.07
CA LEU A 140 -21.53 20.78 66.08
C LEU A 140 -20.15 20.32 65.59
N GLY A 141 -19.80 20.49 64.30
CA GLY A 141 -18.50 20.08 63.75
C GLY A 141 -18.42 18.56 63.54
N GLY A 142 -18.04 17.80 64.57
CA GLY A 142 -18.09 16.34 64.64
C GLY A 142 -17.73 15.56 63.36
N GLU A 143 -18.47 14.48 63.07
CA GLU A 143 -18.33 13.66 61.85
C GLU A 143 -18.50 14.47 60.55
N ALA A 144 -19.22 15.59 60.59
CA ALA A 144 -19.51 16.40 59.42
C ALA A 144 -18.32 17.24 58.95
N CYS A 145 -17.49 17.70 59.89
CA CYS A 145 -16.25 18.43 59.62
C CYS A 145 -15.35 17.63 58.66
N GLY A 146 -15.03 18.19 57.50
CA GLY A 146 -14.20 17.53 56.49
C GLY A 146 -14.86 16.38 55.72
N GLY A 147 -16.14 16.09 56.00
CA GLY A 147 -16.87 15.02 55.33
C GLY A 147 -17.17 15.31 53.86
N PRO A 148 -17.24 14.28 52.99
CA PRO A 148 -17.54 14.47 51.57
C PRO A 148 -19.01 14.79 51.32
N VAL A 149 -19.24 15.72 50.39
CA VAL A 149 -20.54 16.01 49.78
C VAL A 149 -20.62 15.25 48.46
N LEU A 150 -21.43 14.20 48.42
CA LEU A 150 -21.60 13.32 47.27
C LEU A 150 -22.78 13.76 46.41
N ASP A 151 -22.67 13.66 45.09
CA ASP A 151 -23.82 13.72 44.20
C ASP A 151 -24.80 12.58 44.52
N ALA A 152 -26.08 12.89 44.72
CA ALA A 152 -27.06 11.89 45.15
C ALA A 152 -27.30 10.78 44.11
N ARG A 153 -26.99 11.02 42.83
CA ARG A 153 -27.22 10.09 41.72
C ARG A 153 -25.96 9.31 41.36
N THR A 154 -24.81 9.96 41.24
CA THR A 154 -23.57 9.30 40.80
C THR A 154 -22.72 8.78 41.96
N GLY A 155 -22.90 9.34 43.16
CA GLY A 155 -22.07 9.04 44.33
C GLY A 155 -20.66 9.64 44.25
N ALA A 156 -20.37 10.48 43.26
CA ALA A 156 -19.09 11.19 43.14
C ALA A 156 -19.02 12.35 44.14
N VAL A 157 -17.84 12.61 44.70
CA VAL A 157 -17.58 13.72 45.61
C VAL A 157 -17.56 15.02 44.82
N LEU A 158 -18.44 15.95 45.17
CA LEU A 158 -18.51 17.29 44.59
C LEU A 158 -17.74 18.31 45.44
N ALA A 159 -17.88 18.21 46.76
CA ALA A 159 -17.36 19.19 47.71
C ALA A 159 -17.00 18.54 49.05
N VAL A 160 -16.35 19.31 49.93
CA VAL A 160 -16.00 18.91 51.31
C VAL A 160 -16.65 19.88 52.28
N VAL A 161 -17.36 19.36 53.28
CA VAL A 161 -18.07 20.18 54.27
C VAL A 161 -17.06 20.97 55.13
N GLY A 162 -17.27 22.28 55.24
CA GLY A 162 -16.52 23.15 56.14
C GLY A 162 -17.43 23.74 57.21
N THR A 163 -17.29 23.28 58.45
CA THR A 163 -18.18 23.67 59.55
C THR A 163 -17.82 25.01 60.19
N THR A 164 -16.56 25.46 60.03
CA THR A 164 -16.07 26.76 60.48
C THR A 164 -16.26 27.89 59.47
N LEU A 165 -16.70 27.62 58.24
CA LEU A 165 -16.86 28.62 57.18
C LEU A 165 -17.93 29.66 57.55
N ARG A 166 -17.64 30.94 57.31
CA ARG A 166 -18.53 32.07 57.65
C ARG A 166 -18.84 32.95 56.46
N ALA A 167 -20.12 33.22 56.22
CA ALA A 167 -20.62 34.24 55.30
C ALA A 167 -21.26 35.41 56.06
N ASP A 168 -21.47 36.56 55.40
CA ASP A 168 -22.09 37.75 55.99
C ASP A 168 -23.59 37.56 56.32
N HIS A 169 -24.25 36.57 55.71
CA HIS A 169 -25.65 36.23 55.94
C HIS A 169 -25.81 34.90 56.70
N ARG A 170 -26.80 34.83 57.61
CA ARG A 170 -27.13 33.61 58.36
C ARG A 170 -28.02 32.67 57.54
N SER A 171 -27.44 31.80 56.73
CA SER A 171 -28.14 30.63 56.18
C SER A 171 -27.16 29.56 55.67
N GLY A 172 -27.58 28.31 55.79
CA GLY A 172 -26.94 27.15 55.16
C GLY A 172 -25.68 26.61 55.84
N GLY A 173 -25.44 25.31 55.65
CA GLY A 173 -24.09 24.75 55.82
C GLY A 173 -23.27 25.02 54.57
N PHE A 174 -21.95 25.16 54.69
CA PHE A 174 -21.08 25.44 53.55
C PHE A 174 -20.18 24.25 53.22
N ALA A 175 -19.84 24.12 51.95
CA ALA A 175 -18.87 23.14 51.49
C ALA A 175 -17.93 23.74 50.43
N VAL A 176 -16.69 23.26 50.41
CA VAL A 176 -15.65 23.64 49.45
C VAL A 176 -15.76 22.73 48.23
N ALA A 177 -16.15 23.28 47.09
CA ALA A 177 -16.21 22.58 45.81
C ALA A 177 -14.79 22.21 45.35
N LEU A 178 -14.50 20.91 45.29
CA LEU A 178 -13.13 20.41 45.11
C LEU A 178 -12.52 20.85 43.77
N ARG A 179 -13.30 20.83 42.69
CA ARG A 179 -12.82 21.19 41.37
C ARG A 179 -12.57 22.69 41.24
N ALA A 180 -13.50 23.52 41.68
CA ALA A 180 -13.31 24.97 41.73
C ALA A 180 -12.11 25.36 42.61
N ALA A 181 -11.91 24.68 43.74
CA ALA A 181 -10.73 24.86 44.60
C ALA A 181 -9.42 24.49 43.88
N ALA A 182 -9.42 23.41 43.09
CA ALA A 182 -8.27 23.02 42.29
C ALA A 182 -7.99 23.98 41.13
N ASP A 183 -9.02 24.50 40.47
CA ASP A 183 -8.87 25.45 39.36
C ASP A 183 -8.40 26.84 39.83
N ALA A 184 -8.61 27.18 41.11
CA ALA A 184 -8.02 28.37 41.73
C ALA A 184 -6.50 28.27 41.93
N GLU A 185 -5.96 27.06 42.07
CA GLU A 185 -4.52 26.76 42.14
C GLU A 185 -4.16 25.59 41.20
N PRO A 186 -4.12 25.82 39.86
CA PRO A 186 -4.00 24.74 38.87
C PRO A 186 -2.72 23.90 39.00
N ASP A 187 -1.63 24.50 39.45
CA ASP A 187 -0.33 23.84 39.69
C ASP A 187 -0.17 23.35 41.15
N GLY A 188 -1.26 23.40 41.93
CA GLY A 188 -1.27 23.05 43.34
C GLY A 188 -1.40 21.54 43.62
N PRO A 189 -1.15 21.12 44.88
CA PRO A 189 -1.22 19.72 45.28
C PRO A 189 -2.63 19.11 45.17
N LEU A 190 -3.68 19.93 45.30
CA LEU A 190 -5.07 19.50 45.11
C LEU A 190 -5.35 19.15 43.65
N ALA A 191 -4.94 20.00 42.70
CA ALA A 191 -5.10 19.73 41.27
C ALA A 191 -4.40 18.43 40.87
N ALA A 192 -3.16 18.24 41.31
CA ALA A 192 -2.41 17.00 41.08
C ALA A 192 -3.08 15.76 41.70
N LEU A 193 -3.76 15.89 42.85
CA LEU A 193 -4.54 14.81 43.45
C LEU A 193 -5.80 14.50 42.63
N LEU A 194 -6.54 15.53 42.19
CA LEU A 194 -7.76 15.33 41.40
C LEU A 194 -7.47 14.70 40.03
N GLU A 195 -6.34 15.06 39.40
CA GLU A 195 -5.88 14.37 38.18
C GLU A 195 -5.58 12.89 38.42
N ARG A 196 -4.90 12.56 39.53
CA ARG A 196 -4.68 11.16 39.92
C ARG A 196 -5.98 10.43 40.23
N ASN A 197 -6.91 11.05 40.95
CA ASN A 197 -8.24 10.48 41.22
C ASN A 197 -8.95 10.16 39.89
N ALA A 198 -8.99 11.12 38.97
CA ALA A 198 -9.62 10.93 37.67
C ALA A 198 -9.01 9.79 36.85
N ALA A 199 -7.70 9.52 37.04
CA ALA A 199 -6.97 8.45 36.36
C ALA A 199 -7.05 7.07 37.04
N THR A 200 -7.36 7.02 38.34
CA THR A 200 -7.26 5.77 39.14
C THR A 200 -8.58 5.31 39.79
N VAL A 201 -9.54 6.22 39.99
CA VAL A 201 -10.79 5.95 40.70
C VAL A 201 -11.99 6.11 39.75
N PRO A 202 -12.68 5.03 39.36
CA PRO A 202 -13.73 5.10 38.34
C PRO A 202 -14.96 5.93 38.74
N GLY A 203 -15.23 6.99 37.97
CA GLY A 203 -16.47 7.77 37.97
C GLY A 203 -17.36 7.44 36.78
N HIS A 204 -18.68 7.56 36.92
CA HIS A 204 -19.65 7.18 35.87
C HIS A 204 -20.83 8.15 35.74
N GLY A 205 -21.64 7.93 34.70
CA GLY A 205 -22.82 8.75 34.44
C GLY A 205 -22.40 10.14 34.00
N ALA A 206 -22.95 11.18 34.62
CA ALA A 206 -22.55 12.56 34.34
C ALA A 206 -21.17 12.92 34.88
N ASP A 207 -20.60 12.10 35.78
CA ASP A 207 -19.27 12.30 36.36
C ASP A 207 -18.26 11.28 35.80
N LEU A 208 -18.43 10.91 34.52
CA LEU A 208 -17.50 10.02 33.83
C LEU A 208 -16.09 10.65 33.81
N ASN A 209 -15.10 9.93 34.34
CA ASN A 209 -13.69 10.31 34.31
C ASN A 209 -12.86 9.28 33.51
N LEU A 210 -11.53 9.49 33.43
CA LEU A 210 -10.64 8.61 32.65
C LEU A 210 -10.65 7.17 33.15
N ALA A 211 -10.60 6.95 34.46
CA ALA A 211 -10.66 5.62 35.07
C ALA A 211 -11.97 4.90 34.73
N GLY A 212 -13.10 5.61 34.79
CA GLY A 212 -14.40 5.10 34.39
C GLY A 212 -14.47 4.79 32.90
N ALA A 213 -13.87 5.62 32.04
CA ALA A 213 -13.80 5.36 30.61
C ALA A 213 -12.94 4.12 30.29
N LEU A 214 -11.82 3.92 30.99
CA LEU A 214 -10.99 2.71 30.89
C LEU A 214 -11.77 1.46 31.32
N GLU A 215 -12.49 1.53 32.45
CA GLU A 215 -13.32 0.42 32.93
C GLU A 215 -14.43 0.06 31.94
N LEU A 216 -15.19 1.06 31.45
CA LEU A 216 -16.26 0.84 30.48
C LEU A 216 -15.73 0.23 29.18
N THR A 217 -14.66 0.79 28.62
CA THR A 217 -14.09 0.30 27.36
C THR A 217 -13.44 -1.08 27.50
N ALA A 218 -12.87 -1.41 28.66
CA ALA A 218 -12.32 -2.73 28.94
C ALA A 218 -13.37 -3.85 28.81
N THR A 219 -14.65 -3.58 29.09
CA THR A 219 -15.73 -4.57 28.91
C THR A 219 -16.01 -4.92 27.45
N THR A 220 -15.58 -4.07 26.51
CA THR A 220 -15.76 -4.29 25.07
C THR A 220 -14.61 -5.07 24.44
N LEU A 221 -13.46 -5.14 25.13
CA LEU A 221 -12.27 -5.80 24.60
C LEU A 221 -12.51 -7.31 24.46
N PRO A 222 -11.96 -7.95 23.41
CA PRO A 222 -12.02 -9.40 23.28
C PRO A 222 -11.35 -10.05 24.51
N SER A 223 -11.88 -11.20 24.94
CA SER A 223 -11.31 -11.95 26.06
C SER A 223 -9.82 -12.22 25.82
N ALA A 224 -9.02 -12.13 26.88
CA ALA A 224 -7.57 -12.30 26.80
C ALA A 224 -7.20 -13.69 26.28
N GLY A 225 -6.78 -13.76 25.01
CA GLY A 225 -6.12 -14.93 24.43
C GLY A 225 -4.64 -14.99 24.80
N PRO A 226 -3.89 -15.98 24.28
CA PRO A 226 -2.44 -15.94 24.35
C PRO A 226 -1.95 -14.60 23.77
N GLU A 227 -0.95 -14.00 24.43
CA GLU A 227 -0.35 -12.73 24.02
C GLU A 227 -0.05 -12.76 22.51
N PRO A 228 -0.21 -11.72 21.70
CA PRO A 228 0.17 -11.79 20.28
C PRO A 228 1.68 -11.87 20.06
N VAL A 229 2.15 -12.48 18.96
CA VAL A 229 3.55 -12.29 18.53
C VAL A 229 3.65 -10.89 17.92
N GLU A 230 4.51 -10.06 18.49
CA GLU A 230 4.70 -8.69 18.03
C GLU A 230 5.28 -8.65 16.61
N ARG A 231 4.75 -7.73 15.80
CA ARG A 231 5.21 -7.45 14.44
C ARG A 231 5.79 -6.04 14.44
N PRO A 232 7.11 -5.85 14.60
CA PRO A 232 7.69 -4.53 14.91
C PRO A 232 7.29 -3.44 13.91
N GLY A 233 7.30 -3.74 12.61
CA GLY A 233 6.87 -2.79 11.58
C GLY A 233 5.39 -2.40 11.69
N THR A 234 4.50 -3.36 11.94
CA THR A 234 3.07 -3.10 12.13
C THR A 234 2.81 -2.36 13.45
N ALA A 235 3.48 -2.76 14.54
CA ALA A 235 3.35 -2.13 15.85
C ALA A 235 3.81 -0.66 15.82
N ALA A 236 4.93 -0.37 15.15
CA ALA A 236 5.42 1.00 14.97
C ALA A 236 4.43 1.88 14.19
N GLU A 237 3.85 1.37 13.10
CA GLU A 237 2.85 2.10 12.29
C GLU A 237 1.55 2.33 13.08
N LEU A 238 1.08 1.32 13.83
CA LEU A 238 -0.10 1.47 14.70
C LEU A 238 0.14 2.48 15.82
N ALA A 239 1.33 2.49 16.43
CA ALA A 239 1.71 3.48 17.43
C ALA A 239 1.73 4.89 16.83
N ALA A 240 2.41 5.06 15.68
CA ALA A 240 2.47 6.34 14.96
C ALA A 240 1.07 6.87 14.59
N PHE A 241 0.16 5.98 14.18
CA PHE A 241 -1.25 6.33 13.94
C PHE A 241 -1.94 6.83 15.21
N THR A 242 -1.80 6.14 16.34
CA THR A 242 -2.49 6.53 17.58
C THR A 242 -2.09 7.90 18.12
N THR A 243 -0.88 8.37 17.78
CA THR A 243 -0.38 9.70 18.13
C THR A 243 -0.54 10.74 17.01
N GLY A 244 -0.82 10.30 15.78
CA GLY A 244 -0.94 11.16 14.59
C GLY A 244 -2.22 11.97 14.52
N GLU A 245 -2.30 12.88 13.55
CA GLU A 245 -3.43 13.80 13.37
C GLU A 245 -4.61 13.19 12.61
N ARG A 246 -4.33 12.29 11.67
CA ARG A 246 -5.34 11.70 10.80
C ARG A 246 -6.22 10.69 11.56
N PRO A 247 -7.56 10.82 11.50
CA PRO A 247 -8.46 10.05 12.36
C PRO A 247 -8.67 8.59 11.96
N VAL A 248 -8.40 8.18 10.72
CA VAL A 248 -8.79 6.85 10.21
C VAL A 248 -7.60 6.07 9.68
N LEU A 249 -7.50 4.79 10.04
CA LEU A 249 -6.53 3.84 9.47
C LEU A 249 -7.24 2.54 9.04
N GLY A 250 -7.07 2.15 7.77
CA GLY A 250 -7.38 0.79 7.34
C GLY A 250 -6.24 -0.16 7.67
N LEU A 251 -6.51 -1.24 8.40
CA LEU A 251 -5.63 -2.39 8.56
C LEU A 251 -6.14 -3.52 7.65
N VAL A 252 -5.47 -3.73 6.52
CA VAL A 252 -5.97 -4.61 5.45
C VAL A 252 -5.12 -5.85 5.29
N GLY A 253 -5.74 -7.01 5.22
CA GLY A 253 -5.02 -8.28 5.03
C GLY A 253 -5.96 -9.40 4.65
N ASP A 254 -5.44 -10.43 3.99
CA ASP A 254 -6.22 -11.62 3.64
C ASP A 254 -6.77 -12.30 4.91
N PRO A 255 -7.88 -13.06 4.81
CA PRO A 255 -8.35 -13.91 5.90
C PRO A 255 -7.22 -14.78 6.49
N GLY A 256 -7.21 -14.93 7.82
CA GLY A 256 -6.20 -15.75 8.52
C GLY A 256 -4.85 -15.05 8.79
N THR A 257 -4.60 -13.86 8.24
CA THR A 257 -3.34 -13.10 8.46
C THR A 257 -3.17 -12.50 9.86
N GLY A 258 -4.20 -12.54 10.71
CA GLY A 258 -4.12 -12.12 12.12
C GLY A 258 -4.43 -10.64 12.42
N ARG A 259 -5.32 -10.00 11.64
CA ARG A 259 -5.78 -8.60 11.86
C ARG A 259 -6.33 -8.39 13.28
N THR A 260 -7.32 -9.18 13.67
CA THR A 260 -7.93 -9.18 15.01
C THR A 260 -6.87 -9.37 16.10
N THR A 261 -5.92 -10.28 15.89
CA THR A 261 -4.83 -10.55 16.84
C THR A 261 -3.90 -9.35 17.00
N ALA A 262 -3.56 -8.66 15.91
CA ALA A 262 -2.73 -7.45 15.94
C ALA A 262 -3.44 -6.28 16.67
N LEU A 263 -4.75 -6.10 16.42
CA LEU A 263 -5.53 -5.07 17.09
C LEU A 263 -5.79 -5.38 18.57
N ALA A 264 -5.97 -6.66 18.93
CA ALA A 264 -6.06 -7.07 20.33
C ALA A 264 -4.75 -6.76 21.08
N ALA A 265 -3.59 -6.96 20.44
CA ALA A 265 -2.29 -6.55 20.99
C ALA A 265 -2.24 -5.04 21.26
N LEU A 266 -2.65 -4.24 20.28
CA LEU A 266 -2.70 -2.78 20.39
C LEU A 266 -3.64 -2.33 21.52
N ALA A 267 -4.84 -2.89 21.60
CA ALA A 267 -5.82 -2.57 22.62
C ALA A 267 -5.30 -2.91 24.02
N LEU A 268 -4.68 -4.07 24.18
CA LEU A 268 -4.08 -4.50 25.46
C LEU A 268 -2.91 -3.59 25.87
N HIS A 269 -2.03 -3.25 24.92
CA HIS A 269 -0.91 -2.35 25.17
C HIS A 269 -1.39 -0.95 25.59
N ARG A 270 -2.44 -0.44 24.94
CA ARG A 270 -3.05 0.86 25.30
C ARG A 270 -3.75 0.83 26.65
N ALA A 271 -4.38 -0.28 27.02
CA ALA A 271 -5.05 -0.40 28.31
C ALA A 271 -4.08 -0.55 29.49
N ARG A 272 -2.91 -1.19 29.27
CA ARG A 272 -1.95 -1.54 30.34
C ARG A 272 -0.62 -0.78 30.30
N GLY A 273 -0.41 0.08 29.30
CA GLY A 273 0.83 0.84 29.15
C GLY A 273 1.03 1.90 30.23
N ALA A 274 2.20 2.55 30.23
CA ALA A 274 2.54 3.60 31.20
C ALA A 274 1.55 4.79 31.20
N CYS A 275 0.89 5.02 30.07
CA CYS A 275 -0.16 6.01 29.89
C CYS A 275 -1.43 5.32 29.37
N PRO A 276 -2.26 4.72 30.25
CA PRO A 276 -3.46 4.02 29.83
C PRO A 276 -4.39 4.93 29.00
N ALA A 277 -4.93 4.38 27.92
CA ALA A 277 -5.82 5.10 27.02
C ALA A 277 -7.00 4.18 26.58
N PRO A 278 -8.25 4.66 26.65
CA PRO A 278 -9.42 3.86 26.28
C PRO A 278 -9.41 3.38 24.83
N THR A 279 -9.84 2.12 24.65
CA THR A 279 -10.07 1.51 23.34
C THR A 279 -11.45 0.84 23.32
N LEU A 280 -12.35 1.38 22.51
CA LEU A 280 -13.67 0.80 22.28
C LEU A 280 -13.61 -0.20 21.12
N TRP A 281 -13.95 -1.45 21.37
CA TRP A 281 -13.97 -2.49 20.34
C TRP A 281 -15.39 -2.74 19.84
N LEU A 282 -15.58 -2.60 18.53
CA LEU A 282 -16.83 -2.88 17.82
C LEU A 282 -16.56 -3.88 16.72
N ARG A 283 -17.51 -4.79 16.48
CA ARG A 283 -17.53 -5.65 15.30
C ARG A 283 -18.51 -5.12 14.26
N GLY A 284 -18.33 -5.47 12.99
CA GLY A 284 -19.33 -5.19 11.95
C GLY A 284 -20.72 -5.74 12.31
N ALA A 285 -20.76 -6.89 12.98
CA ALA A 285 -21.98 -7.51 13.52
C ALA A 285 -22.68 -6.69 14.62
N ASP A 286 -21.99 -5.77 15.28
CA ASP A 286 -22.57 -4.92 16.32
C ASP A 286 -23.31 -3.71 15.72
N LEU A 287 -23.14 -3.45 14.41
CA LEU A 287 -23.81 -2.37 13.68
C LEU A 287 -25.27 -2.73 13.37
N GLN A 288 -26.13 -1.71 13.31
CA GLN A 288 -27.54 -1.84 12.98
C GLN A 288 -27.88 -1.13 11.68
N ALA A 289 -28.91 -1.62 10.97
CA ALA A 289 -29.37 -1.04 9.72
C ALA A 289 -29.73 0.46 9.84
N ALA A 290 -30.18 0.89 11.03
CA ALA A 290 -30.60 2.26 11.31
C ALA A 290 -29.46 3.20 11.75
N ASP A 291 -28.25 2.69 12.00
CA ASP A 291 -27.11 3.51 12.43
C ASP A 291 -26.79 4.55 11.34
N THR A 292 -26.73 5.84 11.73
CA THR A 292 -26.41 6.97 10.86
C THR A 292 -24.91 7.26 10.81
N SER A 293 -24.19 6.89 11.86
CA SER A 293 -22.72 6.94 11.94
C SER A 293 -22.20 5.88 12.91
N LEU A 294 -20.87 5.72 13.00
CA LEU A 294 -20.23 4.88 14.01
C LEU A 294 -20.53 5.34 15.46
N ALA A 295 -20.89 6.62 15.66
CA ALA A 295 -21.20 7.15 16.98
C ALA A 295 -22.44 6.50 17.61
N ASP A 296 -23.40 6.06 16.79
CA ASP A 296 -24.62 5.39 17.24
C ASP A 296 -24.29 4.01 17.84
N ALA A 297 -23.48 3.24 17.11
CA ALA A 297 -22.97 1.95 17.57
C ALA A 297 -22.09 2.09 18.82
N ALA A 298 -21.21 3.09 18.84
CA ALA A 298 -20.37 3.36 19.99
C ALA A 298 -21.19 3.75 21.23
N THR A 299 -22.21 4.58 21.07
CA THR A 299 -23.11 5.02 22.16
C THR A 299 -23.88 3.83 22.73
N ARG A 300 -24.38 2.95 21.86
CA ARG A 300 -25.08 1.72 22.25
C ARG A 300 -24.14 0.77 23.01
N ALA A 301 -22.93 0.53 22.50
CA ALA A 301 -21.93 -0.33 23.16
C ALA A 301 -21.52 0.21 24.54
N LEU A 302 -21.36 1.52 24.69
CA LEU A 302 -21.06 2.14 25.99
C LEU A 302 -22.24 2.08 26.97
N THR A 303 -23.47 2.17 26.46
CA THR A 303 -24.67 2.00 27.29
C THR A 303 -24.77 0.57 27.83
N GLU A 304 -24.44 -0.42 27.00
CA GLU A 304 -24.32 -1.83 27.39
C GLU A 304 -23.23 -2.04 28.45
N ALA A 305 -22.03 -1.54 28.17
CA ALA A 305 -20.88 -1.59 29.10
C ALA A 305 -21.22 -1.00 30.48
N ALA A 306 -21.92 0.13 30.49
CA ALA A 306 -22.35 0.78 31.73
C ALA A 306 -23.36 -0.06 32.52
N ARG A 307 -24.23 -0.82 31.84
CA ARG A 307 -25.17 -1.73 32.50
C ARG A 307 -24.44 -2.94 33.10
N ILE A 308 -23.52 -3.55 32.36
CA ILE A 308 -22.71 -4.69 32.82
C ILE A 308 -21.91 -4.30 34.07
N THR A 309 -21.25 -3.14 34.03
CA THR A 309 -20.44 -2.63 35.15
C THR A 309 -21.29 -2.33 36.39
N ARG A 310 -22.54 -1.86 36.21
CA ARG A 310 -23.47 -1.62 37.32
C ARG A 310 -23.94 -2.92 37.98
N SER A 311 -24.28 -3.94 37.18
CA SER A 311 -24.72 -5.24 37.69
C SER A 311 -23.60 -6.02 38.41
N ALA A 312 -22.34 -5.74 38.09
CA ALA A 312 -21.18 -6.33 38.76
C ALA A 312 -20.88 -5.72 40.14
N ARG A 313 -21.57 -4.64 40.54
CA ARG A 313 -21.39 -4.01 41.85
C ARG A 313 -22.33 -4.62 42.89
N PRO A 314 -21.86 -4.90 44.12
CA PRO A 314 -22.75 -5.30 45.21
C PRO A 314 -23.70 -4.15 45.55
N GLU A 315 -25.01 -4.37 45.40
CA GLU A 315 -26.05 -3.43 45.84
C GLU A 315 -25.96 -3.18 47.35
N ALA A 316 -26.13 -1.92 47.76
CA ALA A 316 -26.35 -1.58 49.16
C ALA A 316 -27.80 -1.95 49.54
N PRO A 317 -28.04 -2.56 50.72
CA PRO A 317 -29.39 -2.84 51.17
C PRO A 317 -30.18 -1.53 51.30
N THR A 318 -31.28 -1.43 50.57
CA THR A 318 -32.27 -0.37 50.71
C THR A 318 -33.03 -0.58 52.02
N THR A 319 -32.89 0.34 52.96
CA THR A 319 -33.76 0.40 54.13
C THR A 319 -35.19 0.68 53.65
N PRO A 320 -36.19 -0.15 53.98
CA PRO A 320 -37.58 0.15 53.63
C PRO A 320 -38.06 1.39 54.42
N PRO A 321 -39.00 2.17 53.87
CA PRO A 321 -39.56 3.31 54.59
C PRO A 321 -40.30 2.85 55.86
N PRO A 322 -40.34 3.67 56.93
CA PRO A 322 -41.04 3.31 58.15
C PRO A 322 -42.54 3.21 57.89
N THR A 323 -43.08 2.00 58.00
CA THR A 323 -44.53 1.78 58.07
C THR A 323 -45.03 2.33 59.40
N THR A 324 -45.74 3.45 59.35
CA THR A 324 -46.57 3.93 60.45
C THR A 324 -47.72 2.95 60.67
N GLY A 325 -47.75 2.33 61.85
CA GLY A 325 -48.85 1.48 62.29
C GLY A 325 -49.96 2.30 62.97
N THR A 326 -51.20 1.87 62.69
CA THR A 326 -52.40 1.93 63.55
C THR A 326 -53.34 0.87 62.95
N ALA A 327 -53.54 -0.29 63.60
CA ALA A 327 -54.62 -0.61 64.55
C ALA A 327 -56.01 -0.31 63.95
N ASP A 328 -57.02 -1.17 63.84
CA ASP A 328 -57.44 -2.49 64.37
C ASP A 328 -58.35 -3.10 63.27
N GLY A 329 -58.79 -4.35 63.22
CA GLY A 329 -58.78 -5.49 64.12
C GLY A 329 -59.61 -6.64 63.50
N THR A 330 -59.58 -7.78 64.19
CA THR A 330 -60.53 -8.93 64.17
C THR A 330 -60.70 -9.70 62.84
N GLY A 331 -60.65 -11.04 62.77
CA GLY A 331 -60.52 -12.09 63.77
C GLY A 331 -60.77 -13.48 63.15
N SER A 332 -60.39 -14.52 63.91
CA SER A 332 -60.59 -15.97 63.70
C SER A 332 -59.71 -16.61 62.62
N GLY A 333 -59.09 -17.78 62.78
CA GLY A 333 -59.04 -18.87 63.78
C GLY A 333 -58.29 -19.98 63.01
N GLY A 334 -57.41 -20.83 63.51
CA GLY A 334 -57.23 -21.48 64.80
C GLY A 334 -56.49 -22.80 64.51
N SER A 335 -55.74 -23.31 65.48
CA SER A 335 -55.10 -24.65 65.54
C SER A 335 -54.01 -24.96 64.50
N GLY A 336 -52.87 -25.56 64.81
CA GLY A 336 -52.33 -26.12 66.06
C GLY A 336 -51.04 -26.89 65.72
N GLY A 337 -50.25 -27.21 66.75
CA GLY A 337 -49.36 -28.39 66.72
C GLY A 337 -47.91 -28.18 66.29
N VAL A 338 -47.07 -27.89 67.29
CA VAL A 338 -45.63 -28.23 67.45
C VAL A 338 -45.52 -29.79 67.42
N PRO A 339 -44.36 -30.49 67.17
CA PRO A 339 -43.04 -30.04 67.60
C PRO A 339 -41.76 -30.48 66.83
N ALA A 340 -40.68 -29.83 67.26
CA ALA A 340 -39.30 -30.31 67.44
C ALA A 340 -38.47 -30.65 66.17
N GLY A 341 -37.18 -30.31 66.11
CA GLY A 341 -36.31 -29.68 67.09
C GLY A 341 -34.84 -29.78 66.68
N SER A 342 -34.01 -29.00 67.40
CA SER A 342 -32.54 -29.08 67.52
C SER A 342 -31.72 -28.80 66.25
N GLY A 343 -30.66 -28.02 66.26
CA GLY A 343 -29.88 -27.38 67.32
C GLY A 343 -28.57 -26.94 66.64
N GLY A 344 -28.16 -25.69 66.83
CA GLY A 344 -26.87 -25.31 67.43
C GLY A 344 -25.62 -25.85 66.73
N SER A 345 -24.53 -25.12 66.52
CA SER A 345 -24.05 -23.83 67.01
C SER A 345 -22.56 -23.81 66.70
N GLY A 346 -22.01 -22.64 66.37
CA GLY A 346 -20.56 -22.34 66.43
C GLY A 346 -19.75 -22.90 65.26
N GLY A 347 -18.85 -22.17 64.61
CA GLY A 347 -18.20 -20.92 64.96
C GLY A 347 -16.69 -21.09 64.73
N VAL A 348 -16.19 -20.51 63.62
CA VAL A 348 -14.91 -19.72 63.49
C VAL A 348 -13.57 -20.46 63.81
N PRO A 349 -12.37 -20.05 63.31
CA PRO A 349 -11.94 -19.38 62.07
C PRO A 349 -10.77 -20.10 61.34
N ALA A 350 -10.30 -19.46 60.26
CA ALA A 350 -8.94 -19.55 59.75
C ALA A 350 -7.87 -19.04 60.74
N GLY A 351 -6.66 -19.59 60.66
CA GLY A 351 -5.45 -19.13 61.34
C GLY A 351 -4.23 -19.20 60.42
N SER A 352 -3.45 -18.14 60.42
CA SER A 352 -2.34 -17.80 59.53
C SER A 352 -0.95 -18.16 60.10
N ALA A 353 -0.01 -18.40 59.17
CA ALA A 353 1.42 -17.99 59.16
C ALA A 353 2.46 -18.53 60.17
N GLY A 354 3.69 -18.66 59.63
CA GLY A 354 4.98 -18.92 60.30
C GLY A 354 5.52 -20.32 59.99
N SER A 355 6.79 -20.61 59.70
CA SER A 355 8.01 -19.91 59.27
C SER A 355 9.12 -20.99 59.23
N GLU A 356 10.22 -20.72 58.50
CA GLU A 356 11.54 -21.39 58.59
C GLU A 356 11.80 -22.72 57.84
N GLY A 357 12.89 -22.71 57.04
CA GLY A 357 14.03 -23.59 57.36
C GLY A 357 14.42 -24.74 56.41
N VAL A 358 15.21 -24.42 55.37
CA VAL A 358 16.43 -25.10 54.86
C VAL A 358 16.53 -26.64 54.73
N LEU A 359 17.22 -27.06 53.65
CA LEU A 359 17.98 -28.32 53.38
C LEU A 359 17.31 -29.25 52.35
N ALA A 360 17.75 -29.23 51.09
CA ALA A 360 18.91 -29.94 50.51
C ALA A 360 18.64 -31.43 50.23
N GLY A 361 18.92 -31.86 48.99
CA GLY A 361 19.14 -33.28 48.67
C GLY A 361 18.41 -33.86 47.47
N SER A 362 18.48 -33.24 46.29
CA SER A 362 18.21 -33.96 45.03
C SER A 362 19.40 -34.87 44.69
N SER A 363 19.21 -36.16 44.87
CA SER A 363 20.17 -37.19 44.45
C SER A 363 19.80 -37.68 43.04
N ARG A 364 20.59 -37.29 42.05
CA ARG A 364 20.99 -38.15 40.90
C ARG A 364 22.37 -38.72 41.28
N PRO A 365 22.84 -39.90 40.81
CA PRO A 365 22.98 -40.18 39.37
C PRO A 365 22.99 -41.68 38.95
N GLY A 366 23.14 -41.91 37.64
CA GLY A 366 23.52 -43.20 37.04
C GLY A 366 22.87 -43.35 35.65
N GLY A 367 23.55 -43.41 34.51
CA GLY A 367 24.92 -43.83 34.23
C GLY A 367 24.94 -45.23 33.58
N VAL A 368 24.57 -45.30 32.28
CA VAL A 368 25.12 -46.06 31.12
C VAL A 368 26.09 -47.23 31.47
N PRO A 369 26.02 -48.45 30.86
CA PRO A 369 26.54 -48.64 29.49
C PRO A 369 25.98 -49.77 28.59
N ALA A 370 26.54 -49.75 27.37
CA ALA A 370 26.26 -50.49 26.15
C ALA A 370 26.35 -52.03 26.22
N GLY A 371 25.72 -52.68 25.24
CA GLY A 371 25.93 -54.09 24.91
C GLY A 371 25.14 -54.52 23.67
N SER A 372 25.85 -54.90 22.62
CA SER A 372 25.44 -55.22 21.25
C SER A 372 24.83 -56.62 21.04
N GLY A 373 24.02 -56.76 19.98
CA GLY A 373 24.03 -57.95 19.12
C GLY A 373 22.69 -58.68 18.95
N GLY A 374 22.26 -58.88 17.69
CA GLY A 374 21.26 -59.91 17.35
C GLY A 374 20.31 -59.54 16.22
N THR A 375 20.67 -59.92 14.99
CA THR A 375 19.92 -59.83 13.73
C THR A 375 18.63 -60.65 13.67
N GLY A 376 17.66 -60.18 12.86
CA GLY A 376 16.69 -61.04 12.15
C GLY A 376 15.26 -60.51 12.13
N GLY A 377 14.72 -60.22 10.95
CA GLY A 377 13.28 -59.89 10.83
C GLY A 377 12.88 -59.35 9.46
N VAL A 378 12.58 -60.27 8.54
CA VAL A 378 12.09 -60.06 7.18
C VAL A 378 10.68 -59.43 7.16
N SER A 379 10.45 -58.63 6.11
CA SER A 379 9.18 -58.06 5.62
C SER A 379 7.91 -58.88 5.87
N GLY A 380 6.86 -58.18 6.31
CA GLY A 380 5.47 -58.65 6.30
C GLY A 380 4.49 -57.47 6.19
N ARG A 381 3.83 -57.38 5.04
CA ARG A 381 2.86 -56.36 4.61
C ARG A 381 1.54 -56.40 5.40
N SER A 382 0.85 -55.25 5.46
CA SER A 382 -0.61 -55.13 5.50
C SER A 382 -1.06 -53.70 5.13
N PRO A 383 -2.31 -53.48 4.66
CA PRO A 383 -2.56 -53.08 3.28
C PRO A 383 -3.08 -51.64 3.10
N GLN A 384 -2.76 -51.06 1.95
CA GLN A 384 -3.43 -49.90 1.37
C GLN A 384 -4.53 -50.39 0.42
N GLY A 385 -5.71 -49.77 0.50
CA GLY A 385 -6.80 -49.94 -0.45
C GLY A 385 -7.54 -48.63 -0.65
N ALA A 386 -7.48 -48.10 -1.88
CA ALA A 386 -8.58 -47.46 -2.60
C ALA A 386 -8.05 -46.98 -3.96
N GLU A 387 -8.21 -47.85 -4.96
CA GLU A 387 -7.83 -47.66 -6.35
C GLU A 387 -8.70 -46.60 -7.04
N ARG A 388 -8.05 -45.76 -7.85
CA ARG A 388 -8.65 -45.04 -8.97
C ARG A 388 -8.27 -45.80 -10.24
N THR A 389 -9.25 -46.34 -10.96
CA THR A 389 -9.05 -46.95 -12.28
C THR A 389 -8.81 -45.87 -13.33
N ALA A 390 -7.60 -45.83 -13.87
CA ALA A 390 -7.27 -45.23 -15.17
C ALA A 390 -6.81 -46.38 -16.08
N ALA A 391 -7.54 -46.62 -17.17
CA ALA A 391 -7.17 -47.61 -18.17
C ALA A 391 -6.17 -47.01 -19.16
N GLU A 392 -5.14 -47.80 -19.47
CA GLU A 392 -4.01 -47.49 -20.33
C GLU A 392 -4.38 -47.39 -21.82
N ARG A 393 -3.49 -46.67 -22.51
CA ARG A 393 -3.42 -46.48 -23.95
C ARG A 393 -3.07 -47.79 -24.67
N SER A 394 -3.67 -47.99 -25.83
CA SER A 394 -3.14 -48.84 -26.90
C SER A 394 -3.38 -48.13 -28.22
N ASP A 395 -2.35 -48.08 -29.05
CA ASP A 395 -2.24 -47.40 -30.35
C ASP A 395 -1.42 -48.37 -31.25
N PRO A 396 -1.28 -48.22 -32.58
CA PRO A 396 -2.26 -47.94 -33.64
C PRO A 396 -2.16 -49.00 -34.77
N SER A 397 -3.22 -49.21 -35.59
CA SER A 397 -3.04 -49.57 -37.01
C SER A 397 -4.33 -49.63 -37.84
N SER A 398 -4.23 -49.02 -39.01
CA SER A 398 -4.85 -49.35 -40.31
C SER A 398 -6.28 -48.93 -40.66
N ARG A 399 -6.31 -47.92 -41.55
CA ARG A 399 -7.00 -47.87 -42.86
C ARG A 399 -8.55 -47.79 -42.90
N SER A 400 -9.05 -46.63 -43.31
CA SER A 400 -9.73 -46.40 -44.62
C SER A 400 -10.83 -45.33 -44.52
N ALA A 401 -10.74 -44.30 -45.36
CA ALA A 401 -11.87 -43.50 -45.86
C ALA A 401 -12.49 -44.23 -47.10
N PRO A 402 -13.50 -43.73 -47.86
CA PRO A 402 -14.34 -42.51 -47.76
C PRO A 402 -15.87 -42.78 -48.04
N GLU A 403 -16.64 -41.72 -48.40
CA GLU A 403 -17.97 -41.72 -49.09
C GLU A 403 -19.23 -42.09 -48.30
N GLU A 404 -20.46 -41.64 -48.57
CA GLU A 404 -21.10 -40.51 -49.27
C GLU A 404 -22.61 -40.61 -48.91
N THR A 405 -23.31 -39.48 -48.91
CA THR A 405 -24.78 -39.23 -48.89
C THR A 405 -25.65 -40.21 -49.72
N PRO A 406 -27.02 -40.32 -49.56
CA PRO A 406 -27.92 -39.20 -49.92
C PRO A 406 -29.41 -39.14 -49.45
N ARG A 407 -29.99 -37.93 -49.65
CA ARG A 407 -31.39 -37.57 -50.05
C ARG A 407 -32.50 -37.66 -48.97
N ARG A 408 -33.51 -36.76 -48.88
CA ARG A 408 -34.26 -36.04 -49.93
C ARG A 408 -35.15 -34.92 -49.29
N ALA A 409 -35.27 -33.76 -49.96
CA ALA A 409 -36.47 -32.89 -49.99
C ALA A 409 -37.18 -33.13 -51.36
N PRO A 410 -38.38 -32.60 -51.75
CA PRO A 410 -38.99 -31.30 -51.37
C PRO A 410 -40.56 -31.18 -51.36
N GLY A 411 -41.07 -30.01 -50.90
CA GLY A 411 -42.26 -29.31 -51.47
C GLY A 411 -43.69 -29.62 -50.92
N PRO A 412 -44.73 -28.83 -51.30
CA PRO A 412 -45.31 -27.71 -50.52
C PRO A 412 -46.87 -27.72 -50.41
N THR A 413 -47.47 -26.63 -49.87
CA THR A 413 -48.86 -26.08 -50.05
C THR A 413 -49.83 -26.01 -48.84
N GLY A 414 -50.19 -24.77 -48.46
CA GLY A 414 -51.56 -24.18 -48.51
C GLY A 414 -52.75 -24.69 -47.66
N THR A 415 -53.00 -24.04 -46.50
CA THR A 415 -54.27 -23.48 -45.94
C THR A 415 -55.61 -24.31 -45.85
N PRO A 416 -56.69 -23.84 -45.14
CA PRO A 416 -57.30 -24.36 -43.89
C PRO A 416 -58.75 -24.95 -44.13
N PRO A 417 -59.71 -25.24 -43.18
CA PRO A 417 -60.31 -24.34 -42.14
C PRO A 417 -60.92 -24.98 -40.84
N ASP A 418 -61.44 -24.09 -39.97
CA ASP A 418 -62.69 -24.15 -39.16
C ASP A 418 -62.99 -25.26 -38.11
N THR A 419 -63.71 -25.07 -37.00
CA THR A 419 -64.20 -23.93 -36.16
C THR A 419 -64.82 -24.53 -34.87
N ARG A 420 -64.88 -23.71 -33.81
CA ARG A 420 -65.91 -23.56 -32.73
C ARG A 420 -65.33 -23.66 -31.28
N HIS A 421 -65.16 -22.56 -30.52
CA HIS A 421 -66.12 -21.67 -29.80
C HIS A 421 -66.58 -22.24 -28.41
N ILE A 422 -66.60 -21.58 -27.22
CA ILE A 422 -66.38 -20.20 -26.65
C ILE A 422 -66.10 -20.31 -25.09
N PRO A 423 -66.04 -19.24 -24.23
CA PRO A 423 -64.85 -18.57 -23.62
C PRO A 423 -64.79 -18.47 -22.06
N PRO A 424 -63.85 -17.69 -21.49
CA PRO A 424 -64.07 -16.87 -20.26
C PRO A 424 -63.84 -15.34 -20.48
N PRO A 425 -64.26 -14.46 -19.53
CA PRO A 425 -64.36 -12.99 -19.72
C PRO A 425 -63.10 -12.17 -19.32
N PRO A 426 -63.06 -10.86 -19.65
CA PRO A 426 -61.81 -10.10 -19.83
C PRO A 426 -61.53 -8.97 -18.80
N THR A 427 -60.25 -8.59 -18.74
CA THR A 427 -59.68 -7.31 -18.28
C THR A 427 -59.90 -6.15 -19.27
N PRO A 428 -59.79 -4.88 -18.84
CA PRO A 428 -59.48 -3.77 -19.75
C PRO A 428 -58.15 -3.04 -19.46
N ALA A 429 -57.63 -2.44 -20.53
CA ALA A 429 -56.33 -1.77 -20.71
C ALA A 429 -56.36 -0.23 -20.50
N GLY A 430 -55.17 0.41 -20.55
CA GLY A 430 -54.97 1.89 -20.65
C GLY A 430 -55.41 2.49 -22.01
N PRO A 431 -55.18 3.80 -22.33
CA PRO A 431 -53.84 4.42 -22.48
C PRO A 431 -53.72 5.98 -22.22
N THR A 432 -52.50 6.51 -22.46
CA THR A 432 -51.88 7.89 -22.54
C THR A 432 -52.60 8.96 -23.42
N PRO A 433 -52.17 10.26 -23.66
CA PRO A 433 -50.82 10.91 -23.57
C PRO A 433 -50.67 12.44 -23.22
N ALA A 434 -49.40 12.86 -23.04
CA ALA A 434 -48.64 14.12 -23.27
C ALA A 434 -49.27 15.54 -23.46
N GLY A 435 -48.58 16.58 -22.91
CA GLY A 435 -48.47 17.91 -23.54
C GLY A 435 -48.03 19.15 -22.70
N ARG A 436 -46.73 19.54 -22.80
CA ARG A 436 -46.09 20.90 -22.74
C ARG A 436 -46.04 21.77 -21.43
N ALA A 437 -44.81 21.86 -20.88
CA ALA A 437 -43.90 23.02 -20.58
C ALA A 437 -44.44 24.45 -20.26
N PRO A 438 -43.68 25.40 -19.64
CA PRO A 438 -42.21 25.46 -19.48
C PRO A 438 -41.64 26.01 -18.14
N ALA A 439 -40.33 26.25 -18.16
CA ALA A 439 -39.36 26.57 -17.12
C ALA A 439 -39.37 28.01 -16.53
N GLY A 440 -38.65 28.19 -15.41
CA GLY A 440 -37.82 29.38 -15.15
C GLY A 440 -37.81 29.93 -13.71
N GLY A 441 -36.63 29.93 -13.05
CA GLY A 441 -36.19 31.04 -12.19
C GLY A 441 -36.07 30.81 -10.67
N THR A 442 -34.85 30.60 -10.17
CA THR A 442 -34.33 31.07 -8.85
C THR A 442 -34.01 32.58 -8.92
N PRO A 443 -33.53 33.32 -7.88
CA PRO A 443 -33.20 33.00 -6.46
C PRO A 443 -33.73 34.05 -5.42
N SER A 444 -33.48 33.88 -4.11
CA SER A 444 -33.12 34.91 -3.07
C SER A 444 -33.57 34.52 -1.64
N GLY A 445 -32.66 34.59 -0.65
CA GLY A 445 -33.00 34.69 0.79
C GLY A 445 -33.26 36.16 1.21
N PRO A 446 -33.12 36.60 2.49
CA PRO A 446 -33.08 35.90 3.78
C PRO A 446 -33.99 36.52 4.91
N ALA A 447 -34.17 35.80 6.02
CA ALA A 447 -34.45 36.27 7.42
C ALA A 447 -35.82 36.96 7.75
N PRO A 448 -36.18 37.26 9.02
CA PRO A 448 -35.74 36.77 10.35
C PRO A 448 -36.91 36.47 11.37
N SER A 449 -36.54 35.88 12.52
CA SER A 449 -37.03 36.11 13.91
C SER A 449 -38.52 36.28 14.27
N GLY A 450 -38.96 35.56 15.32
CA GLY A 450 -39.90 36.10 16.31
C GLY A 450 -40.75 35.05 17.07
N PRO A 451 -40.97 35.20 18.40
CA PRO A 451 -41.28 34.09 19.31
C PRO A 451 -42.78 33.93 19.60
N ALA A 452 -43.20 32.73 20.02
CA ALA A 452 -44.53 32.52 20.62
C ALA A 452 -44.46 31.61 21.85
N SER A 453 -44.43 32.30 23.00
CA SER A 453 -45.20 32.05 24.22
C SER A 453 -45.50 30.62 24.69
N ALA A 454 -45.02 30.40 25.91
CA ALA A 454 -45.50 29.47 26.93
C ALA A 454 -47.03 29.19 26.91
N GLY A 455 -47.35 27.91 26.92
CA GLY A 455 -48.61 27.36 27.42
C GLY A 455 -48.28 26.30 28.47
N ALA A 456 -48.42 26.67 29.75
CA ALA A 456 -48.29 25.75 30.87
C ALA A 456 -49.50 24.80 30.89
N ALA A 457 -49.24 23.50 30.87
CA ALA A 457 -50.21 22.47 31.23
C ALA A 457 -49.57 21.54 32.27
N SER A 458 -50.14 21.62 33.47
CA SER A 458 -49.86 20.81 34.64
C SER A 458 -50.23 19.34 34.38
N GLY A 459 -49.22 18.48 34.33
CA GLY A 459 -49.35 17.02 34.37
C GLY A 459 -48.41 16.45 35.42
N ARG A 460 -48.95 15.67 36.36
CA ARG A 460 -48.20 14.94 37.40
C ARG A 460 -47.01 14.17 36.80
N PRO A 461 -45.83 14.15 37.45
CA PRO A 461 -44.76 13.25 37.04
C PRO A 461 -45.16 11.82 37.46
N GLY A 462 -45.22 10.92 36.47
CA GLY A 462 -45.20 9.47 36.70
C GLY A 462 -43.85 9.03 37.29
N PRO A 463 -43.70 7.77 37.69
CA PRO A 463 -42.46 7.27 38.26
C PRO A 463 -41.34 7.46 37.23
N ALA A 464 -40.22 8.02 37.70
CA ALA A 464 -39.05 8.35 36.91
C ALA A 464 -38.62 7.17 36.02
N GLU A 465 -38.56 7.42 34.72
CA GLU A 465 -37.88 6.54 33.76
C GLU A 465 -36.41 6.42 34.18
N GLU A 466 -36.06 5.29 34.80
CA GLU A 466 -34.70 4.78 34.76
C GLU A 466 -34.34 4.43 33.31
N SER A 467 -33.14 4.84 32.89
CA SER A 467 -32.46 4.45 31.65
C SER A 467 -32.79 5.22 30.36
N ALA A 468 -32.42 6.50 30.31
CA ALA A 468 -31.96 7.12 29.06
C ALA A 468 -30.53 7.66 29.26
N ALA A 469 -29.53 7.01 28.67
CA ALA A 469 -28.25 7.67 28.43
C ALA A 469 -28.53 8.89 27.53
N PRO A 470 -27.92 10.06 27.77
CA PRO A 470 -28.11 11.20 26.88
C PRO A 470 -27.60 10.81 25.49
N ALA A 471 -28.32 11.21 24.45
CA ALA A 471 -27.81 11.17 23.09
C ALA A 471 -26.38 11.75 23.08
N GLY A 472 -25.39 10.97 22.58
CA GLY A 472 -23.99 11.40 22.54
C GLY A 472 -23.06 10.85 23.64
N ALA A 473 -23.38 9.74 24.32
CA ALA A 473 -22.46 9.13 25.30
C ALA A 473 -21.05 8.83 24.75
N ALA A 474 -20.95 8.38 23.48
CA ALA A 474 -19.66 8.18 22.82
C ALA A 474 -18.88 9.49 22.64
N SER A 475 -19.57 10.56 22.24
CA SER A 475 -18.96 11.89 22.14
C SER A 475 -18.51 12.39 23.50
N HIS A 476 -19.34 12.25 24.54
CA HIS A 476 -18.97 12.65 25.91
C HIS A 476 -17.71 11.90 26.38
N LEU A 477 -17.64 10.57 26.21
CA LEU A 477 -16.46 9.79 26.55
C LEU A 477 -15.22 10.26 25.79
N ALA A 478 -15.33 10.52 24.48
CA ALA A 478 -14.21 11.00 23.69
C ALA A 478 -13.67 12.36 24.20
N HIS A 479 -14.56 13.29 24.59
CA HIS A 479 -14.16 14.57 25.18
C HIS A 479 -13.51 14.42 26.56
N VAL A 480 -14.03 13.53 27.42
CA VAL A 480 -13.42 13.21 28.73
C VAL A 480 -11.99 12.70 28.54
N VAL A 481 -11.80 11.78 27.59
CA VAL A 481 -10.48 11.22 27.26
C VAL A 481 -9.54 12.28 26.67
N ALA A 482 -10.06 13.16 25.80
CA ALA A 482 -9.31 14.28 25.24
C ALA A 482 -8.83 15.28 26.30
N ARG A 483 -9.68 15.63 27.28
CA ARG A 483 -9.31 16.50 28.41
C ARG A 483 -8.20 15.92 29.28
N ALA A 484 -8.07 14.59 29.34
CA ALA A 484 -6.97 13.91 30.02
C ALA A 484 -5.68 13.79 29.18
N GLY A 485 -5.60 14.48 28.03
CA GLY A 485 -4.45 14.39 27.12
C GLY A 485 -4.30 13.00 26.49
N ARG A 486 -5.40 12.29 26.28
CA ARG A 486 -5.46 10.97 25.62
C ARG A 486 -6.40 11.05 24.42
N ARG A 487 -6.42 10.02 23.58
CA ARG A 487 -7.38 9.89 22.48
C ARG A 487 -8.13 8.56 22.59
N LEU A 488 -9.45 8.60 22.42
CA LEU A 488 -10.26 7.40 22.27
C LEU A 488 -9.88 6.70 20.96
N LEU A 489 -9.56 5.41 21.03
CA LEU A 489 -9.42 4.56 19.87
C LEU A 489 -10.68 3.70 19.72
N VAL A 490 -11.32 3.76 18.56
CA VAL A 490 -12.38 2.85 18.16
C VAL A 490 -11.78 1.83 17.19
N VAL A 491 -11.95 0.55 17.50
CA VAL A 491 -11.66 -0.55 16.59
C VAL A 491 -12.97 -1.00 15.96
N LEU A 492 -13.04 -1.02 14.63
CA LEU A 492 -14.09 -1.68 13.88
C LEU A 492 -13.50 -2.93 13.23
N ASP A 493 -13.73 -4.09 13.85
CA ASP A 493 -13.25 -5.39 13.38
C ASP A 493 -14.32 -6.09 12.53
N ALA A 494 -13.89 -6.74 11.45
CA ALA A 494 -14.76 -7.45 10.51
C ALA A 494 -16.00 -6.64 10.07
N PRO A 495 -15.84 -5.41 9.51
CA PRO A 495 -16.96 -4.62 9.01
C PRO A 495 -17.76 -5.32 7.89
N GLU A 496 -17.22 -6.37 7.29
CA GLU A 496 -17.91 -7.26 6.35
C GLU A 496 -19.17 -7.90 6.93
N GLU A 497 -19.24 -8.02 8.27
CA GLU A 497 -20.39 -8.58 8.98
C GLU A 497 -21.55 -7.58 9.14
N MET A 498 -21.43 -6.37 8.59
CA MET A 498 -22.45 -5.32 8.72
C MET A 498 -23.77 -5.66 8.01
N PRO A 499 -24.91 -5.15 8.51
CA PRO A 499 -26.21 -5.33 7.86
C PRO A 499 -26.20 -4.83 6.40
N PRO A 500 -26.77 -5.59 5.44
CA PRO A 500 -26.78 -5.21 4.02
C PRO A 500 -27.42 -3.84 3.74
N GLU A 501 -28.43 -3.46 4.52
CA GLU A 501 -29.13 -2.16 4.40
C GLU A 501 -28.19 -0.99 4.74
N LEU A 502 -27.29 -1.20 5.72
CA LEU A 502 -26.27 -0.22 6.07
C LEU A 502 -25.17 -0.17 5.00
N ALA A 503 -24.74 -1.33 4.50
CA ALA A 503 -23.75 -1.43 3.42
C ALA A 503 -24.20 -0.68 2.15
N HIS A 504 -25.50 -0.67 1.84
CA HIS A 504 -26.05 0.10 0.72
C HIS A 504 -26.00 1.62 0.92
N ARG A 505 -25.95 2.09 2.18
CA ARG A 505 -25.87 3.52 2.56
C ARG A 505 -24.48 3.89 3.11
N LEU A 506 -23.45 3.14 2.73
CA LEU A 506 -22.10 3.29 3.27
C LEU A 506 -21.51 4.69 3.05
N GLY A 507 -21.83 5.36 1.93
CA GLY A 507 -21.37 6.72 1.64
C GLY A 507 -21.75 7.74 2.72
N PRO A 508 -23.06 8.04 2.89
CA PRO A 508 -23.53 8.93 3.95
C PRO A 508 -23.07 8.53 5.37
N TRP A 509 -23.06 7.23 5.69
CA TRP A 509 -22.60 6.73 6.99
C TRP A 509 -21.11 7.00 7.23
N THR A 510 -20.28 6.85 6.19
CA THR A 510 -18.84 7.10 6.24
C THR A 510 -18.54 8.59 6.44
N THR A 511 -19.27 9.47 5.74
CA THR A 511 -19.16 10.93 5.90
C THR A 511 -19.49 11.35 7.33
N ALA A 512 -20.65 10.94 7.85
CA ALA A 512 -21.06 11.27 9.22
C ALA A 512 -20.09 10.71 10.28
N THR A 513 -19.52 9.52 10.02
CA THR A 513 -18.47 8.94 10.87
C THR A 513 -17.19 9.78 10.86
N ALA A 514 -16.75 10.25 9.69
CA ALA A 514 -15.57 11.11 9.57
C ALA A 514 -15.75 12.45 10.29
N GLU A 515 -16.94 13.07 10.16
CA GLU A 515 -17.31 14.30 10.86
C GLU A 515 -17.28 14.11 12.38
N TRP A 516 -17.85 13.02 12.88
CA TRP A 516 -17.83 12.71 14.32
C TRP A 516 -16.41 12.48 14.86
N LEU A 517 -15.57 11.75 14.12
CA LEU A 517 -14.17 11.53 14.50
C LEU A 517 -13.38 12.85 14.54
N HIS A 518 -13.63 13.75 13.58
CA HIS A 518 -13.00 15.07 13.54
C HIS A 518 -13.46 15.93 14.74
N ALA A 519 -14.76 16.01 14.99
CA ALA A 519 -15.32 16.83 16.06
C ALA A 519 -14.88 16.39 17.46
N THR A 520 -14.68 15.07 17.67
CA THR A 520 -14.33 14.51 18.99
C THR A 520 -12.83 14.27 19.19
N GLY A 521 -12.04 14.32 18.11
CA GLY A 521 -10.62 13.96 18.14
C GLY A 521 -10.35 12.45 18.34
N ALA A 522 -11.38 11.60 18.26
CA ALA A 522 -11.25 10.15 18.32
C ALA A 522 -10.49 9.57 17.12
N ARG A 523 -10.05 8.32 17.24
CA ARG A 523 -9.32 7.57 16.22
C ARG A 523 -10.10 6.31 15.86
N LEU A 524 -10.09 5.93 14.59
CA LEU A 524 -10.73 4.73 14.07
C LEU A 524 -9.70 3.85 13.36
N VAL A 525 -9.60 2.59 13.78
CA VAL A 525 -8.94 1.55 12.97
C VAL A 525 -10.00 0.60 12.43
N VAL A 526 -10.02 0.42 11.12
CA VAL A 526 -10.90 -0.52 10.43
C VAL A 526 -10.08 -1.73 10.03
N ALA A 527 -10.30 -2.88 10.67
CA ALA A 527 -9.70 -4.16 10.27
C ALA A 527 -10.59 -4.84 9.25
N ALA A 528 -10.19 -4.80 7.98
CA ALA A 528 -11.01 -5.25 6.87
C ALA A 528 -10.22 -6.07 5.84
N GLN A 529 -10.94 -6.77 4.97
CA GLN A 529 -10.38 -7.37 3.78
C GLN A 529 -9.98 -6.27 2.77
N PRO A 530 -8.99 -6.54 1.91
CA PRO A 530 -8.61 -5.63 0.83
C PRO A 530 -9.82 -5.18 0.00
N GLU A 531 -10.73 -6.09 -0.33
CA GLU A 531 -11.89 -5.87 -1.18
C GLU A 531 -12.94 -4.96 -0.52
N TYR A 532 -13.15 -5.10 0.78
CA TYR A 532 -14.03 -4.19 1.53
C TYR A 532 -13.41 -2.79 1.60
N TRP A 533 -12.12 -2.71 1.94
CA TRP A 533 -11.42 -1.43 2.09
C TRP A 533 -11.24 -0.68 0.76
N GLU A 534 -11.12 -1.39 -0.37
CA GLU A 534 -11.08 -0.78 -1.70
C GLU A 534 -12.30 0.11 -1.95
N ALA A 535 -13.49 -0.33 -1.50
CA ALA A 535 -14.73 0.44 -1.61
C ALA A 535 -14.89 1.44 -0.45
N ALA A 536 -14.77 0.98 0.80
CA ALA A 536 -15.02 1.80 1.98
C ALA A 536 -13.98 2.92 2.16
N GLY A 537 -12.70 2.61 1.95
CA GLY A 537 -11.61 3.57 2.07
C GLY A 537 -11.71 4.71 1.07
N ALA A 538 -12.28 4.47 -0.12
CA ALA A 538 -12.46 5.49 -1.16
C ALA A 538 -13.57 6.52 -0.82
N LEU A 539 -14.42 6.22 0.17
CA LEU A 539 -15.48 7.10 0.64
C LEU A 539 -14.99 8.10 1.69
N TYR A 540 -13.85 7.84 2.33
CA TYR A 540 -13.23 8.79 3.26
C TYR A 540 -12.50 9.90 2.50
N PRO A 541 -12.52 11.14 3.01
CA PRO A 541 -11.70 12.21 2.45
C PRO A 541 -10.20 11.88 2.62
N PRO A 542 -9.33 12.16 1.62
CA PRO A 542 -7.91 11.78 1.66
C PRO A 542 -7.15 12.28 2.91
N GLU A 543 -7.50 13.46 3.42
CA GLU A 543 -6.94 14.07 4.63
C GLU A 543 -7.31 13.32 5.92
N ALA A 544 -8.40 12.55 5.92
CA ALA A 544 -8.79 11.75 7.08
C ALA A 544 -8.00 10.43 7.20
N LEU A 545 -7.47 9.93 6.09
CA LEU A 545 -6.82 8.61 6.02
C LEU A 545 -5.34 8.70 6.37
N HIS A 546 -4.91 8.00 7.42
CA HIS A 546 -3.50 7.80 7.72
C HIS A 546 -2.77 7.14 6.55
N THR A 547 -1.62 7.67 6.16
CA THR A 547 -0.75 7.09 5.12
C THR A 547 0.44 6.42 5.80
N PRO A 548 0.47 5.08 5.89
CA PRO A 548 1.62 4.34 6.42
C PRO A 548 2.86 4.56 5.56
N ALA A 549 4.05 4.25 6.08
CA ALA A 549 5.29 4.36 5.31
C ALA A 549 5.31 3.39 4.11
N ARG A 550 4.59 2.26 4.21
CA ARG A 550 4.42 1.28 3.14
C ARG A 550 2.93 0.99 2.93
N PRO A 551 2.20 1.87 2.23
CA PRO A 551 0.77 1.69 2.03
C PRO A 551 0.47 0.48 1.13
N ALA A 552 -0.69 -0.12 1.32
CA ALA A 552 -1.19 -1.16 0.44
C ALA A 552 -1.32 -0.64 -0.99
N ARG A 553 -0.78 -1.38 -1.97
CA ARG A 553 -0.78 -0.94 -3.37
C ARG A 553 -2.20 -0.97 -3.94
N ARG A 554 -2.57 0.06 -4.69
CA ARG A 554 -3.86 0.18 -5.41
C ARG A 554 -5.10 0.14 -4.52
N LEU A 555 -4.92 0.38 -3.22
CA LEU A 555 -6.00 0.65 -2.29
C LEU A 555 -5.90 2.11 -1.83
N PRO A 556 -7.01 2.70 -1.34
CA PRO A 556 -6.92 3.87 -0.48
C PRO A 556 -5.90 3.63 0.65
N PRO A 557 -5.17 4.66 1.13
CA PRO A 557 -4.12 4.49 2.13
C PRO A 557 -4.52 3.55 3.29
N ALA A 558 -3.77 2.46 3.42
CA ALA A 558 -3.99 1.43 4.44
C ALA A 558 -2.70 0.68 4.75
N LEU A 559 -2.60 0.17 5.97
CA LEU A 559 -1.50 -0.66 6.46
C LEU A 559 -1.74 -2.12 6.03
N PRO A 560 -0.94 -2.67 5.10
CA PRO A 560 -1.09 -4.06 4.70
C PRO A 560 -0.57 -5.00 5.79
N LEU A 561 -1.33 -6.06 6.07
CA LEU A 561 -1.00 -7.14 6.96
C LEU A 561 -0.93 -8.44 6.15
N ALA A 562 0.26 -9.04 6.11
CA ALA A 562 0.52 -10.29 5.41
C ALA A 562 0.80 -11.44 6.41
N ASP A 563 1.19 -12.60 5.87
CA ASP A 563 1.80 -13.67 6.64
C ASP A 563 3.02 -13.17 7.44
N LEU A 564 3.39 -13.92 8.48
CA LEU A 564 4.52 -13.56 9.33
C LEU A 564 5.83 -13.57 8.52
N ASP A 565 6.77 -12.73 8.94
CA ASP A 565 8.15 -12.89 8.50
C ASP A 565 8.77 -14.16 9.13
N ALA A 566 10.00 -14.49 8.73
CA ALA A 566 10.65 -15.72 9.19
C ALA A 566 10.82 -15.74 10.73
N ALA A 567 11.20 -14.61 11.32
CA ALA A 567 11.42 -14.48 12.77
C ALA A 567 10.11 -14.57 13.56
N GLY A 568 9.06 -13.87 13.12
CA GLY A 568 7.74 -13.93 13.73
C GLY A 568 7.10 -15.31 13.62
N ALA A 569 7.30 -16.01 12.49
CA ALA A 569 6.83 -17.39 12.33
C ALA A 569 7.57 -18.38 13.24
N GLU A 570 8.87 -18.19 13.44
CA GLU A 570 9.66 -18.96 14.40
C GLU A 570 9.21 -18.72 15.85
N ALA A 571 9.06 -17.46 16.26
CA ALA A 571 8.57 -17.09 17.59
C ALA A 571 7.16 -17.66 17.86
N LEU A 572 6.25 -17.57 16.88
CA LEU A 572 4.90 -18.13 17.01
C LEU A 572 4.94 -19.65 17.15
N ARG A 573 5.72 -20.34 16.32
CA ARG A 573 5.86 -21.81 16.39
C ARG A 573 6.44 -22.26 17.73
N ALA A 574 7.49 -21.60 18.22
CA ALA A 574 8.09 -21.90 19.52
C ALA A 574 7.06 -21.80 20.64
N ARG A 575 6.24 -20.75 20.62
CA ARG A 575 5.21 -20.54 21.65
C ARG A 575 4.01 -21.48 21.52
N LEU A 576 3.67 -21.91 20.31
CA LEU A 576 2.62 -22.90 20.07
C LEU A 576 3.13 -24.35 20.20
N GLY A 577 4.42 -24.57 20.49
CA GLY A 577 5.01 -25.91 20.59
C GLY A 577 5.06 -26.66 19.25
N ILE A 578 5.18 -25.95 18.13
CA ILE A 578 5.21 -26.53 16.77
C ILE A 578 6.66 -26.70 16.30
N PRO A 579 7.13 -27.93 15.99
CA PRO A 579 8.48 -28.16 15.45
C PRO A 579 8.71 -27.46 14.11
N ALA A 580 9.97 -27.18 13.79
CA ALA A 580 10.33 -26.39 12.62
C ALA A 580 9.87 -27.02 11.29
N ASP A 581 9.81 -28.34 11.25
CA ASP A 581 9.48 -29.15 10.09
C ASP A 581 8.07 -29.74 10.12
N ALA A 582 7.21 -29.33 11.07
CA ALA A 582 5.88 -29.91 11.28
C ALA A 582 4.81 -29.42 10.30
N VAL A 583 5.13 -28.55 9.35
CA VAL A 583 4.20 -27.96 8.36
C VAL A 583 4.96 -27.71 7.05
N ARG A 584 4.27 -27.78 5.90
CA ARG A 584 4.90 -27.47 4.61
C ARG A 584 5.42 -26.03 4.58
N GLU A 585 6.56 -25.82 3.94
CA GLU A 585 7.26 -24.51 3.93
C GLU A 585 6.37 -23.36 3.43
N ALA A 586 5.52 -23.62 2.43
CA ALA A 586 4.59 -22.63 1.88
C ALA A 586 3.58 -22.08 2.90
N ASP A 587 3.27 -22.85 3.94
CA ASP A 587 2.28 -22.50 4.97
C ASP A 587 2.91 -22.26 6.36
N ALA A 588 4.23 -22.42 6.47
CA ALA A 588 4.96 -22.34 7.74
C ALA A 588 4.95 -20.94 8.39
N ARG A 589 4.48 -19.93 7.67
CA ARG A 589 4.40 -18.53 8.12
C ARG A 589 2.97 -18.02 8.27
N HIS A 590 1.97 -18.84 7.92
CA HIS A 590 0.58 -18.42 7.91
C HIS A 590 -0.04 -18.53 9.32
N PRO A 591 -0.45 -17.42 9.96
CA PRO A 591 -0.84 -17.40 11.37
C PRO A 591 -1.99 -18.34 11.74
N LEU A 592 -3.07 -18.35 10.95
CA LEU A 592 -4.23 -19.20 11.25
C LEU A 592 -3.87 -20.68 11.15
N THR A 593 -3.17 -21.10 10.10
CA THR A 593 -2.69 -22.49 9.93
C THR A 593 -1.88 -22.94 11.13
N LEU A 594 -0.97 -22.10 11.64
CA LEU A 594 -0.19 -22.44 12.83
C LEU A 594 -1.06 -22.61 14.08
N HIS A 595 -2.03 -21.71 14.32
CA HIS A 595 -2.94 -21.84 15.47
C HIS A 595 -3.83 -23.09 15.38
N LEU A 596 -4.39 -23.37 14.20
CA LEU A 596 -5.22 -24.56 13.99
C LEU A 596 -4.40 -25.85 14.12
N LEU A 597 -3.17 -25.87 13.59
CA LEU A 597 -2.24 -26.98 13.74
C LEU A 597 -1.86 -27.22 15.20
N ALA A 598 -1.67 -26.16 16.00
CA ALA A 598 -1.41 -26.29 17.43
C ALA A 598 -2.57 -27.02 18.13
N GLY A 599 -3.82 -26.66 17.81
CA GLY A 599 -5.01 -27.34 18.31
C GLY A 599 -5.09 -28.81 17.91
N VAL A 600 -4.73 -29.16 16.67
CA VAL A 600 -4.67 -30.55 16.18
C VAL A 600 -3.58 -31.35 16.89
N ARG A 601 -2.39 -30.77 17.09
CA ARG A 601 -1.28 -31.43 17.79
C ARG A 601 -1.55 -31.60 19.29
N ALA A 602 -2.27 -30.67 19.91
CA ALA A 602 -2.73 -30.80 21.29
C ALA A 602 -3.71 -31.97 21.48
N ALA A 603 -4.37 -32.42 20.41
CA ALA A 603 -5.15 -33.67 20.37
C ALA A 603 -4.30 -34.91 20.01
N GLU A 604 -2.97 -34.84 20.18
CA GLU A 604 -1.99 -35.90 19.95
C GLU A 604 -1.83 -36.37 18.49
N VAL A 605 -2.39 -35.64 17.53
CA VAL A 605 -2.19 -35.90 16.09
C VAL A 605 -0.95 -35.17 15.60
N THR A 606 0.20 -35.86 15.56
CA THR A 606 1.52 -35.24 15.34
C THR A 606 2.26 -35.69 14.07
N ALA A 607 1.75 -36.70 13.36
CA ALA A 607 2.39 -37.29 12.19
C ALA A 607 2.31 -36.42 10.93
N GLY A 608 3.36 -36.47 10.11
CA GLY A 608 3.42 -35.82 8.79
C GLY A 608 3.81 -34.34 8.82
N ARG A 609 3.80 -33.73 7.63
CA ARG A 609 4.07 -32.30 7.41
C ARG A 609 2.91 -31.69 6.62
N PRO A 610 1.76 -31.44 7.27
CA PRO A 610 0.57 -31.04 6.55
C PRO A 610 0.72 -29.66 5.91
N GLY A 611 -0.01 -29.43 4.82
CA GLY A 611 -0.25 -28.11 4.22
C GLY A 611 -1.57 -27.53 4.72
N ARG A 612 -1.87 -26.30 4.31
CA ARG A 612 -3.06 -25.57 4.79
C ARG A 612 -4.37 -26.33 4.67
N ASP A 613 -4.64 -26.93 3.51
CA ASP A 613 -5.86 -27.71 3.25
C ASP A 613 -6.02 -28.91 4.20
N GLU A 614 -4.92 -29.62 4.46
CA GLU A 614 -4.91 -30.77 5.37
C GLU A 614 -5.07 -30.32 6.83
N VAL A 615 -4.51 -29.17 7.21
CA VAL A 615 -4.72 -28.59 8.55
C VAL A 615 -6.18 -28.18 8.73
N PHE A 616 -6.81 -27.56 7.74
CA PHE A 616 -8.23 -27.19 7.79
C PHE A 616 -9.14 -28.41 7.90
N ALA A 617 -8.88 -29.45 7.10
CA ALA A 617 -9.61 -30.71 7.20
C ALA A 617 -9.45 -31.36 8.58
N ALA A 618 -8.21 -31.50 9.07
CA ALA A 618 -7.94 -32.10 10.38
C ALA A 618 -8.55 -31.30 11.54
N HIS A 619 -8.52 -29.96 11.46
CA HIS A 619 -9.16 -29.10 12.44
C HIS A 619 -10.69 -29.26 12.42
N LEU A 620 -11.31 -29.28 11.24
CA LEU A 620 -12.74 -29.50 11.09
C LEU A 620 -13.17 -30.84 11.67
N ASP A 621 -12.44 -31.91 11.36
CA ASP A 621 -12.69 -33.26 11.91
C ASP A 621 -12.58 -33.27 13.43
N LEU A 622 -11.55 -32.60 13.99
CA LEU A 622 -11.37 -32.46 15.42
C LEU A 622 -12.54 -31.70 16.08
N MET A 623 -13.00 -30.60 15.49
CA MET A 623 -14.14 -29.84 16.01
C MET A 623 -15.44 -30.63 15.95
N CYS A 624 -15.67 -31.38 14.87
CA CYS A 624 -16.83 -32.26 14.75
C CYS A 624 -16.78 -33.38 15.81
N LEU A 625 -15.59 -33.95 16.08
CA LEU A 625 -15.40 -34.95 17.12
C LEU A 625 -15.66 -34.38 18.52
N ARG A 626 -15.10 -33.21 18.86
CA ARG A 626 -15.31 -32.56 20.17
C ARG A 626 -16.77 -32.18 20.38
N THR A 627 -17.42 -31.67 19.35
CA THR A 627 -18.86 -31.37 19.38
C THR A 627 -19.67 -32.64 19.64
N ALA A 628 -19.35 -33.75 18.95
CA ALA A 628 -20.01 -35.03 19.17
C ALA A 628 -19.81 -35.58 20.60
N VAL A 629 -18.61 -35.45 21.16
CA VAL A 629 -18.33 -35.82 22.56
C VAL A 629 -19.20 -35.00 23.53
N ARG A 630 -19.33 -33.69 23.30
CA ARG A 630 -20.14 -32.82 24.16
C ARG A 630 -21.65 -33.11 24.05
N ILE A 631 -22.15 -33.37 22.84
CA ILE A 631 -23.53 -33.82 22.63
C ILE A 631 -23.78 -35.14 23.36
N ALA A 632 -22.85 -36.10 23.23
CA ALA A 632 -22.96 -37.40 23.90
C ALA A 632 -22.96 -37.27 25.44
N ALA A 633 -22.16 -36.35 26.00
CA ALA A 633 -22.14 -36.06 27.43
C ALA A 633 -23.48 -35.45 27.90
N ALA A 634 -23.98 -34.42 27.21
CA ALA A 634 -25.26 -33.78 27.54
C ALA A 634 -26.44 -34.76 27.46
N CYS A 635 -26.45 -35.68 26.49
CA CYS A 635 -27.46 -36.73 26.41
C CYS A 635 -27.37 -37.75 27.56
N ALA A 636 -26.17 -38.07 28.04
CA ALA A 636 -25.97 -38.96 29.18
C ALA A 636 -26.47 -38.32 30.48
N ASP A 637 -26.22 -37.03 30.67
CA ASP A 637 -26.69 -36.27 31.84
C ASP A 637 -28.23 -36.13 31.87
N ALA A 638 -28.88 -36.16 30.71
CA ALA A 638 -30.34 -36.16 30.55
C ALA A 638 -30.99 -37.57 30.70
N GLY A 639 -30.26 -38.57 31.20
CA GLY A 639 -30.77 -39.93 31.42
C GLY A 639 -30.70 -40.87 30.20
N GLY A 640 -29.99 -40.47 29.13
CA GLY A 640 -29.77 -41.30 27.94
C GLY A 640 -28.66 -42.35 28.11
N ALA A 641 -28.68 -43.39 27.28
CA ALA A 641 -27.63 -44.41 27.27
C ALA A 641 -26.26 -43.82 26.86
N ARG A 642 -25.20 -44.15 27.60
CA ARG A 642 -23.83 -43.68 27.30
C ARG A 642 -23.40 -44.11 25.89
N VAL A 643 -23.06 -43.16 25.04
CA VAL A 643 -22.57 -43.43 23.68
C VAL A 643 -21.08 -43.79 23.74
N HIS A 644 -20.71 -44.97 23.24
CA HIS A 644 -19.33 -45.46 23.25
C HIS A 644 -18.55 -45.02 22.00
N GLY A 645 -17.23 -45.26 21.95
CA GLY A 645 -16.32 -44.78 20.90
C GLY A 645 -16.84 -44.89 19.44
N PRO A 646 -17.34 -46.05 18.97
CA PRO A 646 -17.92 -46.17 17.62
C PRO A 646 -19.18 -45.29 17.40
N GLY A 647 -19.98 -45.08 18.44
CA GLY A 647 -21.15 -44.21 18.41
C GLY A 647 -20.77 -42.74 18.35
N VAL A 648 -19.73 -42.32 19.07
CA VAL A 648 -19.18 -40.95 19.01
C VAL A 648 -18.64 -40.65 17.61
N ARG A 649 -17.95 -41.60 16.97
CA ARG A 649 -17.49 -41.45 15.58
C ARG A 649 -18.63 -41.26 14.58
N ARG A 650 -19.71 -42.06 14.70
CA ARG A 650 -20.90 -41.87 13.85
C ARG A 650 -21.58 -40.53 14.10
N LEU A 651 -21.63 -40.07 15.36
CA LEU A 651 -22.17 -38.76 15.69
C LEU A 651 -21.30 -37.64 15.12
N ALA A 652 -19.97 -37.75 15.19
CA ALA A 652 -19.04 -36.81 14.57
C ALA A 652 -19.26 -36.71 13.05
N ALA A 653 -19.44 -37.83 12.35
CA ALA A 653 -19.79 -37.83 10.93
C ALA A 653 -21.14 -37.14 10.64
N ARG A 654 -22.13 -37.29 11.53
CA ARG A 654 -23.41 -36.56 11.41
C ARG A 654 -23.22 -35.07 11.64
N VAL A 655 -22.42 -34.67 12.62
CA VAL A 655 -22.07 -33.26 12.86
C VAL A 655 -21.39 -32.69 11.63
N ALA A 656 -20.37 -33.37 11.08
CA ALA A 656 -19.70 -32.96 9.86
C ALA A 656 -20.68 -32.78 8.69
N GLY A 657 -21.61 -33.72 8.47
CA GLY A 657 -22.64 -33.60 7.45
C GLY A 657 -23.52 -32.34 7.61
N ARG A 658 -23.91 -31.99 8.85
CA ARG A 658 -24.69 -30.76 9.12
C ARG A 658 -23.85 -29.50 8.97
N VAL A 659 -22.56 -29.56 9.27
CA VAL A 659 -21.63 -28.44 9.09
C VAL A 659 -21.40 -28.16 7.60
N HIS A 660 -21.26 -29.19 6.77
CA HIS A 660 -21.24 -29.05 5.31
C HIS A 660 -22.54 -28.46 4.77
N GLU A 661 -23.69 -28.85 5.31
CA GLU A 661 -24.97 -28.25 4.94
C GLU A 661 -25.07 -26.79 5.40
N ALA A 662 -24.56 -26.45 6.58
CA ALA A 662 -24.45 -25.06 7.03
C ALA A 662 -23.56 -24.23 6.09
N ALA A 663 -22.43 -24.77 5.65
CA ALA A 663 -21.56 -24.14 4.66
C ALA A 663 -22.27 -23.91 3.32
N ARG A 664 -23.03 -24.90 2.84
CA ARG A 664 -23.85 -24.75 1.62
C ARG A 664 -24.89 -23.65 1.75
N ARG A 665 -25.65 -23.61 2.86
CA ARG A 665 -26.69 -22.59 3.09
C ARG A 665 -26.11 -21.19 3.26
N ALA A 666 -24.91 -21.07 3.82
CA ALA A 666 -24.18 -19.80 3.95
C ALA A 666 -23.68 -19.21 2.61
N LEU A 667 -23.78 -19.94 1.49
CA LEU A 667 -23.48 -19.41 0.14
C LEU A 667 -24.65 -18.60 -0.48
N GLY A 668 -25.83 -18.61 0.14
CA GLY A 668 -27.00 -17.86 -0.34
C GLY A 668 -26.76 -16.33 -0.40
N PRO A 669 -27.72 -15.56 -0.96
CA PRO A 669 -27.61 -14.11 -1.03
C PRO A 669 -27.54 -13.50 0.39
N GLY A 670 -26.34 -13.13 0.82
CA GLY A 670 -26.07 -12.60 2.16
C GLY A 670 -24.57 -12.46 2.47
N GLN A 671 -24.24 -12.08 3.71
CA GLN A 671 -22.87 -11.82 4.18
C GLN A 671 -22.08 -13.10 4.56
N GLY A 672 -22.41 -14.26 3.96
CA GLY A 672 -21.77 -15.53 4.31
C GLY A 672 -22.18 -16.11 5.67
N GLN A 673 -23.34 -15.69 6.20
CA GLN A 673 -23.89 -16.09 7.48
C GLN A 673 -25.08 -17.04 7.32
N LEU A 674 -25.34 -17.82 8.36
CA LEU A 674 -26.52 -18.66 8.52
C LEU A 674 -27.55 -17.91 9.36
N ASP A 675 -28.77 -17.73 8.85
CA ASP A 675 -29.83 -17.11 9.63
C ASP A 675 -30.22 -17.99 10.85
N ARG A 676 -30.91 -17.39 11.83
CA ARG A 676 -31.27 -18.07 13.08
C ARG A 676 -32.17 -19.29 12.86
N ALA A 677 -33.07 -19.27 11.88
CA ALA A 677 -33.98 -20.38 11.61
C ALA A 677 -33.22 -21.56 10.98
N SER A 678 -32.39 -21.28 9.97
CA SER A 678 -31.48 -22.23 9.34
C SER A 678 -30.50 -22.84 10.34
N PHE A 679 -29.98 -22.05 11.29
CA PHE A 679 -29.13 -22.55 12.37
C PHE A 679 -29.87 -23.51 13.29
N GLU A 680 -31.05 -23.14 13.78
CA GLU A 680 -31.83 -23.99 14.69
C GLU A 680 -32.27 -25.32 14.03
N GLU A 681 -32.60 -25.27 12.73
CA GLU A 681 -32.91 -26.48 11.97
C GLU A 681 -31.73 -27.46 11.91
N LEU A 682 -30.51 -26.94 11.66
CA LEU A 682 -29.30 -27.75 11.60
C LEU A 682 -28.75 -28.12 12.98
N PHE A 683 -28.92 -27.27 13.99
CA PHE A 683 -28.37 -27.45 15.32
C PHE A 683 -29.42 -27.12 16.40
N PRO A 684 -30.33 -28.05 16.73
CA PRO A 684 -31.46 -27.73 17.61
C PRO A 684 -31.04 -27.46 19.06
N TRP A 685 -31.48 -26.34 19.65
CA TRP A 685 -31.26 -26.00 21.07
C TRP A 685 -31.72 -27.08 22.03
N ARG A 686 -32.91 -27.66 21.78
CA ARG A 686 -33.54 -28.68 22.65
C ARG A 686 -32.69 -29.94 22.85
N THR A 687 -31.80 -30.23 21.90
CA THR A 687 -30.95 -31.43 21.91
C THR A 687 -29.52 -31.13 22.37
N GLY A 688 -29.22 -29.88 22.74
CA GLY A 688 -27.87 -29.44 23.11
C GLY A 688 -26.89 -29.29 21.94
N TRP A 689 -27.33 -29.49 20.69
CA TRP A 689 -26.46 -29.38 19.51
C TRP A 689 -25.98 -27.94 19.29
N ALA A 690 -26.89 -26.96 19.37
CA ALA A 690 -26.54 -25.53 19.29
C ALA A 690 -25.47 -25.18 20.33
N SER A 691 -25.76 -25.47 21.61
CA SER A 691 -24.84 -25.20 22.71
C SER A 691 -23.49 -25.87 22.50
N ALA A 692 -23.47 -27.11 22.00
CA ALA A 692 -22.23 -27.83 21.76
C ALA A 692 -21.37 -27.20 20.66
N VAL A 693 -21.96 -26.89 19.50
CA VAL A 693 -21.25 -26.28 18.37
C VAL A 693 -20.73 -24.88 18.71
N LEU A 694 -21.52 -24.09 19.44
CA LEU A 694 -21.12 -22.75 19.89
C LEU A 694 -20.02 -22.81 20.96
N THR A 695 -20.09 -23.79 21.89
CA THR A 695 -19.06 -23.96 22.93
C THR A 695 -17.73 -24.42 22.36
N GLU A 696 -17.75 -25.32 21.37
CA GLU A 696 -16.52 -25.75 20.70
C GLU A 696 -15.99 -24.69 19.71
N GLY A 697 -16.73 -23.60 19.48
CA GLY A 697 -16.28 -22.48 18.67
C GLY A 697 -16.22 -22.78 17.17
N LEU A 698 -16.96 -23.78 16.68
CA LEU A 698 -17.01 -24.07 15.25
C LEU A 698 -17.88 -23.04 14.51
N LEU A 699 -19.02 -22.68 15.10
CA LEU A 699 -19.84 -21.55 14.71
C LEU A 699 -19.88 -20.53 15.86
N VAL A 700 -20.00 -19.26 15.53
CA VAL A 700 -20.13 -18.14 16.47
C VAL A 700 -21.29 -17.24 16.07
N PRO A 701 -21.94 -16.55 17.03
CA PRO A 701 -22.94 -15.55 16.71
C PRO A 701 -22.34 -14.43 15.86
N ALA A 702 -23.07 -13.98 14.84
CA ALA A 702 -22.74 -12.82 14.01
C ALA A 702 -24.02 -12.09 13.62
N GLY A 703 -24.22 -10.90 14.20
CA GLY A 703 -25.43 -10.10 14.04
C GLY A 703 -26.69 -10.91 14.43
N PRO A 704 -27.72 -10.97 13.58
CA PRO A 704 -28.93 -11.76 13.84
C PRO A 704 -28.77 -13.28 13.60
N GLY A 705 -27.61 -13.73 13.10
CA GLY A 705 -27.35 -15.11 12.69
C GLY A 705 -26.07 -15.69 13.26
N TYR A 706 -25.48 -16.64 12.53
CA TYR A 706 -24.30 -17.41 12.91
C TYR A 706 -23.32 -17.55 11.75
N ARG A 707 -22.03 -17.65 12.04
CA ARG A 707 -20.99 -17.88 11.03
C ARG A 707 -19.92 -18.83 11.53
N PHE A 708 -19.08 -19.33 10.63
CA PHE A 708 -17.85 -20.02 11.02
C PHE A 708 -16.92 -19.07 11.76
N ALA A 709 -16.26 -19.56 12.81
CA ALA A 709 -15.40 -18.73 13.66
C ALA A 709 -14.23 -18.09 12.88
N HIS A 710 -13.67 -18.83 11.93
CA HIS A 710 -12.56 -18.39 11.09
C HIS A 710 -13.02 -18.19 9.65
N GLU A 711 -12.80 -16.98 9.14
CA GLU A 711 -13.19 -16.55 7.80
C GLU A 711 -12.55 -17.40 6.69
N GLU A 712 -11.24 -17.65 6.74
CA GLU A 712 -10.56 -18.46 5.73
C GLU A 712 -11.01 -19.92 5.73
N LEU A 713 -11.27 -20.49 6.92
CA LEU A 713 -11.85 -21.83 7.06
C LEU A 713 -13.27 -21.87 6.48
N SER A 714 -14.05 -20.80 6.68
CA SER A 714 -15.38 -20.62 6.09
C SER A 714 -15.30 -20.65 4.57
N ASP A 715 -14.39 -19.87 3.98
CA ASP A 715 -14.22 -19.82 2.53
C ASP A 715 -13.81 -21.18 1.97
N TRP A 716 -12.92 -21.89 2.67
CA TRP A 716 -12.48 -23.24 2.32
C TRP A 716 -13.61 -24.27 2.36
N ILE A 717 -14.44 -24.31 3.39
CA ILE A 717 -15.53 -25.30 3.44
C ILE A 717 -16.66 -24.94 2.47
N GLN A 718 -16.97 -23.65 2.33
CA GLN A 718 -18.01 -23.17 1.41
C GLN A 718 -17.65 -23.44 -0.05
N ALA A 719 -16.39 -23.27 -0.43
CA ALA A 719 -15.90 -23.59 -1.77
C ALA A 719 -16.15 -25.05 -2.18
N ALA A 720 -16.27 -26.00 -1.24
CA ALA A 720 -16.60 -27.39 -1.54
C ALA A 720 -18.02 -27.57 -2.10
N HIS A 721 -18.89 -26.57 -1.89
CA HIS A 721 -20.30 -26.60 -2.25
C HIS A 721 -20.68 -25.57 -3.31
N LEU A 722 -19.74 -24.73 -3.74
CA LEU A 722 -19.97 -23.70 -4.75
C LEU A 722 -19.97 -24.29 -6.17
N ASP A 723 -21.04 -24.07 -6.91
CA ASP A 723 -21.07 -24.34 -8.36
C ASP A 723 -20.45 -23.15 -9.12
N VAL A 724 -19.20 -23.32 -9.57
CA VAL A 724 -18.42 -22.25 -10.22
C VAL A 724 -19.14 -21.68 -11.46
N PRO A 725 -19.66 -22.48 -12.40
CA PRO A 725 -20.35 -21.94 -13.57
C PRO A 725 -21.57 -21.07 -13.22
N SER A 726 -22.39 -21.49 -12.25
CA SER A 726 -23.53 -20.67 -11.78
C SER A 726 -23.08 -19.41 -11.06
N ALA A 727 -22.03 -19.49 -10.23
CA ALA A 727 -21.46 -18.33 -9.57
C ALA A 727 -20.91 -17.31 -10.58
N LEU A 728 -20.14 -17.74 -11.59
CA LEU A 728 -19.64 -16.85 -12.64
C LEU A 728 -20.77 -16.30 -13.51
N ARG A 729 -21.85 -17.06 -13.72
CA ARG A 729 -23.05 -16.55 -14.37
C ARG A 729 -23.67 -15.41 -13.57
N LEU A 730 -23.81 -15.54 -12.26
CA LEU A 730 -24.35 -14.49 -11.40
C LEU A 730 -23.42 -13.25 -11.35
N LEU A 731 -22.13 -13.47 -11.13
CA LEU A 731 -21.15 -12.43 -10.83
C LEU A 731 -20.62 -11.71 -12.07
N VAL A 732 -20.57 -12.38 -13.23
CA VAL A 732 -19.83 -11.90 -14.41
C VAL A 732 -20.67 -11.94 -15.71
N HIS A 733 -21.39 -13.04 -15.98
CA HIS A 733 -21.95 -13.29 -17.32
C HIS A 733 -23.44 -12.98 -17.52
N GLY A 734 -24.29 -13.08 -16.51
CA GLY A 734 -25.77 -12.98 -16.59
C GLY A 734 -26.29 -11.54 -16.74
N PRO A 735 -27.60 -11.30 -16.91
CA PRO A 735 -28.20 -9.97 -16.82
C PRO A 735 -28.18 -9.45 -15.37
N ALA A 736 -28.29 -8.13 -15.14
CA ALA A 736 -28.38 -7.61 -13.78
C ALA A 736 -29.74 -7.99 -13.20
N GLU A 737 -29.77 -8.95 -12.28
CA GLU A 737 -30.99 -9.36 -11.59
C GLU A 737 -31.40 -8.31 -10.55
N PRO A 738 -32.71 -8.05 -10.34
CA PRO A 738 -33.18 -7.18 -9.28
C PRO A 738 -32.94 -7.83 -7.91
N GLY A 739 -31.98 -7.30 -7.15
CA GLY A 739 -31.61 -7.77 -5.81
C GLY A 739 -30.38 -7.06 -5.26
N LEU A 740 -30.02 -7.32 -3.99
CA LEU A 740 -28.78 -6.82 -3.42
C LEU A 740 -27.58 -7.53 -4.09
N PRO A 741 -26.56 -6.80 -4.56
CA PRO A 741 -25.40 -7.40 -5.20
C PRO A 741 -24.60 -8.24 -4.21
N VAL A 742 -23.91 -9.28 -4.71
CA VAL A 742 -22.98 -10.07 -3.90
C VAL A 742 -21.81 -9.17 -3.46
N PRO A 743 -21.55 -9.02 -2.15
CA PRO A 743 -20.47 -8.17 -1.67
C PRO A 743 -19.09 -8.66 -2.14
N ARG A 744 -18.21 -7.72 -2.51
CA ARG A 744 -16.87 -8.00 -3.05
C ARG A 744 -15.96 -8.80 -2.14
N HIS A 745 -16.10 -8.64 -0.82
CA HIS A 745 -15.35 -9.42 0.18
C HIS A 745 -15.75 -10.91 0.20
N ARG A 746 -16.82 -11.31 -0.50
CA ARG A 746 -17.21 -12.73 -0.70
C ARG A 746 -16.46 -13.39 -1.85
N ILE A 747 -15.33 -12.83 -2.27
CA ILE A 747 -14.49 -13.39 -3.33
C ILE A 747 -13.76 -14.68 -2.90
N GLY A 748 -13.49 -14.84 -1.61
CA GLY A 748 -12.74 -15.97 -1.05
C GLY A 748 -13.26 -17.36 -1.45
N PRO A 749 -14.55 -17.69 -1.23
CA PRO A 749 -15.10 -18.99 -1.62
C PRO A 749 -15.02 -19.25 -3.12
N VAL A 750 -15.14 -18.21 -3.96
CA VAL A 750 -15.06 -18.32 -5.42
C VAL A 750 -13.63 -18.63 -5.87
N LEU A 751 -12.64 -17.93 -5.32
CA LEU A 751 -11.22 -18.19 -5.61
C LEU A 751 -10.81 -19.58 -5.17
N GLU A 752 -11.25 -20.00 -4.00
CA GLU A 752 -10.95 -21.32 -3.46
C GLU A 752 -11.64 -22.43 -4.27
N ALA A 753 -12.87 -22.21 -4.76
CA ALA A 753 -13.53 -23.13 -5.68
C ALA A 753 -12.84 -23.21 -7.04
N LEU A 754 -12.38 -22.08 -7.59
CA LEU A 754 -11.58 -22.04 -8.83
C LEU A 754 -10.27 -22.82 -8.67
N ARG A 755 -9.58 -22.70 -7.53
CA ARG A 755 -8.34 -23.43 -7.24
C ARG A 755 -8.53 -24.95 -7.23
N ARG A 756 -9.74 -25.44 -6.90
CA ARG A 756 -10.08 -26.87 -6.86
C ARG A 756 -10.46 -27.47 -8.21
N LEU A 757 -10.66 -26.65 -9.24
CA LEU A 757 -10.98 -27.14 -10.58
C LEU A 757 -9.78 -27.89 -11.19
N ALA A 758 -10.09 -28.89 -12.03
CA ALA A 758 -9.08 -29.52 -12.87
C ALA A 758 -8.47 -28.48 -13.84
N PRO A 759 -7.17 -28.59 -14.19
CA PRO A 759 -6.47 -27.57 -14.99
C PRO A 759 -7.18 -27.16 -16.29
N ASP A 760 -7.75 -28.13 -17.03
CA ASP A 760 -8.45 -27.86 -18.29
C ASP A 760 -9.74 -27.06 -18.07
N ARG A 761 -10.53 -27.43 -17.05
CA ARG A 761 -11.76 -26.70 -16.68
C ARG A 761 -11.41 -25.29 -16.21
N LEU A 762 -10.39 -25.16 -15.37
CA LEU A 762 -9.91 -23.86 -14.90
C LEU A 762 -9.48 -22.97 -16.08
N GLY A 763 -8.72 -23.52 -17.02
CA GLY A 763 -8.33 -22.80 -18.25
C GLY A 763 -9.51 -22.29 -19.06
N GLY A 764 -10.58 -23.10 -19.17
CA GLY A 764 -11.84 -22.70 -19.81
C GLY A 764 -12.52 -21.52 -19.10
N GLU A 765 -12.67 -21.59 -17.78
CA GLU A 765 -13.29 -20.51 -16.99
C GLU A 765 -12.48 -19.20 -17.07
N LEU A 766 -11.15 -19.27 -16.91
CA LEU A 766 -10.29 -18.09 -17.00
C LEU A 766 -10.30 -17.47 -18.40
N THR A 767 -10.35 -18.31 -19.45
CA THR A 767 -10.53 -17.84 -20.83
C THR A 767 -11.86 -17.10 -20.98
N GLY A 768 -12.95 -17.64 -20.39
CA GLY A 768 -14.27 -17.01 -20.36
C GLY A 768 -14.25 -15.63 -19.69
N LEU A 769 -13.50 -15.48 -18.59
CA LEU A 769 -13.31 -14.19 -17.91
C LEU A 769 -12.61 -13.16 -18.82
N VAL A 770 -11.53 -13.55 -19.51
CA VAL A 770 -10.82 -12.66 -20.46
C VAL A 770 -11.75 -12.23 -21.61
N HIS A 771 -12.51 -13.17 -22.18
CA HIS A 771 -13.49 -12.86 -23.22
C HIS A 771 -14.55 -11.87 -22.74
N ARG A 772 -14.96 -11.98 -21.47
CA ARG A 772 -15.93 -11.05 -20.90
C ARG A 772 -15.33 -9.65 -20.69
N LEU A 773 -14.09 -9.55 -20.21
CA LEU A 773 -13.38 -8.27 -20.11
C LEU A 773 -13.23 -7.58 -21.48
N ASN A 774 -12.94 -8.35 -22.54
CA ASN A 774 -12.93 -7.83 -23.91
C ASN A 774 -14.29 -7.26 -24.30
N ARG A 775 -15.39 -7.99 -24.06
CA ARG A 775 -16.75 -7.51 -24.34
C ARG A 775 -17.09 -6.24 -23.56
N PHE A 776 -16.70 -6.13 -22.28
CA PHE A 776 -16.93 -4.90 -21.50
C PHE A 776 -16.19 -3.69 -22.08
N THR A 777 -15.02 -3.90 -22.70
CA THR A 777 -14.27 -2.84 -23.38
C THR A 777 -14.95 -2.42 -24.68
N GLU A 778 -15.50 -3.39 -25.43
CA GLU A 778 -16.21 -3.15 -26.68
C GLU A 778 -17.60 -2.50 -26.48
N GLN A 779 -18.25 -2.78 -25.35
CA GLN A 779 -19.63 -2.39 -25.03
C GLN A 779 -19.73 -1.84 -23.60
N PRO A 780 -19.16 -0.64 -23.33
CA PRO A 780 -19.09 -0.07 -21.99
C PRO A 780 -20.47 0.17 -21.37
N GLU A 781 -21.50 0.45 -22.17
CA GLU A 781 -22.89 0.65 -21.72
C GLU A 781 -23.52 -0.61 -21.10
N ARG A 782 -22.99 -1.80 -21.42
CA ARG A 782 -23.41 -3.08 -20.84
C ARG A 782 -22.55 -3.52 -19.64
N ALA A 783 -21.51 -2.77 -19.33
CA ALA A 783 -20.59 -3.07 -18.23
C ALA A 783 -21.06 -2.34 -16.97
N THR A 784 -21.44 -3.09 -15.93
CA THR A 784 -21.48 -2.52 -14.58
C THR A 784 -20.07 -2.54 -14.01
N ALA A 785 -19.68 -1.48 -13.28
CA ALA A 785 -18.37 -1.40 -12.65
C ALA A 785 -18.07 -2.63 -11.76
N ASP A 786 -19.11 -3.19 -11.13
CA ASP A 786 -18.99 -4.36 -10.27
C ASP A 786 -18.62 -5.65 -11.03
N ARG A 787 -19.20 -5.88 -12.21
CA ARG A 787 -18.89 -7.08 -13.00
C ARG A 787 -17.51 -7.05 -13.63
N ALA A 788 -17.09 -5.86 -14.06
CA ALA A 788 -15.73 -5.65 -14.54
C ALA A 788 -14.72 -5.92 -13.41
N TRP A 789 -15.03 -5.46 -12.19
CA TRP A 789 -14.25 -5.75 -10.99
C TRP A 789 -14.18 -7.26 -10.71
N TRP A 790 -15.30 -7.98 -10.68
CA TRP A 790 -15.31 -9.43 -10.44
C TRP A 790 -14.49 -10.19 -11.47
N ALA A 791 -14.67 -9.90 -12.76
CA ALA A 791 -13.94 -10.57 -13.83
C ALA A 791 -12.42 -10.33 -13.75
N ALA A 792 -12.01 -9.08 -13.52
CA ALA A 792 -10.60 -8.72 -13.39
C ALA A 792 -9.97 -9.31 -12.12
N ARG A 793 -10.65 -9.18 -10.97
CA ARG A 793 -10.11 -9.60 -9.68
C ARG A 793 -10.03 -11.13 -9.55
N LEU A 794 -11.05 -11.86 -10.02
CA LEU A 794 -11.00 -13.33 -10.06
C LEU A 794 -9.86 -13.84 -10.95
N LEU A 795 -9.70 -13.26 -12.14
CA LEU A 795 -8.60 -13.61 -13.05
C LEU A 795 -7.23 -13.32 -12.42
N ARG A 796 -7.07 -12.11 -11.86
CA ARG A 796 -5.84 -11.66 -11.20
C ARG A 796 -5.45 -12.58 -10.03
N GLU A 797 -6.35 -12.77 -9.08
CA GLU A 797 -6.05 -13.53 -7.86
C GLU A 797 -5.83 -15.02 -8.14
N THR A 798 -6.62 -15.62 -9.04
CA THR A 798 -6.46 -17.03 -9.41
C THR A 798 -5.10 -17.28 -10.06
N LEU A 799 -4.68 -16.41 -10.99
CA LEU A 799 -3.37 -16.53 -11.66
C LEU A 799 -2.18 -16.26 -10.71
N LEU A 800 -2.34 -15.37 -9.73
CA LEU A 800 -1.29 -15.10 -8.72
C LEU A 800 -1.13 -16.22 -7.69
N ARG A 801 -2.22 -16.93 -7.38
CA ARG A 801 -2.23 -18.06 -6.43
C ARG A 801 -1.89 -19.40 -7.08
N ALA A 802 -1.84 -19.48 -8.41
CA ALA A 802 -1.42 -20.67 -9.11
C ALA A 802 0.04 -21.04 -8.75
N PRO A 803 0.32 -22.29 -8.34
CA PRO A 803 1.68 -22.72 -8.00
C PRO A 803 2.60 -22.73 -9.23
N ASP A 804 2.03 -22.99 -10.42
CA ASP A 804 2.67 -22.90 -11.72
C ASP A 804 1.68 -22.27 -12.70
N ALA A 805 2.07 -21.16 -13.34
CA ALA A 805 1.23 -20.46 -14.30
C ALA A 805 1.46 -20.92 -15.75
N ARG A 806 2.40 -21.84 -16.03
CA ARG A 806 2.67 -22.36 -17.38
C ARG A 806 1.44 -22.96 -18.08
N PRO A 807 0.59 -23.78 -17.41
CA PRO A 807 -0.62 -24.32 -18.03
C PRO A 807 -1.60 -23.23 -18.50
N HIS A 808 -1.50 -22.03 -17.94
CA HIS A 808 -2.36 -20.89 -18.24
C HIS A 808 -1.73 -19.90 -19.23
N LEU A 809 -0.63 -20.27 -19.90
CA LEU A 809 -0.01 -19.41 -20.92
C LEU A 809 -0.99 -18.94 -22.01
N PRO A 810 -1.89 -19.77 -22.57
CA PRO A 810 -2.87 -19.28 -23.54
C PRO A 810 -3.78 -18.17 -22.98
N VAL A 811 -4.21 -18.31 -21.74
CA VAL A 811 -5.00 -17.29 -21.02
C VAL A 811 -4.19 -16.02 -20.83
N LEU A 812 -2.92 -16.15 -20.43
CA LEU A 812 -2.01 -15.02 -20.22
C LEU A 812 -1.72 -14.25 -21.52
N HIS A 813 -1.59 -14.94 -22.65
CA HIS A 813 -1.47 -14.29 -23.96
C HIS A 813 -2.74 -13.52 -24.33
N ALA A 814 -3.91 -14.12 -24.17
CA ALA A 814 -5.19 -13.45 -24.42
C ALA A 814 -5.40 -12.24 -23.49
N LEU A 815 -4.96 -12.34 -22.23
CA LEU A 815 -4.96 -11.24 -21.27
C LEU A 815 -3.98 -10.12 -21.68
N ALA A 816 -2.80 -10.48 -22.18
CA ALA A 816 -1.83 -9.49 -22.68
C ALA A 816 -2.37 -8.72 -23.89
N GLU A 817 -3.11 -9.39 -24.78
CA GLU A 817 -3.82 -8.73 -25.89
C GLU A 817 -4.96 -7.82 -25.41
N HIS A 818 -5.72 -8.25 -24.39
CA HIS A 818 -6.71 -7.40 -23.74
C HIS A 818 -6.08 -6.12 -23.19
N VAL A 819 -4.99 -6.26 -22.43
CA VAL A 819 -4.24 -5.14 -21.85
C VAL A 819 -3.65 -4.23 -22.93
N ALA A 820 -3.12 -4.79 -24.01
CA ALA A 820 -2.62 -4.01 -25.14
C ALA A 820 -3.70 -3.13 -25.77
N ARG A 821 -4.95 -3.56 -25.75
CA ARG A 821 -6.09 -2.80 -26.28
C ARG A 821 -6.61 -1.78 -25.25
N ALA A 822 -7.00 -2.26 -24.07
CA ALA A 822 -7.74 -1.52 -23.04
C ALA A 822 -6.85 -0.70 -22.08
N GLY A 823 -5.53 -0.93 -22.10
CA GLY A 823 -4.59 -0.35 -21.14
C GLY A 823 -4.33 -1.28 -19.94
N PRO A 824 -3.44 -0.87 -19.02
CA PRO A 824 -2.92 -1.75 -17.96
C PRO A 824 -3.97 -2.24 -16.96
N GLY A 825 -5.04 -1.49 -16.69
CA GLY A 825 -6.07 -1.87 -15.73
C GLY A 825 -5.49 -2.39 -14.41
N GLU A 826 -5.96 -3.53 -13.91
CA GLU A 826 -5.41 -4.25 -12.75
C GLU A 826 -4.08 -5.00 -13.03
N PHE A 827 -3.69 -5.15 -14.30
CA PHE A 827 -2.64 -6.03 -14.81
C PHE A 827 -1.36 -5.25 -15.23
N GLY A 828 -0.86 -4.39 -14.35
CA GLY A 828 0.39 -3.64 -14.54
C GLY A 828 1.66 -4.50 -14.41
N GLY A 829 2.84 -3.90 -14.58
CA GLY A 829 4.12 -4.64 -14.59
C GLY A 829 4.40 -5.47 -13.32
N TRP A 830 3.86 -5.06 -12.17
CA TRP A 830 3.98 -5.80 -10.91
C TRP A 830 3.27 -7.18 -10.96
N PHE A 831 2.13 -7.28 -11.65
CA PHE A 831 1.33 -8.51 -11.74
C PHE A 831 2.13 -9.59 -12.49
N TRP A 832 2.62 -9.25 -13.69
CA TRP A 832 3.41 -10.15 -14.54
C TRP A 832 4.71 -10.61 -13.88
N ASN A 833 5.34 -9.75 -13.07
CA ASN A 833 6.53 -10.12 -12.30
C ASN A 833 6.25 -11.08 -11.13
N ARG A 834 5.04 -11.09 -10.57
CA ARG A 834 4.66 -11.99 -9.46
C ARG A 834 4.20 -13.37 -9.92
N LEU A 835 3.80 -13.52 -11.20
CA LEU A 835 3.41 -14.82 -11.76
C LEU A 835 4.54 -15.84 -11.65
N ARG A 836 4.19 -17.06 -11.26
CA ARG A 836 5.11 -18.22 -11.19
C ARG A 836 5.33 -18.79 -12.59
N LEU A 837 6.19 -18.12 -13.34
CA LEU A 837 6.57 -18.47 -14.72
C LEU A 837 8.10 -18.60 -14.85
N PRO A 838 8.58 -19.47 -15.76
CA PRO A 838 9.94 -19.42 -16.26
C PRO A 838 10.29 -18.07 -16.87
N GLU A 839 11.57 -17.72 -16.83
CA GLU A 839 12.05 -16.43 -17.35
C GLU A 839 11.73 -16.18 -18.84
N PRO A 840 11.90 -17.16 -19.75
CA PRO A 840 11.57 -16.98 -21.16
C PRO A 840 10.11 -16.59 -21.40
N ASP A 841 9.18 -17.31 -20.77
CA ASP A 841 7.75 -17.06 -20.93
C ASP A 841 7.35 -15.69 -20.35
N ARG A 842 7.92 -15.31 -19.20
CA ARG A 842 7.67 -14.01 -18.58
C ARG A 842 8.16 -12.88 -19.48
N LEU A 843 9.38 -12.97 -20.01
CA LEU A 843 9.93 -11.93 -20.88
C LEU A 843 9.18 -11.88 -22.22
N ASP A 844 8.72 -12.99 -22.78
CA ASP A 844 7.87 -12.95 -23.98
C ASP A 844 6.53 -12.21 -23.73
N LEU A 845 5.89 -12.44 -22.58
CA LEU A 845 4.68 -11.72 -22.21
C LEU A 845 4.97 -10.21 -22.03
N LEU A 846 6.04 -9.84 -21.34
CA LEU A 846 6.44 -8.44 -21.17
C LEU A 846 6.77 -7.75 -22.51
N ARG A 847 7.41 -8.47 -23.44
CA ARG A 847 7.64 -8.00 -24.82
C ARG A 847 6.35 -7.64 -25.53
N ARG A 848 5.31 -8.48 -25.38
CA ARG A 848 3.98 -8.26 -25.99
C ARG A 848 3.20 -7.12 -25.35
N LEU A 849 3.41 -6.87 -24.06
CA LEU A 849 2.76 -5.82 -23.30
C LEU A 849 3.40 -4.44 -23.49
N LEU A 850 4.66 -4.40 -23.89
CA LEU A 850 5.43 -3.16 -24.00
C LEU A 850 4.76 -2.06 -24.86
N PRO A 851 4.09 -2.36 -25.99
CA PRO A 851 3.32 -1.35 -26.73
C PRO A 851 2.21 -0.65 -25.90
N ALA A 852 1.74 -1.30 -24.83
CA ALA A 852 0.72 -0.80 -23.92
C ALA A 852 1.28 0.07 -22.79
N ASP A 853 2.61 0.29 -22.72
CA ASP A 853 3.21 1.12 -21.70
C ASP A 853 2.65 2.56 -21.75
N PRO A 854 2.17 3.12 -20.63
CA PRO A 854 1.71 4.50 -20.61
C PRO A 854 2.90 5.45 -20.74
N ALA A 855 2.76 6.52 -21.53
CA ALA A 855 3.79 7.55 -21.68
C ALA A 855 4.12 8.23 -20.34
N GLU A 856 3.11 8.47 -19.50
CA GLU A 856 3.17 9.17 -18.21
C GLU A 856 2.97 8.24 -16.99
N ALA A 857 3.35 6.96 -17.07
CA ALA A 857 3.18 6.07 -15.92
C ALA A 857 4.16 6.40 -14.77
N VAL A 858 3.70 6.24 -13.53
CA VAL A 858 4.54 6.28 -12.31
C VAL A 858 5.66 5.22 -12.43
N PRO A 859 6.93 5.56 -12.12
CA PRO A 859 8.01 4.60 -12.12
C PRO A 859 7.67 3.34 -11.31
N GLY A 860 7.83 2.19 -11.95
CA GLY A 860 7.57 0.88 -11.34
C GLY A 860 6.26 0.20 -11.77
N ASP A 861 5.34 0.91 -12.43
CA ASP A 861 4.12 0.31 -12.99
C ASP A 861 4.25 -0.07 -14.48
N ARG A 862 5.28 0.41 -15.17
CA ARG A 862 5.57 0.09 -16.58
C ARG A 862 6.02 -1.36 -16.77
N TYR A 863 5.68 -1.93 -17.92
CA TYR A 863 6.18 -3.23 -18.38
C TYR A 863 7.68 -3.18 -18.67
N LEU A 864 8.21 -2.04 -19.15
CA LEU A 864 9.65 -1.84 -19.28
C LEU A 864 10.37 -1.92 -17.92
N ASP A 865 9.81 -1.29 -16.88
CA ASP A 865 10.38 -1.36 -15.51
C ASP A 865 10.28 -2.78 -14.94
N ALA A 866 9.23 -3.53 -15.33
CA ALA A 866 9.13 -4.94 -14.99
C ALA A 866 10.25 -5.76 -15.63
N ALA A 867 10.56 -5.54 -16.92
CA ALA A 867 11.67 -6.17 -17.62
C ALA A 867 13.04 -5.78 -17.04
N ALA A 868 13.24 -4.50 -16.70
CA ALA A 868 14.47 -4.00 -16.07
C ALA A 868 14.74 -4.68 -14.71
N ARG A 869 13.68 -4.91 -13.92
CA ARG A 869 13.78 -5.68 -12.66
C ARG A 869 14.16 -7.13 -12.88
N ARG A 870 13.69 -7.76 -13.98
CA ARG A 870 14.10 -9.12 -14.33
C ARG A 870 15.57 -9.17 -14.73
N LEU A 871 16.01 -8.24 -15.58
CA LEU A 871 17.42 -8.09 -15.97
C LEU A 871 18.33 -7.87 -14.76
N THR A 872 17.94 -7.02 -13.81
CA THR A 872 18.71 -6.74 -12.60
C THR A 872 18.84 -7.98 -11.70
N ARG A 873 17.82 -8.84 -11.68
CA ARG A 873 17.78 -10.03 -10.82
C ARG A 873 18.66 -11.17 -11.35
N ASP A 874 18.63 -11.40 -12.66
CA ASP A 874 19.35 -12.47 -13.34
C ASP A 874 19.79 -12.00 -14.73
N PRO A 875 20.90 -11.24 -14.81
CA PRO A 875 21.32 -10.63 -16.06
C PRO A 875 21.71 -11.67 -17.11
N GLN A 876 22.39 -12.73 -16.70
CA GLN A 876 22.90 -13.79 -17.59
C GLN A 876 21.77 -14.49 -18.34
N ARG A 877 20.64 -14.74 -17.67
CA ARG A 877 19.47 -15.35 -18.30
C ARG A 877 18.64 -14.37 -19.12
N ALA A 878 18.54 -13.12 -18.68
CA ALA A 878 17.68 -12.12 -19.31
C ALA A 878 18.28 -11.48 -20.57
N GLN A 879 19.60 -11.27 -20.62
CA GLN A 879 20.27 -10.59 -21.73
C GLN A 879 20.05 -11.28 -23.10
N PRO A 880 20.23 -12.61 -23.26
CA PRO A 880 19.94 -13.28 -24.54
C PRO A 880 18.47 -13.19 -24.94
N LEU A 881 17.56 -13.27 -23.97
CA LEU A 881 16.11 -13.18 -24.19
C LEU A 881 15.68 -11.77 -24.64
N LEU A 882 16.33 -10.72 -24.12
CA LEU A 882 16.12 -9.34 -24.56
C LEU A 882 16.71 -9.06 -25.95
N CYS A 883 17.85 -9.68 -26.30
CA CYS A 883 18.41 -9.58 -27.65
C CYS A 883 17.44 -10.15 -28.70
N ALA A 884 16.68 -11.19 -28.37
CA ALA A 884 15.63 -11.73 -29.24
C ALA A 884 14.50 -10.73 -29.55
N TRP A 885 14.40 -9.61 -28.81
CA TRP A 885 13.41 -8.56 -29.07
C TRP A 885 13.83 -7.61 -30.18
N PHE A 886 15.08 -7.67 -30.68
CA PHE A 886 15.57 -6.74 -31.68
C PHE A 886 14.83 -6.80 -33.03
N THR A 887 14.15 -7.90 -33.32
CA THR A 887 13.30 -8.06 -34.51
C THR A 887 11.90 -7.47 -34.33
N ASP A 888 11.52 -7.06 -33.12
CA ASP A 888 10.18 -6.58 -32.80
C ASP A 888 10.02 -5.07 -33.07
N SER A 889 9.44 -4.76 -34.23
CA SER A 889 9.25 -3.40 -34.73
C SER A 889 7.94 -2.73 -34.27
N ARG A 890 7.17 -3.37 -33.38
CA ARG A 890 5.92 -2.78 -32.87
C ARG A 890 6.21 -1.46 -32.14
N ARG A 891 5.41 -0.44 -32.42
CA ARG A 891 5.57 0.92 -31.88
C ARG A 891 5.05 1.03 -30.46
N LEU A 892 5.72 1.81 -29.63
CA LEU A 892 5.28 2.14 -28.28
C LEU A 892 4.27 3.30 -28.30
N ARG A 893 3.21 3.20 -27.49
CA ARG A 893 2.20 4.26 -27.39
C ARG A 893 2.80 5.56 -26.83
N GLY A 894 2.43 6.70 -27.42
CA GLY A 894 2.83 8.03 -26.95
C GLY A 894 4.30 8.41 -27.14
N ARG A 895 5.09 7.63 -27.90
CA ARG A 895 6.51 7.92 -28.19
C ARG A 895 6.81 7.79 -29.69
N PRO A 896 6.82 8.90 -30.46
CA PRO A 896 7.11 8.87 -31.89
C PRO A 896 8.48 8.21 -32.16
N GLY A 897 8.51 7.19 -33.02
CA GLY A 897 9.73 6.50 -33.43
C GLY A 897 10.25 5.42 -32.48
N ALA A 898 9.72 5.27 -31.26
CA ALA A 898 10.15 4.23 -30.33
C ALA A 898 9.47 2.88 -30.61
N THR A 899 10.26 1.80 -30.68
CA THR A 899 9.79 0.42 -30.88
C THR A 899 10.18 -0.48 -29.72
N VAL A 900 9.61 -1.69 -29.67
CA VAL A 900 10.03 -2.73 -28.72
C VAL A 900 11.52 -3.04 -28.84
N ALA A 901 12.03 -3.18 -30.06
CA ALA A 901 13.45 -3.36 -30.33
C ALA A 901 14.32 -2.20 -29.80
N ALA A 902 13.89 -0.95 -30.00
CA ALA A 902 14.61 0.23 -29.50
C ALA A 902 14.62 0.28 -27.97
N ALA A 903 13.52 -0.10 -27.32
CA ALA A 903 13.44 -0.19 -25.86
C ALA A 903 14.32 -1.30 -25.28
N ALA A 904 14.38 -2.47 -25.92
CA ALA A 904 15.28 -3.55 -25.52
C ALA A 904 16.75 -3.10 -25.60
N GLN A 905 17.14 -2.46 -26.71
CA GLN A 905 18.48 -1.93 -26.91
C GLN A 905 18.83 -0.87 -25.85
N ALA A 906 17.93 0.07 -25.59
CA ALA A 906 18.13 1.09 -24.56
C ALA A 906 18.24 0.48 -23.15
N LEU A 907 17.44 -0.54 -22.84
CA LEU A 907 17.47 -1.23 -21.55
C LEU A 907 18.80 -1.99 -21.36
N LEU A 908 19.29 -2.68 -22.38
CA LEU A 908 20.60 -3.36 -22.35
C LEU A 908 21.76 -2.35 -22.23
N HIS A 909 21.69 -1.20 -22.90
CA HIS A 909 22.69 -0.13 -22.77
C HIS A 909 22.68 0.50 -21.37
N THR A 910 21.50 0.81 -20.84
CA THR A 910 21.34 1.43 -19.51
C THR A 910 21.88 0.52 -18.41
N HIS A 911 21.65 -0.79 -18.51
CA HIS A 911 22.04 -1.79 -17.52
C HIS A 911 23.28 -2.60 -17.93
N ARG A 912 24.10 -2.10 -18.85
CA ARG A 912 25.26 -2.81 -19.41
C ARG A 912 26.22 -3.34 -18.35
N GLY A 913 26.44 -2.57 -17.28
CA GLY A 913 27.40 -2.88 -16.21
C GLY A 913 27.06 -4.09 -15.32
N LEU A 914 25.88 -4.71 -15.45
CA LEU A 914 25.47 -5.83 -14.58
C LEU A 914 26.25 -7.13 -14.85
N ALA A 915 26.41 -7.48 -16.13
CA ALA A 915 27.14 -8.68 -16.58
C ALA A 915 27.65 -8.42 -18.01
N VAL A 916 28.65 -7.55 -18.13
CA VAL A 916 29.13 -7.05 -19.44
C VAL A 916 29.71 -8.18 -20.30
N ASP A 917 30.44 -9.11 -19.71
CA ASP A 917 31.01 -10.25 -20.44
C ASP A 917 29.89 -11.12 -21.05
N ASP A 918 28.89 -11.52 -20.28
CA ASP A 918 27.72 -12.27 -20.77
C ASP A 918 26.92 -11.48 -21.81
N LEU A 919 26.80 -10.16 -21.65
CA LEU A 919 26.15 -9.27 -22.61
C LEU A 919 26.86 -9.31 -23.95
N THR A 920 28.20 -9.18 -23.96
CA THR A 920 28.97 -9.24 -25.21
C THR A 920 28.78 -10.58 -25.92
N GLU A 921 28.75 -11.69 -25.18
CA GLU A 921 28.49 -13.03 -25.74
C GLU A 921 27.08 -13.17 -26.32
N ALA A 922 26.07 -12.59 -25.66
CA ALA A 922 24.69 -12.59 -26.14
C ALA A 922 24.52 -11.75 -27.42
N LEU A 923 25.13 -10.56 -27.47
CA LEU A 923 25.02 -9.64 -28.61
C LEU A 923 25.66 -10.23 -29.87
N VAL A 924 26.89 -10.74 -29.76
CA VAL A 924 27.61 -11.32 -30.91
C VAL A 924 26.93 -12.62 -31.40
N THR A 925 26.26 -13.37 -30.51
CA THR A 925 25.45 -14.54 -30.91
C THR A 925 24.21 -14.14 -31.69
N THR A 926 23.63 -12.97 -31.38
CA THR A 926 22.39 -12.50 -31.98
C THR A 926 22.58 -12.03 -33.43
N ALA A 927 23.76 -11.54 -33.78
CA ALA A 927 24.14 -11.12 -35.15
C ALA A 927 23.06 -10.22 -35.82
N HIS A 928 22.72 -9.11 -35.16
CA HIS A 928 21.66 -8.19 -35.58
C HIS A 928 22.22 -6.76 -35.60
N PRO A 929 21.80 -5.87 -36.54
CA PRO A 929 22.35 -4.51 -36.63
C PRO A 929 22.34 -3.71 -35.32
N ARG A 930 21.26 -3.82 -34.54
CA ARG A 930 21.15 -3.20 -33.19
C ARG A 930 22.13 -3.78 -32.16
N ALA A 931 22.46 -5.07 -32.28
CA ALA A 931 23.47 -5.70 -31.46
C ALA A 931 24.85 -5.15 -31.84
N ASP A 932 25.09 -4.95 -33.13
CA ASP A 932 26.35 -4.40 -33.65
C ASP A 932 26.53 -2.94 -33.21
N GLU A 933 25.47 -2.13 -33.25
CA GLU A 933 25.45 -0.77 -32.70
C GLU A 933 25.82 -0.78 -31.21
N LEU A 934 25.24 -1.68 -30.43
CA LEU A 934 25.53 -1.76 -28.99
C LEU A 934 26.95 -2.25 -28.73
N LEU A 935 27.46 -3.23 -29.48
CA LEU A 935 28.85 -3.68 -29.38
C LEU A 935 29.84 -2.57 -29.76
N ALA A 936 29.50 -1.74 -30.75
CA ALA A 936 30.31 -0.57 -31.11
C ALA A 936 30.32 0.48 -29.99
N VAL A 937 29.18 0.74 -29.34
CA VAL A 937 29.11 1.64 -28.17
C VAL A 937 29.92 1.07 -27.00
N LEU A 938 29.82 -0.23 -26.73
CA LEU A 938 30.59 -0.87 -25.66
C LEU A 938 32.10 -0.90 -25.94
N ALA A 939 32.53 -0.91 -27.21
CA ALA A 939 33.95 -0.79 -27.57
C ALA A 939 34.56 0.55 -27.11
N GLU A 940 33.76 1.61 -27.04
CA GLU A 940 34.16 2.91 -26.54
C GLU A 940 33.97 3.06 -25.02
N GLU A 941 32.79 2.66 -24.51
CA GLU A 941 32.41 2.88 -23.10
C GLU A 941 32.97 1.83 -22.14
N GLU A 942 33.16 0.58 -22.58
CA GLU A 942 33.59 -0.57 -21.77
C GLU A 942 34.77 -1.33 -22.41
N PRO A 943 35.89 -0.65 -22.76
CA PRO A 943 36.95 -1.22 -23.60
C PRO A 943 37.62 -2.45 -22.99
N SER A 944 37.79 -2.50 -21.66
CA SER A 944 38.41 -3.64 -21.00
C SER A 944 37.56 -4.91 -21.10
N ALA A 945 36.23 -4.80 -21.05
CA ALA A 945 35.34 -5.95 -21.23
C ALA A 945 35.38 -6.46 -22.67
N LEU A 946 35.36 -5.54 -23.64
CA LEU A 946 35.46 -5.91 -25.05
C LEU A 946 36.81 -6.53 -25.39
N CYS A 947 37.91 -6.08 -24.79
CA CYS A 947 39.22 -6.72 -24.98
C CYS A 947 39.22 -8.19 -24.53
N ARG A 948 38.59 -8.51 -23.39
CA ARG A 948 38.42 -9.91 -22.94
C ARG A 948 37.54 -10.71 -23.90
N ALA A 949 36.43 -10.14 -24.36
CA ALA A 949 35.52 -10.79 -25.31
C ALA A 949 36.21 -11.08 -26.65
N VAL A 950 36.89 -10.08 -27.23
CA VAL A 950 37.69 -10.20 -28.45
C VAL A 950 38.78 -11.26 -28.30
N ALA A 951 39.47 -11.31 -27.17
CA ALA A 951 40.46 -12.36 -26.89
C ALA A 951 39.83 -13.76 -26.89
N ARG A 952 38.65 -13.95 -26.28
CA ARG A 952 37.91 -15.22 -26.35
C ARG A 952 37.50 -15.56 -27.78
N TRP A 953 36.91 -14.61 -28.50
CA TRP A 953 36.37 -14.81 -29.85
C TRP A 953 37.44 -15.10 -30.90
N ALA A 954 38.63 -14.51 -30.77
CA ALA A 954 39.75 -14.77 -31.69
C ALA A 954 40.25 -16.23 -31.62
N HIS A 955 40.03 -16.90 -30.48
CA HIS A 955 40.39 -18.30 -30.25
C HIS A 955 39.21 -19.27 -30.50
N ASP A 956 38.04 -18.76 -30.90
CA ASP A 956 36.86 -19.60 -31.17
C ASP A 956 36.96 -20.28 -32.56
N GLU A 957 36.49 -21.52 -32.64
CA GLU A 957 36.49 -22.29 -33.88
C GLU A 957 35.45 -21.82 -34.90
N ARG A 958 34.41 -21.10 -34.46
CA ARG A 958 33.36 -20.57 -35.35
C ARG A 958 33.87 -19.34 -36.10
N PRO A 959 33.86 -19.34 -37.46
CA PRO A 959 34.35 -18.21 -38.25
C PRO A 959 33.68 -16.87 -37.91
N GLY A 960 32.38 -16.86 -37.65
CA GLY A 960 31.64 -15.64 -37.28
C GLY A 960 32.16 -14.97 -36.01
N ARG A 961 32.65 -15.74 -35.02
CA ARG A 961 33.24 -15.17 -33.80
C ARG A 961 34.60 -14.54 -34.09
N ARG A 962 35.42 -15.15 -34.94
CA ARG A 962 36.70 -14.57 -35.35
C ARG A 962 36.52 -13.29 -36.18
N VAL A 963 35.51 -13.23 -37.06
CA VAL A 963 35.12 -12.01 -37.77
C VAL A 963 34.74 -10.90 -36.78
N ALA A 964 33.94 -11.21 -35.76
CA ALA A 964 33.58 -10.27 -34.70
C ALA A 964 34.81 -9.82 -33.89
N ALA A 965 35.74 -10.73 -33.59
CA ALA A 965 37.00 -10.40 -32.92
C ALA A 965 37.82 -9.38 -33.71
N ALA A 966 37.92 -9.57 -35.03
CA ALA A 966 38.63 -8.64 -35.91
C ALA A 966 37.94 -7.26 -35.97
N ALA A 967 36.62 -7.23 -36.13
CA ALA A 967 35.84 -6.00 -36.25
C ALA A 967 35.83 -5.19 -34.93
N TYR A 968 35.41 -5.81 -33.82
CA TYR A 968 35.30 -5.12 -32.54
C TYR A 968 36.64 -4.93 -31.85
N GLY A 969 37.64 -5.78 -32.13
CA GLY A 969 39.02 -5.54 -31.71
C GLY A 969 39.57 -4.25 -32.33
N LEU A 970 39.32 -4.03 -33.62
CA LEU A 970 39.71 -2.80 -34.30
C LEU A 970 38.94 -1.57 -33.76
N ALA A 971 37.64 -1.72 -33.50
CA ALA A 971 36.82 -0.65 -32.92
C ALA A 971 37.23 -0.29 -31.47
N THR A 972 37.64 -1.27 -30.67
CA THR A 972 38.02 -1.08 -29.25
C THR A 972 39.43 -0.50 -29.10
N ALA A 973 40.35 -0.82 -30.02
CA ALA A 973 41.77 -0.48 -29.93
C ALA A 973 42.08 1.02 -29.66
N PRO A 974 41.37 2.02 -30.22
CA PRO A 974 41.59 3.43 -29.90
C PRO A 974 41.27 3.83 -28.45
N HIS A 975 40.39 3.09 -27.79
CA HIS A 975 39.88 3.40 -26.46
C HIS A 975 40.69 2.72 -25.33
N VAL A 976 41.58 1.80 -25.68
CA VAL A 976 42.41 1.05 -24.73
C VAL A 976 43.48 1.92 -24.06
N ARG A 977 43.44 1.99 -22.73
CA ARG A 977 44.40 2.77 -21.92
C ARG A 977 45.35 1.90 -21.08
N THR A 978 44.92 0.71 -20.67
CA THR A 978 45.69 -0.13 -19.76
C THR A 978 46.69 -1.04 -20.51
N PRO A 979 47.84 -1.41 -19.90
CA PRO A 979 48.74 -2.39 -20.49
C PRO A 979 48.12 -3.79 -20.66
N ALA A 980 47.28 -4.23 -19.72
CA ALA A 980 46.64 -5.55 -19.75
C ALA A 980 45.67 -5.68 -20.93
N ASP A 981 44.87 -4.64 -21.21
CA ASP A 981 43.95 -4.64 -22.34
C ASP A 981 44.71 -4.65 -23.68
N ARG A 982 45.85 -3.95 -23.78
CA ARG A 982 46.72 -4.02 -24.97
C ARG A 982 47.29 -5.41 -25.18
N GLU A 983 47.68 -6.08 -24.10
CA GLU A 983 48.15 -7.46 -24.15
C GLU A 983 47.08 -8.43 -24.64
N LEU A 984 45.83 -8.29 -24.17
CA LEU A 984 44.69 -9.07 -24.66
C LEU A 984 44.45 -8.87 -26.16
N LEU A 985 44.41 -7.62 -26.64
CA LEU A 985 44.23 -7.33 -28.07
C LEU A 985 45.41 -7.82 -28.92
N ARG A 986 46.65 -7.71 -28.41
CA ARG A 986 47.84 -8.24 -29.08
C ARG A 986 47.77 -9.75 -29.21
N HIS A 987 47.35 -10.45 -28.15
CA HIS A 987 47.20 -11.90 -28.18
C HIS A 987 46.10 -12.32 -29.16
N ALA A 988 44.96 -11.63 -29.16
CA ALA A 988 43.87 -11.84 -30.11
C ALA A 988 44.30 -11.63 -31.57
N ALA A 989 44.98 -10.52 -31.87
CA ALA A 989 45.46 -10.21 -33.22
C ALA A 989 46.49 -11.25 -33.71
N ARG A 990 47.40 -11.71 -32.84
CA ARG A 990 48.35 -12.79 -33.17
C ARG A 990 47.64 -14.12 -33.44
N ALA A 991 46.60 -14.45 -32.70
CA ALA A 991 45.81 -15.66 -32.93
C ALA A 991 45.12 -15.63 -34.31
N LEU A 992 44.59 -14.48 -34.72
CA LEU A 992 44.01 -14.29 -36.07
C LEU A 992 45.08 -14.42 -37.17
N LEU A 993 46.25 -13.80 -37.01
CA LEU A 993 47.35 -13.88 -37.98
C LEU A 993 47.93 -15.31 -38.11
N ALA A 994 47.93 -16.08 -37.02
CA ALA A 994 48.44 -17.45 -37.02
C ALA A 994 47.58 -18.43 -37.83
N ARG A 995 46.33 -18.06 -38.17
CA ARG A 995 45.40 -18.91 -38.92
C ARG A 995 45.41 -18.51 -40.41
N PRO A 996 45.94 -19.35 -41.32
CA PRO A 996 45.99 -19.03 -42.75
C PRO A 996 44.61 -18.96 -43.42
N ALA A 997 43.60 -19.64 -42.87
CA ALA A 997 42.24 -19.62 -43.42
C ALA A 997 41.50 -18.29 -43.19
N ASP A 998 42.02 -17.42 -42.31
CA ASP A 998 41.40 -16.14 -41.94
C ASP A 998 42.13 -14.95 -42.58
N THR A 999 42.73 -15.12 -43.78
CA THR A 999 43.50 -14.07 -44.47
C THR A 999 42.75 -12.75 -44.57
N THR A 1000 41.44 -12.78 -44.86
CA THR A 1000 40.59 -11.58 -44.96
C THR A 1000 40.52 -10.77 -43.65
N LEU A 1001 40.87 -11.36 -42.51
CA LEU A 1001 40.90 -10.70 -41.19
C LEU A 1001 42.28 -10.13 -40.83
N HIS A 1002 43.34 -10.50 -41.56
CA HIS A 1002 44.72 -10.15 -41.23
C HIS A 1002 44.96 -8.63 -41.25
N GLY A 1003 44.29 -7.89 -42.15
CA GLY A 1003 44.35 -6.43 -42.21
C GLY A 1003 43.86 -5.79 -40.90
N SER A 1004 42.73 -6.23 -40.37
CA SER A 1004 42.21 -5.75 -39.08
C SER A 1004 43.14 -6.12 -37.92
N ALA A 1005 43.72 -7.33 -37.92
CA ALA A 1005 44.68 -7.76 -36.91
C ALA A 1005 45.97 -6.90 -36.93
N LEU A 1006 46.52 -6.61 -38.11
CA LEU A 1006 47.67 -5.72 -38.29
C LEU A 1006 47.34 -4.29 -37.83
N ALA A 1007 46.15 -3.78 -38.14
CA ALA A 1007 45.69 -2.47 -37.67
C ALA A 1007 45.63 -2.36 -36.14
N ILE A 1008 45.23 -3.42 -35.44
CA ILE A 1008 45.26 -3.49 -33.97
C ILE A 1008 46.71 -3.44 -33.47
N LEU A 1009 47.62 -4.23 -34.07
CA LEU A 1009 49.02 -4.31 -33.66
C LEU A 1009 49.79 -2.99 -33.89
N LEU A 1010 49.46 -2.22 -34.93
CA LEU A 1010 50.05 -0.91 -35.18
C LEU A 1010 49.78 0.12 -34.07
N ARG A 1011 48.69 -0.06 -33.31
CA ARG A 1011 48.35 0.82 -32.18
C ARG A 1011 49.09 0.46 -30.90
N ASP A 1012 49.71 -0.73 -30.83
CA ASP A 1012 50.43 -1.19 -29.65
C ASP A 1012 51.88 -0.70 -29.67
N PRO A 1013 52.29 0.15 -28.70
CA PRO A 1013 53.62 0.75 -28.69
C PRO A 1013 54.76 -0.26 -28.58
N GLN A 1014 54.52 -1.45 -28.02
CA GLN A 1014 55.57 -2.47 -27.82
C GLN A 1014 55.88 -3.26 -29.09
N VAL A 1015 54.93 -3.37 -30.03
CA VAL A 1015 55.05 -4.28 -31.18
C VAL A 1015 54.83 -3.61 -32.54
N ARG A 1016 54.32 -2.38 -32.61
CA ARG A 1016 54.04 -1.68 -33.87
C ARG A 1016 55.22 -1.65 -34.84
N GLY A 1017 56.45 -1.44 -34.36
CA GLY A 1017 57.64 -1.41 -35.21
C GLY A 1017 57.94 -2.75 -35.88
N ARG A 1018 57.65 -3.86 -35.18
CA ARG A 1018 57.83 -5.21 -35.73
C ARG A 1018 56.85 -5.54 -36.86
N TYR A 1019 55.59 -5.09 -36.73
CA TYR A 1019 54.52 -5.43 -37.66
C TYR A 1019 54.27 -4.35 -38.74
N LEU A 1020 55.02 -3.24 -38.72
CA LEU A 1020 54.90 -2.18 -39.74
C LEU A 1020 55.20 -2.68 -41.17
N PRO A 1021 56.26 -3.48 -41.43
CA PRO A 1021 56.52 -3.99 -42.78
C PRO A 1021 55.37 -4.86 -43.31
N ASP A 1022 54.85 -5.77 -42.46
CA ASP A 1022 53.73 -6.65 -42.80
C ASP A 1022 52.45 -5.84 -43.10
N ALA A 1023 52.21 -4.77 -42.33
CA ALA A 1023 51.09 -3.86 -42.55
C ALA A 1023 51.24 -3.07 -43.87
N LEU A 1024 52.44 -2.59 -44.21
CA LEU A 1024 52.69 -1.89 -45.46
C LEU A 1024 52.56 -2.81 -46.68
N ALA A 1025 53.01 -4.06 -46.58
CA ALA A 1025 52.79 -5.07 -47.61
C ALA A 1025 51.30 -5.35 -47.82
N CYS A 1026 50.57 -5.59 -46.73
CA CYS A 1026 49.12 -5.79 -46.72
C CYS A 1026 48.34 -4.56 -47.25
N PHE A 1027 48.83 -3.34 -47.02
CA PHE A 1027 48.20 -2.12 -47.50
C PHE A 1027 48.40 -1.88 -49.01
N ARG A 1028 49.55 -2.29 -49.55
CA ARG A 1028 49.90 -2.18 -50.98
C ARG A 1028 49.21 -3.25 -51.80
N ASP A 1029 49.01 -4.44 -51.24
CA ASP A 1029 48.36 -5.56 -51.92
C ASP A 1029 46.84 -5.39 -51.96
N SER A 1030 46.35 -4.94 -53.11
CA SER A 1030 44.92 -4.71 -53.36
C SER A 1030 44.14 -5.98 -53.71
N GLU A 1031 44.83 -7.10 -53.98
CA GLU A 1031 44.23 -8.36 -54.46
C GLU A 1031 44.05 -9.40 -53.33
N SER A 1032 44.75 -9.24 -52.20
CA SER A 1032 44.79 -10.20 -51.09
C SER A 1032 43.48 -10.43 -50.30
N GLY A 1033 42.43 -9.64 -50.52
CA GLY A 1033 41.19 -9.68 -49.72
C GLY A 1033 41.34 -9.24 -48.25
N SER A 1034 42.57 -8.97 -47.80
CA SER A 1034 42.95 -8.52 -46.45
C SER A 1034 43.23 -7.01 -46.46
N ARG A 1035 42.21 -6.18 -46.64
CA ARG A 1035 42.45 -4.73 -46.79
C ARG A 1035 42.77 -4.08 -45.44
N LEU A 1036 43.99 -3.56 -45.28
CA LEU A 1036 44.35 -2.72 -44.13
C LEU A 1036 43.65 -1.34 -44.25
N PRO A 1037 42.89 -0.88 -43.23
CA PRO A 1037 42.28 0.45 -43.24
C PRO A 1037 43.33 1.57 -43.22
N ALA A 1038 43.19 2.58 -44.08
CA ALA A 1038 44.12 3.72 -44.14
C ALA A 1038 44.21 4.47 -42.81
N ALA A 1039 43.09 4.53 -42.07
CA ALA A 1039 43.03 5.15 -40.75
C ALA A 1039 43.98 4.51 -39.72
N ALA A 1040 44.33 3.21 -39.87
CA ALA A 1040 45.26 2.53 -38.98
C ALA A 1040 46.70 3.04 -39.15
N LEU A 1041 47.15 3.17 -40.40
CA LEU A 1041 48.46 3.75 -40.73
C LEU A 1041 48.53 5.23 -40.35
N VAL A 1042 47.47 5.99 -40.68
CA VAL A 1042 47.41 7.42 -40.36
C VAL A 1042 47.45 7.66 -38.84
N ALA A 1043 46.77 6.84 -38.04
CA ALA A 1043 46.81 6.95 -36.59
C ALA A 1043 48.19 6.60 -35.98
N ALA A 1044 49.01 5.79 -36.67
CA ALA A 1044 50.35 5.44 -36.22
C ALA A 1044 51.40 6.50 -36.57
N LEU A 1045 51.19 7.31 -37.62
CA LEU A 1045 52.17 8.32 -38.10
C LEU A 1045 52.75 9.24 -37.00
N PRO A 1046 51.98 9.81 -36.06
CA PRO A 1046 52.51 10.73 -35.05
C PRO A 1046 53.52 10.11 -34.07
N VAL A 1047 53.58 8.78 -34.02
CA VAL A 1047 54.35 8.01 -33.03
C VAL A 1047 55.40 7.09 -33.67
N LEU A 1048 55.56 7.16 -35.01
CA LEU A 1048 56.58 6.44 -35.75
C LEU A 1048 57.87 7.28 -35.87
N PRO A 1049 59.05 6.64 -35.80
CA PRO A 1049 60.33 7.33 -35.93
C PRO A 1049 60.61 7.81 -37.37
N ASP A 1050 60.14 7.07 -38.37
CA ASP A 1050 60.25 7.42 -39.79
C ASP A 1050 58.86 7.36 -40.45
N PRO A 1051 58.24 8.52 -40.78
CA PRO A 1051 56.95 8.58 -41.44
C PRO A 1051 57.02 8.44 -42.96
N ASP A 1052 58.22 8.43 -43.59
CA ASP A 1052 58.37 8.54 -45.04
C ASP A 1052 57.83 7.33 -45.79
N GLU A 1053 58.21 6.12 -45.37
CA GLU A 1053 57.73 4.87 -45.97
C GLU A 1053 56.20 4.73 -45.93
N VAL A 1054 55.58 5.26 -44.87
CA VAL A 1054 54.12 5.24 -44.69
C VAL A 1054 53.45 6.26 -45.61
N PHE A 1055 53.98 7.48 -45.72
CA PHE A 1055 53.46 8.47 -46.67
C PHE A 1055 53.62 8.02 -48.12
N ASP A 1056 54.70 7.30 -48.46
CA ASP A 1056 54.89 6.74 -49.79
C ASP A 1056 53.86 5.65 -50.11
N ALA A 1057 53.57 4.77 -49.14
CA ALA A 1057 52.49 3.80 -49.28
C ALA A 1057 51.11 4.47 -49.43
N LEU A 1058 50.81 5.50 -48.62
CA LEU A 1058 49.58 6.29 -48.74
C LEU A 1058 49.48 7.01 -50.10
N ARG A 1059 50.59 7.54 -50.62
CA ARG A 1059 50.65 8.22 -51.93
C ARG A 1059 50.48 7.23 -53.10
N ALA A 1060 51.02 6.02 -52.98
CA ALA A 1060 50.91 4.98 -54.00
C ALA A 1060 49.47 4.48 -54.16
N ARG A 1061 48.71 4.35 -53.06
CA ARG A 1061 47.30 3.93 -53.09
C ARG A 1061 46.32 5.10 -53.31
N ALA A 1062 46.67 6.27 -52.78
CA ALA A 1062 45.91 7.52 -52.71
C ALA A 1062 44.49 7.40 -53.30
N ASP A 1063 43.55 6.97 -52.47
CA ASP A 1063 42.14 6.82 -52.80
C ASP A 1063 41.29 7.67 -51.85
N GLY A 1064 39.99 7.73 -52.09
CA GLY A 1064 39.05 8.45 -51.23
C GLY A 1064 39.08 8.07 -49.75
N GLU A 1065 39.48 6.84 -49.40
CA GLU A 1065 39.63 6.39 -48.01
C GLU A 1065 40.88 7.01 -47.36
N VAL A 1066 42.02 7.00 -48.08
CA VAL A 1066 43.27 7.64 -47.65
C VAL A 1066 43.07 9.13 -47.43
N VAL A 1067 42.45 9.81 -48.39
CA VAL A 1067 42.18 11.26 -48.31
C VAL A 1067 41.36 11.61 -47.06
N ARG A 1068 40.31 10.82 -46.75
CA ARG A 1068 39.51 11.02 -45.54
C ARG A 1068 40.28 10.73 -44.26
N ALA A 1069 41.08 9.66 -44.24
CA ALA A 1069 41.86 9.26 -43.07
C ALA A 1069 42.88 10.33 -42.66
N LEU A 1070 43.54 10.97 -43.63
CA LEU A 1070 44.56 12.01 -43.41
C LEU A 1070 44.07 13.20 -42.58
N ALA A 1071 42.76 13.46 -42.54
CA ALA A 1071 42.16 14.57 -41.78
C ALA A 1071 42.41 14.47 -40.27
N ALA A 1072 42.70 13.26 -39.77
CA ALA A 1072 42.98 13.00 -38.35
C ALA A 1072 44.36 13.50 -37.89
N LEU A 1073 45.28 13.85 -38.81
CA LEU A 1073 46.64 14.28 -38.46
C LEU A 1073 46.66 15.72 -37.96
N THR A 1074 46.84 15.90 -36.66
CA THR A 1074 46.89 17.23 -36.01
C THR A 1074 48.30 17.80 -35.85
N THR A 1075 49.34 16.95 -35.86
CA THR A 1075 50.74 17.38 -35.74
C THR A 1075 51.12 18.31 -36.91
N PRO A 1076 51.60 19.55 -36.68
CA PRO A 1076 51.77 20.55 -37.73
C PRO A 1076 52.62 20.10 -38.93
N GLY A 1077 53.69 19.33 -38.69
CA GLY A 1077 54.54 18.79 -39.77
C GLY A 1077 53.84 17.73 -40.62
N LEU A 1078 53.15 16.77 -39.98
CA LEU A 1078 52.41 15.70 -40.66
C LEU A 1078 51.16 16.24 -41.35
N ALA A 1079 50.50 17.23 -40.75
CA ALA A 1079 49.33 17.89 -41.31
C ALA A 1079 49.66 18.64 -42.61
N ARG A 1080 50.82 19.30 -42.71
CA ARG A 1080 51.29 19.92 -43.95
C ARG A 1080 51.50 18.89 -45.06
N ARG A 1081 52.20 17.79 -44.77
CA ARG A 1081 52.40 16.67 -45.70
C ARG A 1081 51.09 16.03 -46.13
N ALA A 1082 50.13 15.91 -45.21
CA ALA A 1082 48.79 15.43 -45.51
C ALA A 1082 48.03 16.36 -46.48
N ALA A 1083 48.08 17.68 -46.23
CA ALA A 1083 47.49 18.68 -47.11
C ALA A 1083 48.13 18.67 -48.51
N GLU A 1084 49.46 18.52 -48.59
CA GLU A 1084 50.19 18.37 -49.85
C GLU A 1084 49.75 17.12 -50.61
N LEU A 1085 49.62 15.97 -49.93
CA LEU A 1085 49.15 14.73 -50.55
C LEU A 1085 47.70 14.85 -51.05
N VAL A 1086 46.79 15.45 -50.27
CA VAL A 1086 45.41 15.71 -50.70
C VAL A 1086 45.37 16.60 -51.94
N ARG A 1087 46.22 17.63 -52.01
CA ARG A 1087 46.36 18.49 -53.19
C ARG A 1087 46.90 17.72 -54.40
N GLU A 1088 47.99 16.95 -54.24
CA GLU A 1088 48.56 16.11 -55.29
C GLU A 1088 47.57 15.05 -55.81
N HIS A 1089 46.72 14.53 -54.92
CA HIS A 1089 45.66 13.59 -55.27
C HIS A 1089 44.56 14.26 -56.10
N LEU A 1090 44.01 15.37 -55.62
CA LEU A 1090 42.97 16.10 -56.33
C LEU A 1090 43.41 16.63 -57.70
N ALA A 1091 44.68 17.02 -57.84
CA ALA A 1091 45.24 17.45 -59.12
C ALA A 1091 45.23 16.31 -60.16
N ARG A 1092 45.39 15.06 -59.73
CA ARG A 1092 45.35 13.86 -60.60
C ARG A 1092 43.93 13.31 -60.75
N CYS A 1093 43.12 13.37 -59.70
CA CYS A 1093 41.78 12.78 -59.61
C CYS A 1093 40.75 13.81 -59.10
N PRO A 1094 40.31 14.78 -59.94
CA PRO A 1094 39.35 15.80 -59.52
C PRO A 1094 37.99 15.24 -59.08
N GLY A 1095 37.60 14.05 -59.55
CA GLY A 1095 36.36 13.37 -59.17
C GLY A 1095 36.27 12.99 -57.68
N ASP A 1096 37.39 12.93 -56.96
CA ASP A 1096 37.44 12.63 -55.51
C ASP A 1096 37.25 13.88 -54.63
N ALA A 1097 36.80 15.00 -55.22
CA ALA A 1097 36.50 16.24 -54.51
C ALA A 1097 35.65 16.07 -53.23
N PRO A 1098 34.61 15.21 -53.17
CA PRO A 1098 33.83 15.02 -51.93
C PRO A 1098 34.68 14.52 -50.75
N HIS A 1099 35.73 13.74 -51.01
CA HIS A 1099 36.62 13.22 -49.97
C HIS A 1099 37.57 14.28 -49.44
N ALA A 1100 38.07 15.16 -50.31
CA ALA A 1100 38.86 16.31 -49.91
C ALA A 1100 38.02 17.38 -49.20
N ALA A 1101 36.76 17.56 -49.59
CA ALA A 1101 35.80 18.41 -48.90
C ALA A 1101 35.59 17.91 -47.45
N PHE A 1102 35.41 16.60 -47.25
CA PHE A 1102 35.40 16.01 -45.91
C PHE A 1102 36.69 16.27 -45.13
N PHE A 1103 37.86 16.14 -45.78
CA PHE A 1103 39.14 16.45 -45.15
C PHE A 1103 39.20 17.91 -44.66
N VAL A 1104 38.81 18.86 -45.52
CA VAL A 1104 38.77 20.29 -45.20
C VAL A 1104 37.78 20.57 -44.07
N ASP A 1105 36.57 20.01 -44.12
CA ASP A 1105 35.53 20.16 -43.10
C ASP A 1105 36.03 19.73 -41.71
N ARG A 1106 36.60 18.52 -41.63
CA ARG A 1106 37.17 17.98 -40.38
C ARG A 1106 38.37 18.78 -39.87
N ARG A 1107 39.17 19.37 -40.75
CA ARG A 1107 40.31 20.23 -40.39
C ARG A 1107 39.86 21.61 -39.91
N LEU A 1108 38.81 22.17 -40.49
CA LEU A 1108 38.22 23.43 -40.03
C LEU A 1108 37.64 23.30 -38.62
N ASP A 1109 37.02 22.15 -38.29
CA ASP A 1109 36.48 21.87 -36.96
C ASP A 1109 37.56 21.73 -35.85
N GLN A 1110 38.83 21.56 -36.22
CA GLN A 1110 39.94 21.54 -35.27
C GLN A 1110 40.36 22.97 -34.82
N GLY A 1111 39.72 24.01 -35.38
CA GLY A 1111 39.85 25.39 -34.92
C GLY A 1111 41.12 26.11 -35.39
N PRO A 1112 41.52 27.20 -34.72
CA PRO A 1112 42.59 28.10 -35.20
C PRO A 1112 43.96 27.41 -35.32
N ALA A 1113 44.22 26.34 -34.57
CA ALA A 1113 45.45 25.56 -34.66
C ALA A 1113 45.65 24.89 -36.03
N ALA A 1114 44.57 24.58 -36.75
CA ALA A 1114 44.62 24.00 -38.09
C ALA A 1114 44.69 25.06 -39.21
N ALA A 1115 44.48 26.34 -38.87
CA ALA A 1115 44.35 27.44 -39.84
C ALA A 1115 45.59 27.60 -40.73
N SER A 1116 46.79 27.48 -40.17
CA SER A 1116 48.07 27.61 -40.90
C SER A 1116 48.29 26.56 -41.98
N VAL A 1117 47.57 25.43 -41.91
CA VAL A 1117 47.66 24.32 -42.87
C VAL A 1117 46.46 24.31 -43.81
N VAL A 1118 45.24 24.51 -43.28
CA VAL A 1118 44.02 24.40 -44.08
C VAL A 1118 43.77 25.65 -44.92
N ARG A 1119 44.13 26.86 -44.44
CA ARG A 1119 43.90 28.11 -45.18
C ARG A 1119 44.70 28.16 -46.49
N PRO A 1120 46.01 27.86 -46.53
CA PRO A 1120 46.74 27.82 -47.80
C PRO A 1120 46.20 26.76 -48.76
N LEU A 1121 45.85 25.57 -48.26
CA LEU A 1121 45.28 24.50 -49.08
C LEU A 1121 43.94 24.92 -49.71
N VAL A 1122 43.02 25.48 -48.93
CA VAL A 1122 41.71 25.90 -49.44
C VAL A 1122 41.86 27.05 -50.43
N LEU A 1123 42.71 28.05 -50.15
CA LEU A 1123 42.93 29.15 -51.10
C LEU A 1123 43.52 28.64 -52.42
N ASP A 1124 44.52 27.75 -52.37
CA ASP A 1124 45.12 27.12 -53.56
C ASP A 1124 44.06 26.36 -54.39
N LEU A 1125 43.18 25.61 -53.74
CA LEU A 1125 42.07 24.91 -54.40
C LEU A 1125 40.99 25.87 -54.94
N LEU A 1126 40.68 26.96 -54.24
CA LEU A 1126 39.70 27.96 -54.71
C LEU A 1126 40.18 28.71 -55.96
N PHE A 1127 41.49 28.96 -56.08
CA PHE A 1127 42.06 29.70 -57.20
C PHE A 1127 42.53 28.80 -58.37
N GLY A 1128 42.94 27.56 -58.09
CA GLY A 1128 43.59 26.68 -59.08
C GLY A 1128 42.82 25.43 -59.47
N ALA A 1129 41.77 25.03 -58.75
CA ALA A 1129 41.06 23.76 -59.02
C ALA A 1129 39.89 23.91 -60.02
N PRO A 1130 39.52 22.84 -60.75
CA PRO A 1130 38.33 22.82 -61.61
C PRO A 1130 37.04 23.13 -60.85
N ALA A 1131 36.02 23.62 -61.56
CA ALA A 1131 34.73 24.03 -61.00
C ALA A 1131 34.07 22.95 -60.11
N GLY A 1132 34.12 21.67 -60.50
CA GLY A 1132 33.57 20.58 -59.68
C GLY A 1132 34.22 20.43 -58.31
N VAL A 1133 35.52 20.71 -58.17
CA VAL A 1133 36.22 20.68 -56.88
C VAL A 1133 35.84 21.89 -56.04
N ARG A 1134 35.76 23.06 -56.65
CA ARG A 1134 35.35 24.31 -55.99
C ARG A 1134 33.89 24.23 -55.50
N ALA A 1135 33.01 23.56 -56.24
CA ALA A 1135 31.62 23.30 -55.84
C ALA A 1135 31.52 22.47 -54.56
N GLU A 1136 32.28 21.37 -54.43
CA GLU A 1136 32.29 20.57 -53.19
C GLU A 1136 32.85 21.35 -51.98
N LEU A 1137 33.88 22.18 -52.20
CA LEU A 1137 34.37 23.09 -51.16
C LEU A 1137 33.33 24.15 -50.78
N ALA A 1138 32.55 24.63 -51.76
CA ALA A 1138 31.47 25.58 -51.52
C ALA A 1138 30.42 25.02 -50.55
N VAL A 1139 30.10 23.72 -50.60
CA VAL A 1139 29.20 23.06 -49.63
C VAL A 1139 29.74 23.15 -48.21
N VAL A 1140 31.04 22.88 -48.03
CA VAL A 1140 31.71 22.90 -46.71
C VAL A 1140 31.78 24.30 -46.14
N LEU A 1141 32.12 25.30 -46.98
CA LEU A 1141 32.22 26.70 -46.58
C LEU A 1141 30.84 27.34 -46.35
N ALA A 1142 29.80 26.85 -47.03
CA ALA A 1142 28.42 27.25 -46.83
C ALA A 1142 27.77 26.61 -45.58
N ALA A 1143 28.44 25.69 -44.88
CA ALA A 1143 27.97 25.16 -43.60
C ALA A 1143 28.33 26.10 -42.43
N PRO A 1144 27.49 26.25 -41.39
CA PRO A 1144 27.76 27.18 -40.29
C PRO A 1144 28.97 26.73 -39.45
N GLY A 1145 29.24 25.43 -39.39
CA GLY A 1145 30.32 24.84 -38.59
C GLY A 1145 30.10 24.96 -37.08
N GLY A 1146 30.99 24.36 -36.29
CA GLY A 1146 31.06 24.56 -34.83
C GLY A 1146 31.77 25.87 -34.45
N ALA A 1147 31.69 26.27 -33.18
CA ALA A 1147 32.23 27.53 -32.66
C ALA A 1147 33.72 27.78 -33.01
N ALA A 1148 34.54 26.72 -33.00
CA ALA A 1148 35.97 26.80 -33.33
C ALA A 1148 36.25 27.05 -34.83
N SER A 1149 35.37 26.58 -35.71
CA SER A 1149 35.52 26.67 -37.18
C SER A 1149 34.87 27.92 -37.78
N TYR A 1150 33.93 28.53 -37.07
CA TYR A 1150 33.06 29.60 -37.56
C TYR A 1150 33.82 30.81 -38.14
N PRO A 1151 34.87 31.37 -37.50
CA PRO A 1151 35.57 32.54 -38.03
C PRO A 1151 36.30 32.26 -39.35
N LEU A 1152 37.03 31.14 -39.43
CA LEU A 1152 37.82 30.78 -40.60
C LEU A 1152 36.92 30.32 -41.76
N ARG A 1153 35.85 29.58 -41.49
CA ARG A 1153 34.81 29.27 -42.49
C ARG A 1153 34.19 30.54 -43.06
N GLY A 1154 33.88 31.50 -42.21
CA GLY A 1154 33.34 32.80 -42.61
C GLY A 1154 34.28 33.59 -43.53
N GLU A 1155 35.58 33.66 -43.19
CA GLU A 1155 36.61 34.32 -43.99
C GLU A 1155 36.80 33.66 -45.38
N LEU A 1156 36.86 32.32 -45.40
CA LEU A 1156 37.03 31.55 -46.63
C LEU A 1156 35.77 31.60 -47.52
N ALA A 1157 34.58 31.52 -46.93
CA ALA A 1157 33.32 31.71 -47.66
C ALA A 1157 33.21 33.13 -48.25
N ASP A 1158 33.62 34.15 -47.49
CA ASP A 1158 33.66 35.54 -47.96
C ASP A 1158 34.68 35.71 -49.11
N THR A 1159 35.77 34.94 -49.10
CA THR A 1159 36.77 34.93 -50.18
C THR A 1159 36.26 34.20 -51.42
N LEU A 1160 35.62 33.04 -51.27
CA LEU A 1160 34.93 32.34 -52.36
C LEU A 1160 33.91 33.26 -53.04
N LEU A 1161 33.03 33.90 -52.27
CA LEU A 1161 32.00 34.79 -52.82
C LEU A 1161 32.53 36.10 -53.39
N ARG A 1162 33.82 36.44 -53.19
CA ARG A 1162 34.45 37.62 -53.79
C ARG A 1162 34.99 37.31 -55.18
N GLU A 1163 35.61 36.13 -55.31
CA GLU A 1163 36.45 35.75 -56.46
C GLU A 1163 35.74 34.79 -57.43
N GLU A 1164 34.69 34.08 -56.99
CA GLU A 1164 33.99 33.09 -57.82
C GLU A 1164 33.08 33.74 -58.86
N ALA A 1165 33.20 33.26 -60.11
CA ALA A 1165 32.42 33.71 -61.27
C ALA A 1165 31.63 32.58 -61.94
N ASP A 1166 31.87 31.32 -61.56
CA ASP A 1166 31.20 30.16 -62.13
C ASP A 1166 29.79 29.99 -61.53
N PRO A 1167 28.72 30.05 -62.34
CA PRO A 1167 27.35 29.90 -61.85
C PRO A 1167 27.06 28.57 -61.16
N ASP A 1168 27.72 27.48 -61.57
CA ASP A 1168 27.44 26.14 -61.03
C ASP A 1168 27.98 26.00 -59.59
N VAL A 1169 29.14 26.62 -59.31
CA VAL A 1169 29.72 26.66 -57.95
C VAL A 1169 28.85 27.51 -57.01
N LEU A 1170 28.38 28.66 -57.51
CA LEU A 1170 27.50 29.56 -56.75
C LEU A 1170 26.11 28.95 -56.49
N ASP A 1171 25.59 28.14 -57.43
CA ASP A 1171 24.34 27.39 -57.24
C ASP A 1171 24.45 26.34 -56.13
N VAL A 1172 25.57 25.60 -56.09
CA VAL A 1172 25.86 24.62 -55.03
C VAL A 1172 26.03 25.30 -53.67
N PHE A 1173 26.73 26.43 -53.62
CA PHE A 1173 26.85 27.24 -52.39
C PHE A 1173 25.47 27.68 -51.87
N LEU A 1174 24.58 28.13 -52.77
CA LEU A 1174 23.22 28.53 -52.44
C LEU A 1174 22.37 27.37 -51.89
N GLY A 1175 22.48 26.18 -52.48
CA GLY A 1175 21.82 24.98 -51.99
C GLY A 1175 22.24 24.59 -50.57
N ALA A 1176 23.55 24.59 -50.30
CA ALA A 1176 24.10 24.29 -48.99
C ALA A 1176 23.75 25.36 -47.94
N LEU A 1177 23.70 26.63 -48.34
CA LEU A 1177 23.25 27.75 -47.49
C LEU A 1177 21.79 27.55 -47.03
N ALA A 1178 20.90 27.16 -47.95
CA ALA A 1178 19.48 26.95 -47.66
C ALA A 1178 19.24 25.76 -46.72
N ALA A 1179 19.89 24.61 -46.97
CA ALA A 1179 19.77 23.40 -46.14
C ALA A 1179 20.20 23.61 -44.68
N LYS A 1180 20.97 24.67 -44.39
CA LYS A 1180 21.45 25.00 -43.03
C LYS A 1180 20.87 26.30 -42.48
N ALA A 1181 19.81 26.84 -43.08
CA ALA A 1181 19.21 28.10 -42.66
C ALA A 1181 18.62 28.05 -41.23
N ALA A 1182 18.07 26.92 -40.80
CA ALA A 1182 17.44 26.78 -39.48
C ALA A 1182 18.42 26.88 -38.29
N VAL A 1183 19.71 26.61 -38.51
CA VAL A 1183 20.74 26.54 -37.46
C VAL A 1183 21.68 27.75 -37.49
N ARG A 1184 21.53 28.66 -38.47
CA ARG A 1184 22.35 29.86 -38.65
C ARG A 1184 21.57 31.12 -38.31
N ALA A 1185 22.25 32.11 -37.73
CA ALA A 1185 21.69 33.45 -37.49
C ALA A 1185 21.12 34.06 -38.78
N GLU A 1186 19.89 34.57 -38.70
CA GLU A 1186 19.13 35.06 -39.84
C GLU A 1186 19.89 36.14 -40.63
N ASP A 1187 20.53 37.09 -39.94
CA ASP A 1187 21.28 38.18 -40.57
C ASP A 1187 22.49 37.69 -41.39
N ARG A 1188 23.19 36.66 -40.89
CA ARG A 1188 24.33 36.07 -41.62
C ARG A 1188 23.87 35.27 -42.84
N THR A 1189 22.76 34.54 -42.73
CA THR A 1189 22.15 33.83 -43.86
C THR A 1189 21.71 34.82 -44.95
N ARG A 1190 21.10 35.94 -44.56
CA ARG A 1190 20.70 37.03 -45.46
C ARG A 1190 21.90 37.66 -46.17
N GLU A 1191 22.98 37.95 -45.45
CA GLU A 1191 24.19 38.55 -46.05
C GLU A 1191 24.86 37.63 -47.08
N LEU A 1192 24.97 36.34 -46.77
CA LEU A 1192 25.54 35.34 -47.69
C LEU A 1192 24.65 35.14 -48.93
N LEU A 1193 23.33 35.08 -48.75
CA LEU A 1193 22.36 35.00 -49.85
C LEU A 1193 22.51 36.22 -50.79
N ARG A 1194 22.62 37.41 -50.21
CA ARG A 1194 22.81 38.67 -50.94
C ARG A 1194 24.09 38.68 -51.77
N ARG A 1195 25.23 38.29 -51.17
CA ARG A 1195 26.52 38.23 -51.87
C ARG A 1195 26.52 37.20 -53.00
N THR A 1196 25.94 36.02 -52.75
CA THR A 1196 25.78 34.95 -53.76
C THR A 1196 24.94 35.45 -54.93
N GLY A 1197 23.80 36.09 -54.66
CA GLY A 1197 22.94 36.69 -55.69
C GLY A 1197 23.66 37.78 -56.50
N ARG A 1198 24.44 38.66 -55.86
CA ARG A 1198 25.22 39.69 -56.57
C ARG A 1198 26.25 39.13 -57.54
N GLN A 1199 26.91 38.03 -57.21
CA GLN A 1199 27.86 37.39 -58.12
C GLN A 1199 27.15 36.66 -59.27
N LEU A 1200 26.06 35.94 -58.97
CA LEU A 1200 25.25 35.29 -60.00
C LEU A 1200 24.66 36.29 -61.00
N LEU A 1201 24.29 37.50 -60.57
CA LEU A 1201 23.80 38.57 -61.46
C LEU A 1201 24.88 39.14 -62.40
N ARG A 1202 26.16 39.04 -62.03
CA ARG A 1202 27.28 39.48 -62.88
C ARG A 1202 27.67 38.41 -63.90
N ALA A 1203 27.31 37.15 -63.65
CA ALA A 1203 27.61 36.04 -64.53
C ALA A 1203 26.57 35.90 -65.68
N PRO A 1204 26.99 35.57 -66.91
CA PRO A 1204 26.08 35.33 -68.02
C PRO A 1204 25.06 34.22 -67.68
N GLY A 1205 23.77 34.54 -67.74
CA GLY A 1205 22.68 33.59 -67.41
C GLY A 1205 22.44 33.34 -65.92
N GLY A 1206 23.27 33.88 -65.02
CA GLY A 1206 23.17 33.59 -63.58
C GLY A 1206 21.98 34.23 -62.87
N ALA A 1207 21.39 35.30 -63.42
CA ALA A 1207 20.14 35.88 -62.91
C ALA A 1207 18.97 34.87 -62.92
N ALA A 1208 18.81 34.14 -64.02
CA ALA A 1208 17.77 33.13 -64.16
C ALA A 1208 18.03 31.90 -63.26
N VAL A 1209 19.31 31.54 -63.06
CA VAL A 1209 19.73 30.47 -62.15
C VAL A 1209 19.40 30.82 -60.70
N PHE A 1210 19.77 32.03 -60.25
CA PHE A 1210 19.52 32.50 -58.89
C PHE A 1210 18.02 32.55 -58.56
N GLU A 1211 17.20 33.09 -59.48
CA GLU A 1211 15.74 33.17 -59.29
C GLU A 1211 15.10 31.79 -59.22
N ARG A 1212 15.39 30.92 -60.20
CA ARG A 1212 14.85 29.55 -60.25
C ARG A 1212 15.22 28.77 -58.99
N ARG A 1213 16.51 28.78 -58.63
CA ARG A 1213 17.02 27.99 -57.50
C ARG A 1213 16.48 28.47 -56.15
N THR A 1214 16.39 29.79 -55.94
CA THR A 1214 15.85 30.34 -54.70
C THR A 1214 14.40 29.91 -54.48
N VAL A 1215 13.58 29.86 -55.54
CA VAL A 1215 12.19 29.37 -55.47
C VAL A 1215 12.13 27.86 -55.19
N GLU A 1216 12.96 27.07 -55.86
CA GLU A 1216 13.06 25.62 -55.61
C GLU A 1216 13.42 25.31 -54.16
N LEU A 1217 14.44 25.98 -53.63
CA LEU A 1217 14.92 25.78 -52.27
C LEU A 1217 13.92 26.29 -51.23
N ALA A 1218 13.23 27.41 -51.48
CA ALA A 1218 12.17 27.88 -50.59
C ALA A 1218 10.99 26.90 -50.48
N ARG A 1219 10.75 26.09 -51.53
CA ARG A 1219 9.75 25.01 -51.52
C ARG A 1219 10.26 23.76 -50.81
N ALA A 1220 11.52 23.37 -51.03
CA ALA A 1220 12.11 22.16 -50.45
C ALA A 1220 12.44 22.33 -48.96
N GLU A 1221 12.80 23.55 -48.52
CA GLU A 1221 13.26 23.85 -47.16
C GLU A 1221 12.40 24.95 -46.52
N PRO A 1222 11.38 24.58 -45.71
CA PRO A 1222 10.41 25.54 -45.15
C PRO A 1222 11.04 26.65 -44.30
N ALA A 1223 12.07 26.32 -43.53
CA ALA A 1223 12.78 27.29 -42.69
C ALA A 1223 13.51 28.37 -43.52
N PHE A 1224 14.08 27.97 -44.66
CA PHE A 1224 14.70 28.88 -45.61
C PHE A 1224 13.65 29.71 -46.35
N GLY A 1225 12.56 29.10 -46.80
CA GLY A 1225 11.44 29.79 -47.44
C GLY A 1225 10.83 30.89 -46.56
N ALA A 1226 10.62 30.61 -45.28
CA ALA A 1226 10.12 31.58 -44.31
C ALA A 1226 11.10 32.75 -44.10
N LEU A 1227 12.42 32.47 -44.08
CA LEU A 1227 13.45 33.50 -43.95
C LEU A 1227 13.47 34.44 -45.16
N VAL A 1228 13.42 33.89 -46.39
CA VAL A 1228 13.40 34.68 -47.62
C VAL A 1228 12.12 35.52 -47.70
N ALA A 1229 10.97 34.98 -47.31
CA ALA A 1229 9.70 35.72 -47.24
C ALA A 1229 9.76 36.90 -46.24
N ARG A 1230 10.36 36.71 -45.06
CA ARG A 1230 10.58 37.80 -44.08
C ARG A 1230 11.53 38.87 -44.61
N TRP A 1231 12.61 38.47 -45.30
CA TRP A 1231 13.53 39.41 -45.91
C TRP A 1231 12.86 40.27 -46.99
N LEU A 1232 12.02 39.65 -47.84
CA LEU A 1232 11.21 40.35 -48.83
C LEU A 1232 10.28 41.39 -48.20
N ALA A 1233 9.70 41.08 -47.03
CA ALA A 1233 8.82 41.99 -46.30
C ALA A 1233 9.56 43.14 -45.60
N THR A 1234 10.79 42.91 -45.12
CA THR A 1234 11.56 43.87 -44.29
C THR A 1234 12.51 44.77 -45.10
N ALA A 1235 13.02 44.32 -46.25
CA ALA A 1235 13.99 45.05 -47.07
C ALA A 1235 13.64 44.96 -48.57
N GLY A 1236 12.39 45.31 -48.91
CA GLY A 1236 11.83 45.11 -50.24
C GLY A 1236 12.63 45.73 -51.40
N ALA A 1237 13.27 46.89 -51.22
CA ALA A 1237 14.08 47.52 -52.27
C ALA A 1237 15.40 46.79 -52.56
N GLU A 1238 16.03 46.20 -51.53
CA GLU A 1238 17.30 45.45 -51.67
C GLU A 1238 17.06 44.06 -52.23
N ALA A 1239 16.02 43.37 -51.76
CA ALA A 1239 15.57 42.11 -52.35
C ALA A 1239 15.03 42.31 -53.78
N ALA A 1240 14.54 43.52 -54.09
CA ALA A 1240 14.02 43.83 -55.41
C ALA A 1240 15.08 43.93 -56.50
N ALA A 1241 16.31 44.23 -56.12
CA ALA A 1241 17.45 44.23 -57.03
C ALA A 1241 17.95 42.81 -57.36
N LEU A 1242 17.51 41.78 -56.63
CA LEU A 1242 18.07 40.42 -56.70
C LEU A 1242 17.09 39.35 -57.20
N LEU A 1243 15.78 39.48 -56.92
CA LEU A 1243 14.75 38.54 -57.37
C LEU A 1243 13.70 39.25 -58.22
N GLY A 1244 13.34 38.70 -59.37
CA GLY A 1244 12.28 39.22 -60.23
C GLY A 1244 10.87 39.14 -59.61
N PRO A 1245 9.90 39.91 -60.13
CA PRO A 1245 8.55 40.03 -59.55
C PRO A 1245 7.75 38.72 -59.46
N SER A 1246 8.05 37.75 -60.33
CA SER A 1246 7.39 36.44 -60.36
C SER A 1246 7.91 35.52 -59.26
N ALA A 1247 9.23 35.45 -59.05
CA ALA A 1247 9.85 34.63 -58.01
C ALA A 1247 9.44 35.09 -56.60
N ARG A 1248 9.35 36.40 -56.36
CA ARG A 1248 8.91 36.97 -55.06
C ARG A 1248 7.50 36.51 -54.69
N ARG A 1249 6.56 36.62 -55.63
CA ARG A 1249 5.16 36.17 -55.43
C ARG A 1249 5.09 34.69 -55.11
N THR A 1250 5.89 33.84 -55.76
CA THR A 1250 5.92 32.40 -55.49
C THR A 1250 6.43 32.08 -54.08
N VAL A 1251 7.51 32.72 -53.62
CA VAL A 1251 8.06 32.49 -52.26
C VAL A 1251 7.10 32.98 -51.17
N GLU A 1252 6.50 34.15 -51.33
CA GLU A 1252 5.48 34.67 -50.40
C GLU A 1252 4.25 33.76 -50.30
N THR A 1253 3.83 33.15 -51.42
CA THR A 1253 2.69 32.22 -51.47
C THR A 1253 3.01 30.90 -50.75
N LEU A 1254 4.22 30.35 -50.94
CA LEU A 1254 4.66 29.13 -50.26
C LEU A 1254 4.77 29.31 -48.74
N SER A 1255 5.23 30.47 -48.27
CA SER A 1255 5.33 30.76 -46.84
C SER A 1255 3.97 30.89 -46.14
N ARG A 1256 2.92 31.35 -46.84
CA ARG A 1256 1.57 31.44 -46.27
C ARG A 1256 0.92 30.07 -46.11
N ALA A 1257 1.16 29.13 -47.03
CA ALA A 1257 0.61 27.77 -46.98
C ALA A 1257 1.23 26.89 -45.88
N ALA A 1258 2.47 27.17 -45.46
CA ALA A 1258 3.15 26.41 -44.42
C ALA A 1258 2.73 26.79 -42.98
N ALA A 1259 2.15 27.98 -42.78
CA ALA A 1259 1.71 28.46 -41.47
C ALA A 1259 0.40 27.78 -40.96
N ASP A 1260 -0.32 27.06 -41.84
CA ASP A 1260 -1.58 26.38 -41.54
C ASP A 1260 -1.41 24.89 -41.14
N VAL A 1261 -0.18 24.36 -40.97
CA VAL A 1261 0.10 22.92 -40.73
C VAL A 1261 0.92 22.63 -39.45
N THR A 1262 1.23 23.63 -38.62
CA THR A 1262 1.76 23.45 -37.25
C THR A 1262 0.67 23.58 -36.22
#